data_AF-A0A9P5W411-F1
#
_entry.id   AF-A0A9P5W411-F1
#
_cell.length_a   1.000
_cell.length_b   1.000
_cell.length_c   1.000
_cell.angle_alpha   90.00
_cell.angle_beta   90.00
_cell.angle_gamma   90.00
#
_symmetry.space_group_name_H-M   'P 1'
#
loop_
_entity.id
_entity.type
_entity.pdbx_description
1 polymer ?
#
loop_
_entity_poly.entity_id
_entity_poly.type
_entity_poly.pdbx_seq_one_letter_code
_entity_poly.pdbx_strand_id
1 'polypeptide(L)'
;MAANPMWDKTTCRSAIAFLGEIYRNDEMWGRQAIVKLWILNILMQLSALSGEASQSIAISAETLLRELEASEDMKKRDLYRVCRESGPVPYSLGVSQPKLDSPSLLDRVQNRPDVEGNIRMLRKQRTKERGNFVYIPPQAKASVQAADDTRFLLMEKVKGFLESDQKVFLLMGDSGAGKSTFNRELEFDLWQSYKNKSDRIPLHIDLPAIDKPEHDMIAKQLRRCEFTEPQIREMKHYRKFILICDGYDESQQTQNLYMSNRLNQSGEWDAQMVISCRSEHVGSDYRDRFQPINHNQRLDSSLFQEAVITPFSTDQIHAYIKQYVSMNEPLWRVEDYTQVFERTPSLKDLMRNPLLMTLSLDVLPRMMDPGQTYSRVTRLELYDHFVEQWLERGKKRLSEKDMTPQARAVFESLSIEGFTESGIDFLKRLSAAIYKEQDGQPIVQYSRYKDGGSWKAEFFGRDDEKQLLLQACPLTRNGNQFRLIHRSLMEYGLTLAIFDPRDTRNARLQEVADIDEEYLASPLVWRNFVNDSSVLQFLGELAQYEPSFKQRLLEFIELSKKDKKWCTAASNAITILVRAGVQFNSADLQGIRIPGANLSYGVFDSAQLQEADLGNVNLCGAWLRQADLTKAQMSGAQFGDLPSLIHDSMVLSCAYSPDGTSLAVSLEDGDINVYSTSNWEKVQTLKGHDGSVSCVVYSPQGSHMVSASSDTTVRLWDTESGTCQKILTGHTEGVSCIAFPPQGDQVASASNDKTVRLWDIVTGGCRRILSGHNAVVASVVYSPQGNQLASGGVDCTVRLWDVESGDCSHILSDHSDAVSDVAFSPQGYQIASASYDRTVRVWNAGTGECIRILSGHSSDVCSVAYSPKGDQIASGCEGGAVTLWNAETGICHRALTGHIGAVFSVSYSPSGGLIASVGGDRMLRLWDVSIGASRSVSSHNIRGILFVKYSPEGGDIICSLDNTIQLYDIEARDLRREFHGHSDKVSSAVYSPRGDQMASGSADMTVRLWDIQSGTCQHSLTGHSDGVNCIAYSPEGDQIASSSNDKTVRLWDPSSGECQQTLSGHNEGVMSVVYFPGGNQLASCSADNTVRLWDIAMGVCSRILSGHSGTVYNAAFSPQGHQLASASADTTVRIWGMETGECHNILTGHDDEVTRVRYSDEGEMVASSSLDGTVRLWDVASGQSLAVVQTYQQNIFDIAWSATPEGNYLATGCRDGPLLIWQVIREREQYLVRFRWAFAYGPLTLTGATIQDVHGLSDLNKRLMEQYGAEGTPASPN
;
A
#
# COMPACT_ATOMS: atom_id res chain seq x y z
N MET A 1 41.54 -52.46 0.09
CA MET A 1 41.42 -51.01 0.41
C MET A 1 42.74 -50.44 0.93
N ALA A 2 43.29 -50.91 2.05
CA ALA A 2 44.53 -50.36 2.63
C ALA A 2 45.75 -50.30 1.69
N ALA A 3 45.86 -51.23 0.73
CA ALA A 3 46.97 -51.30 -0.24
C ALA A 3 46.67 -50.70 -1.62
N ASN A 4 45.48 -50.12 -1.84
CA ASN A 4 45.08 -49.65 -3.17
C ASN A 4 45.41 -48.15 -3.35
N PRO A 5 46.31 -47.78 -4.27
CA PRO A 5 46.76 -46.40 -4.45
C PRO A 5 45.70 -45.46 -5.05
N MET A 6 44.56 -45.96 -5.51
CA MET A 6 43.46 -45.15 -6.07
C MET A 6 42.57 -44.49 -4.99
N TRP A 7 42.70 -44.89 -3.72
CA TRP A 7 41.93 -44.34 -2.62
C TRP A 7 42.70 -43.23 -1.90
N ASP A 8 41.98 -42.28 -1.30
CA ASP A 8 42.63 -41.18 -0.58
C ASP A 8 43.39 -41.67 0.67
N LYS A 9 44.38 -40.87 1.10
CA LYS A 9 45.29 -41.25 2.19
C LYS A 9 44.54 -41.46 3.51
N THR A 10 43.46 -40.73 3.73
CA THR A 10 42.56 -40.82 4.89
C THR A 10 41.85 -42.17 4.95
N THR A 11 41.25 -42.62 3.85
CA THR A 11 40.57 -43.92 3.78
C THR A 11 41.54 -45.07 3.95
N CYS A 12 42.73 -44.99 3.36
CA CYS A 12 43.78 -46.00 3.55
C CYS A 12 44.24 -46.10 5.02
N ARG A 13 44.38 -44.97 5.72
CA ARG A 13 44.73 -44.94 7.16
C ARG A 13 43.63 -45.51 8.04
N SER A 14 42.36 -45.14 7.79
CA SER A 14 41.22 -45.71 8.54
C SER A 14 41.13 -47.23 8.34
N ALA A 15 41.40 -47.73 7.14
CA ALA A 15 41.46 -49.16 6.88
C ALA A 15 42.60 -49.86 7.64
N ILE A 16 43.78 -49.23 7.78
CA ILE A 16 44.89 -49.74 8.59
C ILE A 16 44.51 -49.78 10.07
N ALA A 17 43.90 -48.71 10.60
CA ALA A 17 43.46 -48.65 11.99
C ALA A 17 42.43 -49.75 12.31
N PHE A 18 41.47 -49.96 11.40
CA PHE A 18 40.46 -51.02 11.52
C PHE A 18 41.07 -52.43 11.55
N LEU A 19 42.10 -52.70 10.73
CA LEU A 19 42.84 -53.97 10.80
C LEU A 19 43.52 -54.17 12.17
N GLY A 20 44.02 -53.08 12.75
CA GLY A 20 44.55 -53.06 14.12
C GLY A 20 43.49 -53.38 15.18
N GLU A 21 42.29 -52.82 15.05
CA GLU A 21 41.16 -53.13 15.94
C GLU A 21 40.75 -54.60 15.87
N ILE A 22 40.63 -55.17 14.66
CA ILE A 22 40.31 -56.60 14.48
C ILE A 22 41.38 -57.48 15.14
N TYR A 23 42.66 -57.11 15.01
CA TYR A 23 43.75 -57.84 15.66
C TYR A 23 43.66 -57.74 17.19
N ARG A 24 43.29 -56.58 17.72
CA ARG A 24 43.19 -56.31 19.16
C ARG A 24 41.98 -57.00 19.80
N ASN A 25 40.76 -56.73 19.33
CA ASN A 25 39.55 -56.83 20.15
C ASN A 25 38.27 -57.37 19.47
N ASP A 26 38.34 -58.25 18.47
CA ASP A 26 37.10 -58.81 17.89
C ASP A 26 36.79 -60.26 18.34
N GLU A 27 35.59 -60.46 18.89
CA GLU A 27 35.08 -61.74 19.40
C GLU A 27 34.76 -62.78 18.33
N MET A 28 34.50 -62.39 17.07
CA MET A 28 34.15 -63.34 16.00
C MET A 28 35.30 -63.68 15.05
N TRP A 29 35.99 -62.68 14.49
CA TRP A 29 37.00 -62.90 13.44
C TRP A 29 38.44 -62.96 13.97
N GLY A 30 38.72 -62.25 15.07
CA GLY A 30 40.04 -62.16 15.69
C GLY A 30 40.47 -63.40 16.49
N ARG A 31 39.58 -64.38 16.75
CA ARG A 31 39.94 -65.59 17.51
C ARG A 31 40.81 -66.58 16.73
N GLN A 32 40.73 -66.58 15.40
CA GLN A 32 41.50 -67.50 14.58
C GLN A 32 42.95 -67.02 14.40
N ALA A 33 43.92 -67.83 14.80
CA ALA A 33 45.35 -67.51 14.68
C ALA A 33 45.77 -67.21 13.23
N ILE A 34 45.15 -67.87 12.26
CA ILE A 34 45.45 -67.69 10.83
C ILE A 34 45.06 -66.29 10.31
N VAL A 35 43.93 -65.75 10.76
CA VAL A 35 43.45 -64.41 10.39
C VAL A 35 44.37 -63.34 10.97
N LYS A 36 44.78 -63.51 12.23
CA LYS A 36 45.79 -62.64 12.86
C LYS A 36 47.12 -62.67 12.13
N LEU A 37 47.54 -63.85 11.66
CA LEU A 37 48.75 -64.00 10.84
C LEU A 37 48.64 -63.27 9.50
N TRP A 38 47.47 -63.32 8.85
CA TRP A 38 47.22 -62.59 7.60
C TRP A 38 47.25 -61.08 7.81
N ILE A 39 46.61 -60.58 8.88
CA ILE A 39 46.64 -59.16 9.22
C ILE A 39 48.08 -58.67 9.42
N LEU A 40 48.89 -59.43 10.19
CA LEU A 40 50.30 -59.11 10.39
C LEU A 40 51.09 -59.12 9.08
N ASN A 41 50.89 -60.12 8.21
CA ASN A 41 51.55 -60.17 6.90
C ASN A 41 51.16 -58.99 6.00
N ILE A 42 49.88 -58.61 5.97
CA ILE A 42 49.41 -57.45 5.19
C ILE A 42 50.02 -56.15 5.73
N LEU A 43 50.03 -55.95 7.04
CA LEU A 43 50.64 -54.76 7.65
C LEU A 43 52.15 -54.71 7.41
N MET A 44 52.87 -55.86 7.46
CA MET A 44 54.30 -55.92 7.16
C MET A 44 54.60 -55.59 5.69
N GLN A 45 53.80 -56.09 4.74
CA GLN A 45 53.92 -55.72 3.33
C GLN A 45 53.66 -54.23 3.09
N LEU A 46 52.64 -53.66 3.75
CA LEU A 46 52.35 -52.23 3.67
C LEU A 46 53.47 -51.36 4.25
N SER A 47 54.09 -51.80 5.34
CA SER A 47 55.24 -51.12 5.95
C SER A 47 56.50 -51.16 5.07
N ALA A 48 56.62 -52.15 4.18
CA ALA A 48 57.76 -52.33 3.29
C ALA A 48 57.62 -51.62 1.93
N LEU A 49 56.52 -50.87 1.71
CA LEU A 49 56.31 -50.13 0.45
C LEU A 49 57.29 -48.95 0.32
N SER A 50 58.11 -48.94 -0.75
CA SER A 50 59.06 -47.85 -1.04
C SER A 50 58.54 -46.90 -2.12
N GLY A 51 58.26 -45.64 -1.76
CA GLY A 51 57.89 -44.53 -2.66
C GLY A 51 57.28 -43.33 -1.91
N GLU A 52 57.55 -42.09 -2.35
CA GLU A 52 57.13 -40.85 -1.65
C GLU A 52 55.61 -40.78 -1.40
N ALA A 53 54.78 -41.25 -2.34
CA ALA A 53 53.32 -41.25 -2.20
C ALA A 53 52.80 -42.27 -1.15
N SER A 54 53.53 -43.36 -0.94
CA SER A 54 53.17 -44.48 -0.05
C SER A 54 53.82 -44.38 1.32
N GLN A 55 54.78 -43.47 1.51
CA GLN A 55 55.57 -43.33 2.72
C GLN A 55 54.72 -43.09 3.98
N SER A 56 53.64 -42.31 3.88
CA SER A 56 52.77 -42.06 5.04
C SER A 56 51.91 -43.27 5.43
N ILE A 57 51.59 -44.15 4.46
CA ILE A 57 50.85 -45.40 4.68
C ILE A 57 51.80 -46.43 5.31
N ALA A 58 53.04 -46.51 4.79
CA ALA A 58 54.10 -47.33 5.34
C ALA A 58 54.41 -46.96 6.81
N ILE A 59 54.56 -45.67 7.11
CA ILE A 59 54.77 -45.17 8.48
C ILE A 59 53.58 -45.54 9.38
N SER A 60 52.34 -45.37 8.91
CA SER A 60 51.15 -45.70 9.72
C SER A 60 51.05 -47.21 10.01
N ALA A 61 51.34 -48.06 9.02
CA ALA A 61 51.38 -49.50 9.19
C ALA A 61 52.53 -49.94 10.11
N GLU A 62 53.72 -49.33 10.00
CA GLU A 62 54.86 -49.60 10.87
C GLU A 62 54.59 -49.17 12.32
N THR A 63 53.96 -48.01 12.51
CA THR A 63 53.58 -47.51 13.83
C THR A 63 52.61 -48.49 14.50
N LEU A 64 51.59 -48.92 13.76
CA LEU A 64 50.64 -49.91 14.26
C LEU A 64 51.30 -51.26 14.55
N LEU A 65 52.23 -51.74 13.71
CA LEU A 65 52.99 -52.97 13.98
C LEU A 65 53.80 -52.88 15.28
N ARG A 66 54.42 -51.73 15.57
CA ARG A 66 55.14 -51.50 16.84
C ARG A 66 54.20 -51.49 18.04
N GLU A 67 53.03 -50.87 17.90
CA GLU A 67 51.99 -50.92 18.94
C GLU A 67 51.49 -52.34 19.19
N LEU A 68 51.34 -53.16 18.14
CA LEU A 68 50.91 -54.54 18.26
C LEU A 68 51.98 -55.46 18.88
N GLU A 69 53.28 -55.18 18.65
CA GLU A 69 54.41 -55.85 19.33
C GLU A 69 54.36 -55.66 20.85
N ALA A 70 53.94 -54.46 21.31
CA ALA A 70 53.86 -54.13 22.73
C ALA A 70 52.72 -54.84 23.48
N SER A 71 51.85 -55.60 22.82
CA SER A 71 50.68 -56.27 23.42
C SER A 71 51.05 -57.18 24.61
N GLU A 72 50.38 -57.06 25.77
CA GLU A 72 50.65 -57.87 26.97
C GLU A 72 50.31 -59.37 26.84
N ASP A 73 49.65 -59.78 25.74
CA ASP A 73 49.26 -61.17 25.48
C ASP A 73 50.42 -61.97 24.83
N MET A 74 51.00 -62.91 25.59
CA MET A 74 52.12 -63.75 25.12
C MET A 74 51.85 -64.47 23.80
N LYS A 75 50.62 -64.96 23.57
CA LYS A 75 50.31 -65.71 22.32
C LYS A 75 50.31 -64.79 21.10
N LYS A 76 49.88 -63.54 21.27
CA LYS A 76 49.91 -62.53 20.19
C LYS A 76 51.35 -62.09 19.89
N ARG A 77 52.18 -61.92 20.94
CA ARG A 77 53.62 -61.64 20.79
C ARG A 77 54.37 -62.77 20.07
N ASP A 78 54.07 -64.03 20.39
CA ASP A 78 54.69 -65.17 19.71
C ASP A 78 54.28 -65.22 18.23
N LEU A 79 53.00 -64.97 17.90
CA LEU A 79 52.54 -64.88 16.50
C LEU A 79 53.22 -63.72 15.74
N TYR A 80 53.38 -62.56 16.38
CA TYR A 80 54.11 -61.43 15.82
C TYR A 80 55.58 -61.77 15.57
N ARG A 81 56.25 -62.39 16.54
CA ARG A 81 57.66 -62.81 16.43
C ARG A 81 57.85 -63.83 15.32
N VAL A 82 57.00 -64.85 15.24
CA VAL A 82 57.00 -65.85 14.16
C VAL A 82 56.83 -65.18 12.80
N CYS A 83 55.89 -64.26 12.65
CA CYS A 83 55.68 -63.55 11.38
C CYS A 83 56.89 -62.69 10.99
N ARG A 84 57.52 -62.01 11.96
CA ARG A 84 58.69 -61.14 11.73
C ARG A 84 59.95 -61.94 11.38
N GLU A 85 60.18 -63.07 12.03
CA GLU A 85 61.32 -63.97 11.75
C GLU A 85 61.17 -64.72 10.42
N SER A 86 59.94 -65.02 10.00
CA SER A 86 59.65 -65.69 8.72
C SER A 86 59.83 -64.78 7.49
N GLY A 87 59.94 -63.46 7.69
CA GLY A 87 59.86 -62.46 6.62
C GLY A 87 58.45 -62.32 6.03
N PRO A 88 58.17 -61.25 5.25
CA PRO A 88 56.85 -61.04 4.66
C PRO A 88 56.53 -62.17 3.68
N VAL A 89 55.62 -63.06 4.06
CA VAL A 89 55.09 -64.06 3.13
C VAL A 89 54.27 -63.32 2.07
N PRO A 90 54.45 -63.58 0.75
CA PRO A 90 53.68 -62.90 -0.29
C PRO A 90 52.19 -63.21 -0.16
N TYR A 91 51.45 -62.40 0.60
CA TYR A 91 50.02 -62.31 0.44
C TYR A 91 49.78 -61.62 -0.90
N SER A 92 49.11 -62.30 -1.83
CA SER A 92 48.77 -61.66 -3.11
C SER A 92 47.79 -60.53 -2.80
N LEU A 93 48.28 -59.29 -2.87
CA LEU A 93 47.43 -58.11 -2.94
C LEU A 93 46.79 -58.12 -4.33
N GLY A 94 45.89 -59.06 -4.55
CA GLY A 94 45.20 -59.26 -5.81
C GLY A 94 44.38 -58.01 -6.13
N VAL A 95 44.91 -57.15 -6.99
CA VAL A 95 44.12 -56.13 -7.66
C VAL A 95 43.39 -56.83 -8.82
N SER A 96 42.32 -57.55 -8.50
CA SER A 96 41.34 -57.90 -9.53
C SER A 96 40.37 -56.73 -9.65
N GLN A 97 40.24 -56.15 -10.84
CA GLN A 97 39.03 -55.38 -11.17
C GLN A 97 37.83 -56.33 -11.03
N PRO A 98 36.84 -56.06 -10.16
CA PRO A 98 35.57 -56.75 -10.26
C PRO A 98 34.88 -56.24 -11.53
N LYS A 99 34.63 -57.13 -12.48
CA LYS A 99 33.53 -56.94 -13.43
C LYS A 99 32.24 -56.84 -12.60
N LEU A 100 31.62 -55.66 -12.61
CA LEU A 100 30.40 -55.35 -11.86
C LEU A 100 29.16 -55.89 -12.62
N ASP A 101 28.92 -57.20 -12.53
CA ASP A 101 27.62 -57.80 -12.88
C ASP A 101 26.87 -58.36 -11.64
N SER A 102 27.38 -58.11 -10.43
CA SER A 102 26.60 -58.31 -9.20
C SER A 102 27.01 -57.31 -8.13
N PRO A 103 26.05 -56.80 -7.34
CA PRO A 103 26.31 -55.74 -6.37
C PRO A 103 27.25 -56.24 -5.28
N SER A 104 28.19 -55.38 -4.89
CA SER A 104 29.23 -55.71 -3.94
C SER A 104 28.64 -56.00 -2.56
N LEU A 105 29.37 -56.75 -1.72
CA LEU A 105 28.97 -57.01 -0.34
C LEU A 105 28.76 -55.69 0.45
N LEU A 106 29.37 -54.59 0.01
CA LEU A 106 29.18 -53.24 0.53
C LEU A 106 27.77 -52.68 0.21
N ASP A 107 27.23 -52.97 -0.98
CA ASP A 107 25.85 -52.59 -1.36
C ASP A 107 24.79 -53.34 -0.53
N ARG A 108 25.08 -54.59 -0.17
CA ARG A 108 24.23 -55.38 0.75
C ARG A 108 24.29 -54.90 2.20
N VAL A 109 25.38 -54.26 2.61
CA VAL A 109 25.53 -53.66 3.96
C VAL A 109 24.96 -52.24 4.00
N GLN A 110 24.94 -51.51 2.88
CA GLN A 110 24.42 -50.13 2.83
C GLN A 110 22.93 -49.98 2.57
N ASN A 111 22.21 -51.01 2.09
CA ASN A 111 20.74 -51.03 1.93
C ASN A 111 20.13 -49.65 1.58
N ARG A 112 20.69 -48.94 0.59
CA ARG A 112 20.08 -47.70 0.10
C ARG A 112 18.88 -48.10 -0.74
N PRO A 113 17.64 -47.79 -0.32
CA PRO A 113 16.47 -48.13 -1.10
C PRO A 113 16.50 -47.37 -2.44
N ASP A 114 15.97 -47.96 -3.51
CA ASP A 114 15.88 -47.28 -4.81
C ASP A 114 14.87 -46.14 -4.72
N VAL A 115 15.37 -44.91 -4.55
CA VAL A 115 14.55 -43.69 -4.48
C VAL A 115 14.33 -43.09 -5.88
N GLU A 116 15.24 -43.34 -6.82
CA GLU A 116 15.24 -42.66 -8.12
C GLU A 116 14.11 -43.15 -9.03
N GLY A 117 13.78 -44.44 -8.96
CA GLY A 117 12.61 -45.00 -9.64
C GLY A 117 11.30 -44.31 -9.22
N ASN A 118 11.09 -44.14 -7.91
CA ASN A 118 9.89 -43.49 -7.37
C ASN A 118 9.84 -41.98 -7.71
N ILE A 119 10.96 -41.26 -7.66
CA ILE A 119 11.01 -39.84 -8.09
C ILE A 119 10.63 -39.70 -9.57
N ARG A 120 11.09 -40.61 -10.44
CA ARG A 120 10.70 -40.61 -11.87
C ARG A 120 9.21 -40.89 -12.06
N MET A 121 8.61 -41.76 -11.26
CA MET A 121 7.16 -42.00 -11.29
C MET A 121 6.40 -40.74 -10.83
N LEU A 122 6.84 -40.11 -9.75
CA LEU A 122 6.26 -38.86 -9.24
C LEU A 122 6.34 -37.74 -10.30
N ARG A 123 7.49 -37.55 -10.93
CA ARG A 123 7.67 -36.61 -12.06
C ARG A 123 6.68 -36.89 -13.19
N LYS A 124 6.55 -38.15 -13.61
CA LYS A 124 5.64 -38.55 -14.70
C LYS A 124 4.18 -38.29 -14.33
N GLN A 125 3.81 -38.51 -13.06
CA GLN A 125 2.48 -38.21 -12.56
C GLN A 125 2.20 -36.69 -12.63
N ARG A 126 3.09 -35.87 -12.06
CA ARG A 126 2.93 -34.40 -12.00
C ARG A 126 2.94 -33.74 -13.38
N THR A 127 3.84 -34.14 -14.26
CA THR A 127 3.92 -33.58 -15.62
C THR A 127 2.72 -33.95 -16.51
N LYS A 128 1.98 -35.01 -16.17
CA LYS A 128 0.74 -35.38 -16.88
C LYS A 128 -0.46 -34.50 -16.47
N GLU A 129 -0.42 -33.90 -15.28
CA GLU A 129 -1.52 -33.13 -14.68
C GLU A 129 -1.67 -31.70 -15.25
N ARG A 130 -0.73 -31.21 -16.09
CA ARG A 130 -0.74 -29.82 -16.64
C ARG A 130 -1.95 -29.49 -17.52
N GLY A 131 -2.55 -30.47 -18.21
CA GLY A 131 -3.53 -30.23 -19.29
C GLY A 131 -4.88 -29.63 -18.90
N ASN A 132 -5.09 -29.25 -17.63
CA ASN A 132 -6.42 -28.97 -17.07
C ASN A 132 -6.66 -27.49 -16.70
N PHE A 133 -5.76 -26.55 -16.99
CA PHE A 133 -5.95 -25.14 -16.64
C PHE A 133 -5.26 -24.16 -17.60
N VAL A 134 -5.82 -22.96 -17.73
CA VAL A 134 -5.24 -21.84 -18.49
C VAL A 134 -4.25 -21.10 -17.58
N TYR A 135 -3.03 -20.87 -18.06
CA TYR A 135 -2.00 -20.13 -17.33
C TYR A 135 -1.51 -18.94 -18.15
N ILE A 136 -1.64 -17.75 -17.56
CA ILE A 136 -1.04 -16.51 -18.05
C ILE A 136 -0.02 -16.04 -17.02
N PRO A 137 1.22 -15.68 -17.43
CA PRO A 137 2.26 -15.22 -16.51
C PRO A 137 1.76 -14.03 -15.67
N PRO A 138 1.64 -14.17 -14.34
CA PRO A 138 1.17 -13.08 -13.49
C PRO A 138 2.29 -12.06 -13.29
N GLN A 139 1.87 -10.80 -13.13
CA GLN A 139 2.73 -9.73 -12.65
C GLN A 139 2.64 -9.65 -11.14
N ALA A 140 3.71 -9.18 -10.51
CA ALA A 140 3.77 -8.96 -9.09
C ALA A 140 4.54 -7.68 -8.78
N LYS A 141 4.31 -7.16 -7.58
CA LYS A 141 5.09 -6.07 -6.98
C LYS A 141 5.81 -6.55 -5.74
N ALA A 142 6.82 -5.80 -5.30
CA ALA A 142 7.75 -6.24 -4.27
C ALA A 142 7.10 -6.44 -2.89
N SER A 143 6.09 -5.64 -2.56
CA SER A 143 5.34 -5.73 -1.29
C SER A 143 3.94 -5.14 -1.46
N VAL A 144 3.09 -5.25 -0.42
CA VAL A 144 1.73 -4.70 -0.46
C VAL A 144 1.76 -3.18 -0.61
N GLN A 145 2.76 -2.52 0.01
CA GLN A 145 2.94 -1.07 0.00
C GLN A 145 3.75 -0.56 -1.22
N ALA A 146 4.35 -1.44 -2.01
CA ALA A 146 5.08 -1.02 -3.21
C ALA A 146 4.14 -0.32 -4.20
N ALA A 147 4.64 0.74 -4.84
CA ALA A 147 3.91 1.49 -5.84
C ALA A 147 3.55 0.59 -7.04
N ASP A 148 2.37 0.81 -7.61
CA ASP A 148 1.80 -0.05 -8.65
C ASP A 148 2.53 0.03 -10.00
N ASP A 149 3.49 0.96 -10.16
CA ASP A 149 4.38 1.10 -11.30
C ASP A 149 5.61 0.17 -11.23
N THR A 150 5.92 -0.39 -10.07
CA THR A 150 7.07 -1.30 -9.84
C THR A 150 6.76 -2.77 -10.15
N ARG A 151 6.04 -3.05 -11.24
CA ARG A 151 5.61 -4.43 -11.60
C ARG A 151 6.74 -5.21 -12.25
N PHE A 152 6.82 -6.50 -11.92
CA PHE A 152 7.72 -7.45 -12.56
C PHE A 152 7.01 -8.78 -12.86
N LEU A 153 7.57 -9.57 -13.76
CA LEU A 153 7.09 -10.92 -14.06
C LEU A 153 7.41 -11.85 -12.88
N LEU A 154 6.37 -12.43 -12.26
CA LEU A 154 6.53 -13.21 -11.04
C LEU A 154 7.41 -14.44 -11.24
N MET A 155 7.24 -15.14 -12.37
CA MET A 155 7.97 -16.38 -12.65
C MET A 155 9.49 -16.15 -12.74
N GLU A 156 9.92 -15.04 -13.34
CA GLU A 156 11.33 -14.69 -13.45
C GLU A 156 11.93 -14.40 -12.08
N LYS A 157 11.20 -13.66 -11.25
CA LYS A 157 11.61 -13.34 -9.88
C LYS A 157 11.73 -14.58 -9.01
N VAL A 158 10.80 -15.53 -9.12
CA VAL A 158 10.85 -16.81 -8.40
C VAL A 158 11.99 -17.70 -8.89
N LYS A 159 12.28 -17.73 -10.20
CA LYS A 159 13.46 -18.44 -10.73
C LYS A 159 14.76 -17.87 -10.17
N GLY A 160 14.89 -16.53 -10.13
CA GLY A 160 16.04 -15.87 -9.49
C GLY A 160 16.17 -16.19 -7.99
N PHE A 161 15.06 -16.26 -7.26
CA PHE A 161 15.05 -16.73 -5.87
C PHE A 161 15.56 -18.16 -5.74
N LEU A 162 15.09 -19.09 -6.59
CA LEU A 162 15.48 -20.50 -6.53
C LEU A 162 16.98 -20.71 -6.85
N GLU A 163 17.58 -19.84 -7.66
CA GLU A 163 19.01 -19.86 -7.98
C GLU A 163 19.89 -19.26 -6.87
N SER A 164 19.29 -18.47 -5.97
CA SER A 164 20.00 -17.80 -4.86
C SER A 164 20.17 -18.70 -3.62
N ASP A 165 20.92 -18.20 -2.63
CA ASP A 165 21.07 -18.83 -1.31
C ASP A 165 19.89 -18.56 -0.35
N GLN A 166 18.91 -17.77 -0.78
CA GLN A 166 17.70 -17.44 -0.02
C GLN A 166 16.89 -18.70 0.30
N LYS A 167 16.06 -18.66 1.35
CA LYS A 167 15.37 -19.85 1.88
C LYS A 167 13.87 -19.81 1.71
N VAL A 168 13.25 -18.63 1.80
CA VAL A 168 11.79 -18.50 1.78
C VAL A 168 11.34 -17.40 0.82
N PHE A 169 10.39 -17.74 -0.05
CA PHE A 169 9.68 -16.80 -0.91
C PHE A 169 8.19 -16.79 -0.54
N LEU A 170 7.70 -15.65 -0.06
CA LEU A 170 6.29 -15.47 0.28
C LEU A 170 5.54 -14.83 -0.89
N LEU A 171 4.61 -15.59 -1.47
CA LEU A 171 3.70 -15.14 -2.52
C LEU A 171 2.37 -14.70 -1.92
N MET A 172 2.13 -13.41 -1.90
CA MET A 172 0.91 -12.78 -1.43
C MET A 172 -0.03 -12.44 -2.58
N GLY A 173 -1.32 -12.24 -2.26
CA GLY A 173 -2.30 -11.71 -3.20
C GLY A 173 -3.73 -11.98 -2.72
N ASP A 174 -4.69 -11.32 -3.35
CA ASP A 174 -6.09 -11.42 -2.95
C ASP A 174 -6.70 -12.82 -3.20
N SER A 175 -7.88 -13.03 -2.65
CA SER A 175 -8.71 -14.20 -2.94
C SER A 175 -8.90 -14.34 -4.47
N GLY A 176 -8.61 -15.50 -5.04
CA GLY A 176 -8.72 -15.71 -6.48
C GLY A 176 -7.63 -15.08 -7.35
N ALA A 177 -6.59 -14.45 -6.77
CA ALA A 177 -5.50 -13.80 -7.52
C ALA A 177 -4.64 -14.73 -8.40
N GLY A 178 -4.92 -16.04 -8.48
CA GLY A 178 -4.16 -16.98 -9.32
C GLY A 178 -2.93 -17.62 -8.66
N LYS A 179 -2.76 -17.46 -7.34
CA LYS A 179 -1.64 -18.05 -6.57
C LYS A 179 -1.49 -19.56 -6.77
N SER A 180 -2.59 -20.32 -6.63
CA SER A 180 -2.58 -21.77 -6.81
C SER A 180 -2.26 -22.18 -8.25
N THR A 181 -2.76 -21.43 -9.24
CA THR A 181 -2.44 -21.65 -10.67
C THR A 181 -0.94 -21.43 -10.91
N PHE A 182 -0.37 -20.36 -10.34
CA PHE A 182 1.06 -20.10 -10.40
C PHE A 182 1.88 -21.22 -9.76
N ASN A 183 1.51 -21.66 -8.56
CA ASN A 183 2.19 -22.75 -7.84
C ASN A 183 2.20 -24.07 -8.63
N ARG A 184 1.10 -24.40 -9.32
CA ARG A 184 1.02 -25.58 -10.20
C ARG A 184 1.88 -25.45 -11.44
N GLU A 185 1.90 -24.27 -12.07
CA GLU A 185 2.76 -24.04 -13.23
C GLU A 185 4.25 -24.05 -12.84
N LEU A 186 4.60 -23.47 -11.68
CA LEU A 186 5.95 -23.53 -11.12
C LEU A 186 6.38 -24.99 -10.89
N GLU A 187 5.52 -25.82 -10.29
CA GLU A 187 5.79 -27.24 -10.11
C GLU A 187 6.06 -27.93 -11.47
N PHE A 188 5.22 -27.66 -12.47
CA PHE A 188 5.39 -28.22 -13.81
C PHE A 188 6.72 -27.82 -14.45
N ASP A 189 7.05 -26.51 -14.45
CA ASP A 189 8.29 -25.96 -14.99
C ASP A 189 9.52 -26.59 -14.33
N LEU A 190 9.50 -26.71 -13.00
CA LEU A 190 10.60 -27.30 -12.25
C LEU A 190 10.76 -28.80 -12.57
N TRP A 191 9.68 -29.56 -12.67
CA TRP A 191 9.75 -30.97 -13.08
C TRP A 191 10.20 -31.18 -14.53
N GLN A 192 9.95 -30.22 -15.43
CA GLN A 192 10.51 -30.25 -16.77
C GLN A 192 12.03 -30.02 -16.76
N SER A 193 12.48 -29.09 -15.91
CA SER A 193 13.90 -28.76 -15.76
C SER A 193 14.73 -29.84 -15.04
N TYR A 194 14.09 -30.68 -14.20
CA TYR A 194 14.75 -31.75 -13.43
C TYR A 194 15.38 -32.82 -14.33
N LYS A 195 16.72 -32.90 -14.35
CA LYS A 195 17.51 -33.79 -15.22
C LYS A 195 18.39 -34.76 -14.43
N ASN A 196 18.98 -34.32 -13.32
CA ASN A 196 20.06 -35.02 -12.61
C ASN A 196 19.73 -35.29 -11.14
N LYS A 197 20.44 -36.26 -10.55
CA LYS A 197 20.31 -36.63 -9.12
C LYS A 197 20.71 -35.50 -8.15
N SER A 198 21.49 -34.53 -8.62
CA SER A 198 21.95 -33.37 -7.86
C SER A 198 20.92 -32.22 -7.83
N ASP A 199 19.90 -32.27 -8.69
CA ASP A 199 18.91 -31.21 -8.80
C ASP A 199 17.97 -31.25 -7.58
N ARG A 200 17.47 -30.09 -7.17
CA ARG A 200 16.51 -30.02 -6.06
C ARG A 200 15.17 -30.62 -6.51
N ILE A 201 14.57 -31.46 -5.66
CA ILE A 201 13.30 -32.15 -5.92
C ILE A 201 12.13 -31.18 -5.66
N PRO A 202 11.31 -30.83 -6.67
CA PRO A 202 10.11 -30.02 -6.44
C PRO A 202 9.04 -30.84 -5.72
N LEU A 203 8.42 -30.28 -4.69
CA LEU A 203 7.35 -30.94 -3.94
C LEU A 203 6.23 -29.95 -3.63
N HIS A 204 5.10 -30.09 -4.33
CA HIS A 204 3.89 -29.34 -4.04
C HIS A 204 3.17 -29.89 -2.80
N ILE A 205 2.92 -29.02 -1.84
CA ILE A 205 2.26 -29.29 -0.57
C ILE A 205 1.01 -28.39 -0.47
N ASP A 206 -0.15 -29.00 -0.54
CA ASP A 206 -1.42 -28.35 -0.18
C ASP A 206 -1.55 -28.40 1.36
N LEU A 207 -1.21 -27.28 2.02
CA LEU A 207 -1.14 -27.20 3.49
C LEU A 207 -2.50 -27.52 4.15
N PRO A 208 -3.64 -26.99 3.67
CA PRO A 208 -4.98 -27.43 4.07
C PRO A 208 -5.21 -28.94 4.08
N ALA A 209 -4.59 -29.66 3.14
CA ALA A 209 -4.80 -31.10 2.97
C ALA A 209 -3.88 -31.97 3.85
N ILE A 210 -2.99 -31.38 4.64
CA ILE A 210 -2.09 -32.09 5.57
C ILE A 210 -2.60 -31.93 7.00
N ASP A 211 -2.70 -33.03 7.73
CA ASP A 211 -2.98 -33.01 9.16
C ASP A 211 -1.72 -32.59 9.94
N LYS A 212 -1.84 -31.56 10.79
CA LYS A 212 -0.73 -30.99 11.60
C LYS A 212 0.53 -30.68 10.78
N PRO A 213 0.48 -29.77 9.78
CA PRO A 213 1.61 -29.47 8.90
C PRO A 213 2.80 -28.81 9.63
N GLU A 214 2.65 -28.42 10.89
CA GLU A 214 3.78 -28.00 11.74
C GLU A 214 4.71 -29.14 12.18
N HIS A 215 4.42 -30.41 11.82
CA HIS A 215 5.28 -31.54 12.18
C HIS A 215 5.55 -32.47 10.98
N ASP A 216 6.81 -32.52 10.54
CA ASP A 216 7.36 -33.39 9.48
C ASP A 216 6.48 -33.47 8.21
N MET A 217 6.07 -32.31 7.70
CA MET A 217 5.17 -32.17 6.54
C MET A 217 5.72 -32.83 5.28
N ILE A 218 7.04 -32.82 5.09
CA ILE A 218 7.69 -33.46 3.94
C ILE A 218 7.49 -34.97 4.00
N ALA A 219 7.78 -35.62 5.13
CA ALA A 219 7.55 -37.05 5.27
C ALA A 219 6.07 -37.41 5.11
N LYS A 220 5.15 -36.61 5.66
CA LYS A 220 3.70 -36.82 5.49
C LYS A 220 3.28 -36.77 4.02
N GLN A 221 3.77 -35.78 3.27
CA GLN A 221 3.46 -35.66 1.85
C GLN A 221 4.08 -36.81 1.04
N LEU A 222 5.33 -37.19 1.33
CA LEU A 222 5.99 -38.32 0.66
C LEU A 222 5.28 -39.65 0.92
N ARG A 223 4.75 -39.88 2.13
CA ARG A 223 3.91 -41.05 2.42
C ARG A 223 2.62 -41.06 1.59
N ARG A 224 2.01 -39.88 1.34
CA ARG A 224 0.86 -39.77 0.42
C ARG A 224 1.24 -40.05 -1.04
N CYS A 225 2.51 -39.83 -1.41
CA CYS A 225 3.09 -40.22 -2.68
C CYS A 225 3.67 -41.65 -2.68
N GLU A 226 3.28 -42.50 -1.71
CA GLU A 226 3.65 -43.91 -1.61
C GLU A 226 5.15 -44.21 -1.36
N PHE A 227 5.91 -43.26 -0.81
CA PHE A 227 7.30 -43.50 -0.40
C PHE A 227 7.37 -44.27 0.94
N THR A 228 8.29 -45.22 1.02
CA THR A 228 8.53 -46.05 2.23
C THR A 228 9.42 -45.35 3.26
N GLU A 229 9.34 -45.75 4.52
CA GLU A 229 10.13 -45.13 5.61
C GLU A 229 11.66 -45.19 5.39
N PRO A 230 12.24 -46.30 4.86
CA PRO A 230 13.66 -46.31 4.48
C PRO A 230 14.00 -45.29 3.37
N GLN A 231 13.12 -45.10 2.38
CA GLN A 231 13.30 -44.12 1.30
C GLN A 231 13.24 -42.69 1.85
N ILE A 232 12.30 -42.42 2.75
CA ILE A 232 12.17 -41.12 3.43
C ILE A 232 13.44 -40.80 4.23
N ARG A 233 14.03 -41.77 4.95
CA ARG A 233 15.30 -41.57 5.67
C ARG A 233 16.48 -41.26 4.74
N GLU A 234 16.57 -41.93 3.60
CA GLU A 234 17.58 -41.63 2.57
C GLU A 234 17.40 -40.20 2.05
N MET A 235 16.18 -39.85 1.66
CA MET A 235 15.84 -38.54 1.12
C MET A 235 16.13 -37.43 2.13
N LYS A 236 15.83 -37.66 3.40
CA LYS A 236 16.06 -36.71 4.48
C LYS A 236 17.53 -36.34 4.68
N HIS A 237 18.45 -37.26 4.40
CA HIS A 237 19.89 -37.03 4.62
C HIS A 237 20.68 -36.65 3.36
N TYR A 238 20.19 -37.03 2.17
CA TYR A 238 20.98 -36.95 0.93
C TYR A 238 20.33 -36.14 -0.19
N ARG A 239 19.08 -35.69 -0.05
CA ARG A 239 18.35 -35.00 -1.12
C ARG A 239 17.94 -33.59 -0.69
N LYS A 240 17.89 -32.69 -1.68
CA LYS A 240 17.47 -31.29 -1.53
C LYS A 240 16.09 -31.10 -2.12
N PHE A 241 15.29 -30.20 -1.54
CA PHE A 241 13.89 -29.96 -1.93
C PHE A 241 13.61 -28.51 -2.28
N ILE A 242 12.66 -28.31 -3.20
CA ILE A 242 11.93 -27.06 -3.38
C ILE A 242 10.50 -27.35 -2.94
N LEU A 243 10.08 -26.77 -1.82
CA LEU A 243 8.73 -26.91 -1.29
C LEU A 243 7.85 -25.81 -1.88
N ILE A 244 6.74 -26.19 -2.50
CA ILE A 244 5.72 -25.25 -2.98
C ILE A 244 4.50 -25.44 -2.08
N CYS A 245 4.36 -24.58 -1.09
CA CYS A 245 3.31 -24.65 -0.07
C CYS A 245 2.14 -23.74 -0.47
N ASP A 246 0.99 -24.33 -0.74
CA ASP A 246 -0.22 -23.59 -1.15
C ASP A 246 -1.24 -23.49 0.00
N GLY A 247 -1.88 -22.33 0.13
CA GLY A 247 -3.02 -22.12 1.03
C GLY A 247 -2.67 -21.98 2.51
N TYR A 248 -1.57 -21.29 2.86
CA TYR A 248 -1.15 -21.12 4.26
C TYR A 248 -2.26 -20.48 5.13
N ASP A 249 -2.94 -19.46 4.62
CA ASP A 249 -4.05 -18.76 5.29
C ASP A 249 -5.24 -19.68 5.64
N GLU A 250 -5.39 -20.79 4.93
CA GLU A 250 -6.50 -21.73 5.08
C GLU A 250 -6.12 -22.95 5.94
N SER A 251 -4.82 -23.09 6.28
CA SER A 251 -4.27 -24.25 6.98
C SER A 251 -4.34 -24.18 8.51
N GLN A 252 -4.90 -23.10 9.06
CA GLN A 252 -5.00 -22.83 10.51
C GLN A 252 -3.64 -22.78 11.24
N GLN A 253 -2.55 -22.53 10.51
CA GLN A 253 -1.20 -22.54 11.04
C GLN A 253 -0.80 -21.24 11.72
N THR A 254 -0.25 -21.36 12.93
CA THR A 254 0.22 -20.23 13.73
C THR A 254 1.72 -20.28 14.02
N GLN A 255 2.37 -21.43 13.81
CA GLN A 255 3.79 -21.63 14.09
C GLN A 255 4.67 -21.49 12.84
N ASN A 256 5.93 -21.11 13.05
CA ASN A 256 6.90 -21.00 11.96
C ASN A 256 7.22 -22.37 11.35
N LEU A 257 6.86 -22.58 10.08
CA LEU A 257 6.99 -23.87 9.39
C LEU A 257 8.43 -24.36 9.30
N TYR A 258 9.40 -23.45 9.23
CA TYR A 258 10.82 -23.78 9.11
C TYR A 258 11.36 -24.40 10.40
N MET A 259 11.01 -23.76 11.53
CA MET A 259 11.32 -24.22 12.88
C MET A 259 10.60 -25.53 13.21
N SER A 260 9.28 -25.56 13.01
CA SER A 260 8.44 -26.68 13.44
C SER A 260 8.72 -27.96 12.64
N ASN A 261 9.08 -27.84 11.35
CA ASN A 261 9.49 -28.95 10.50
C ASN A 261 11.00 -29.21 10.47
N ARG A 262 11.79 -28.51 11.30
CA ARG A 262 13.25 -28.68 11.42
C ARG A 262 14.00 -28.57 10.10
N LEU A 263 13.57 -27.67 9.22
CA LEU A 263 14.19 -27.48 7.91
C LEU A 263 15.60 -26.89 8.07
N ASN A 264 16.53 -27.38 7.25
CA ASN A 264 17.95 -26.99 7.18
C ASN A 264 18.73 -27.11 8.50
N GLN A 265 18.28 -27.99 9.41
CA GLN A 265 19.04 -28.39 10.60
C GLN A 265 19.97 -29.57 10.28
N SER A 266 21.04 -29.73 11.07
CA SER A 266 22.02 -30.81 10.87
C SER A 266 21.36 -32.19 10.97
N GLY A 267 21.39 -32.98 9.88
CA GLY A 267 20.79 -34.32 9.81
C GLY A 267 19.28 -34.34 9.48
N GLU A 268 18.72 -33.18 9.15
CA GLU A 268 17.31 -32.99 8.78
C GLU A 268 17.16 -32.53 7.31
N TRP A 269 15.95 -32.18 6.88
CA TRP A 269 15.61 -31.86 5.49
C TRP A 269 16.34 -30.61 4.95
N ASP A 270 16.98 -30.69 3.77
CA ASP A 270 17.53 -29.53 3.04
C ASP A 270 16.48 -28.98 2.05
N ALA A 271 15.91 -27.81 2.33
CA ALA A 271 14.81 -27.22 1.56
C ALA A 271 14.87 -25.70 1.39
N GLN A 272 14.43 -25.23 0.21
CA GLN A 272 13.89 -23.89 -0.04
C GLN A 272 12.37 -23.96 -0.15
N MET A 273 11.67 -22.89 0.22
CA MET A 273 10.22 -22.89 0.28
C MET A 273 9.61 -21.67 -0.42
N VAL A 274 8.61 -21.92 -1.27
CA VAL A 274 7.70 -20.92 -1.84
C VAL A 274 6.36 -21.11 -1.15
N ILE A 275 5.87 -20.11 -0.43
CA ILE A 275 4.60 -20.18 0.32
C ILE A 275 3.59 -19.22 -0.30
N SER A 276 2.38 -19.67 -0.60
CA SER A 276 1.28 -18.77 -0.93
C SER A 276 0.41 -18.44 0.29
N CYS A 277 0.05 -17.17 0.42
CA CYS A 277 -0.84 -16.68 1.47
C CYS A 277 -1.70 -15.51 0.95
N ARG A 278 -2.88 -15.30 1.54
CA ARG A 278 -3.66 -14.08 1.27
C ARG A 278 -3.07 -12.89 1.99
N SER A 279 -2.91 -11.79 1.28
CA SER A 279 -2.47 -10.48 1.81
C SER A 279 -3.23 -10.06 3.08
N GLU A 280 -4.55 -10.30 3.13
CA GLU A 280 -5.42 -9.91 4.25
C GLU A 280 -5.20 -10.73 5.54
N HIS A 281 -4.55 -11.89 5.46
CA HIS A 281 -4.34 -12.81 6.62
C HIS A 281 -2.92 -12.68 7.20
N VAL A 282 -2.19 -11.72 6.68
CA VAL A 282 -0.80 -11.42 6.99
C VAL A 282 -0.84 -10.26 7.99
N GLY A 283 -1.01 -10.57 9.28
CA GLY A 283 -0.88 -9.57 10.37
C GLY A 283 0.53 -8.94 10.41
N SER A 284 0.71 -7.86 11.16
CA SER A 284 1.96 -7.06 11.22
C SER A 284 3.23 -7.90 11.42
N ASP A 285 3.13 -8.98 12.18
CA ASP A 285 4.28 -9.80 12.62
C ASP A 285 4.44 -11.08 11.76
N TYR A 286 3.92 -11.08 10.54
CA TYR A 286 3.92 -12.27 9.68
C TYR A 286 5.31 -12.79 9.31
N ARG A 287 6.32 -11.91 9.22
CA ARG A 287 7.68 -12.31 8.85
C ARG A 287 8.27 -13.29 9.87
N ASP A 288 7.94 -13.13 11.16
CA ASP A 288 8.34 -14.06 12.23
C ASP A 288 7.76 -15.47 12.03
N ARG A 289 6.63 -15.58 11.34
CA ARG A 289 5.99 -16.87 11.01
C ARG A 289 6.66 -17.60 9.84
N PHE A 290 7.52 -16.95 9.07
CA PHE A 290 8.09 -17.53 7.86
C PHE A 290 9.62 -17.50 7.79
N GLN A 291 10.28 -16.63 8.56
CA GLN A 291 11.73 -16.47 8.48
C GLN A 291 12.47 -17.62 9.19
N PRO A 292 13.54 -18.20 8.59
CA PRO A 292 14.39 -19.17 9.27
C PRO A 292 15.10 -18.51 10.48
N ILE A 293 14.92 -19.06 11.68
CA ILE A 293 15.58 -18.57 12.90
C ILE A 293 16.60 -19.63 13.36
N ASN A 294 17.82 -19.21 13.71
CA ASN A 294 18.81 -20.05 14.39
C ASN A 294 18.81 -19.73 15.89
N HIS A 295 18.90 -20.75 16.74
CA HIS A 295 18.69 -20.64 18.20
C HIS A 295 19.58 -19.65 18.97
N ASN A 296 20.56 -18.94 18.34
CA ASN A 296 21.46 -18.01 19.04
C ASN A 296 21.99 -16.81 18.20
N GLN A 297 21.39 -16.42 17.07
CA GLN A 297 21.88 -15.26 16.26
C GLN A 297 20.73 -14.38 15.73
N ARG A 298 20.97 -13.06 15.70
CA ARG A 298 20.09 -12.06 15.05
C ARG A 298 20.11 -12.26 13.53
N LEU A 299 18.95 -12.03 12.93
CA LEU A 299 18.51 -12.49 11.61
C LEU A 299 19.33 -11.91 10.45
N ASP A 300 19.52 -12.70 9.39
CA ASP A 300 19.95 -12.22 8.08
C ASP A 300 18.70 -12.01 7.22
N SER A 301 18.27 -10.75 7.05
CA SER A 301 17.10 -10.41 6.23
C SER A 301 17.21 -10.87 4.77
N SER A 302 18.42 -11.19 4.30
CA SER A 302 18.66 -11.62 2.93
C SER A 302 17.98 -12.96 2.60
N LEU A 303 17.66 -13.82 3.59
CA LEU A 303 17.14 -15.17 3.33
C LEU A 303 15.64 -15.22 3.01
N PHE A 304 14.91 -14.11 3.18
CA PHE A 304 13.47 -14.02 2.98
C PHE A 304 13.14 -13.01 1.88
N GLN A 305 12.28 -13.42 0.95
CA GLN A 305 11.79 -12.57 -0.12
C GLN A 305 10.27 -12.64 -0.19
N GLU A 306 9.62 -11.57 -0.63
CA GLU A 306 8.18 -11.55 -0.85
C GLU A 306 7.82 -10.92 -2.20
N ALA A 307 6.61 -11.24 -2.66
CA ALA A 307 5.99 -10.62 -3.82
C ALA A 307 4.47 -10.69 -3.68
N VAL A 308 3.78 -9.65 -4.14
CA VAL A 308 2.31 -9.58 -4.16
C VAL A 308 1.84 -9.64 -5.60
N ILE A 309 0.99 -10.61 -5.93
CA ILE A 309 0.36 -10.70 -7.25
C ILE A 309 -0.50 -9.46 -7.49
N THR A 310 -0.26 -8.78 -8.61
CA THR A 310 -1.08 -7.65 -9.03
C THR A 310 -2.28 -8.14 -9.85
N PRO A 311 -3.39 -7.39 -9.85
CA PRO A 311 -4.51 -7.67 -10.76
C PRO A 311 -4.04 -7.72 -12.22
N PHE A 312 -4.73 -8.49 -13.05
CA PHE A 312 -4.36 -8.64 -14.46
C PHE A 312 -4.47 -7.30 -15.20
N SER A 313 -3.43 -6.99 -15.99
CA SER A 313 -3.48 -5.93 -16.99
C SER A 313 -4.48 -6.28 -18.10
N THR A 314 -4.92 -5.26 -18.85
CA THR A 314 -5.79 -5.46 -20.02
C THR A 314 -5.18 -6.43 -21.04
N ASP A 315 -3.86 -6.39 -21.24
CA ASP A 315 -3.16 -7.31 -22.14
C ASP A 315 -3.19 -8.76 -21.64
N GLN A 316 -3.00 -8.98 -20.33
CA GLN A 316 -3.08 -10.31 -19.72
C GLN A 316 -4.50 -10.88 -19.80
N ILE A 317 -5.53 -10.05 -19.65
CA ILE A 317 -6.94 -10.45 -19.82
C ILE A 317 -7.18 -10.90 -21.26
N HIS A 318 -6.77 -10.11 -22.25
CA HIS A 318 -6.90 -10.48 -23.67
C HIS A 318 -6.15 -11.78 -24.00
N ALA A 319 -4.94 -11.97 -23.46
CA ALA A 319 -4.18 -13.19 -23.63
C ALA A 319 -4.90 -14.41 -23.02
N TYR A 320 -5.50 -14.24 -21.83
CA TYR A 320 -6.27 -15.29 -21.16
C TYR A 320 -7.50 -15.70 -21.98
N ILE A 321 -8.28 -14.73 -22.47
CA ILE A 321 -9.48 -14.98 -23.28
C ILE A 321 -9.12 -15.80 -24.53
N LYS A 322 -8.05 -15.41 -25.24
CA LYS A 322 -7.56 -16.14 -26.42
C LYS A 322 -7.24 -17.60 -26.10
N GLN A 323 -6.52 -17.83 -25.00
CA GLN A 323 -6.14 -19.19 -24.59
C GLN A 323 -7.34 -20.00 -24.10
N TYR A 324 -8.25 -19.40 -23.34
CA TYR A 324 -9.49 -20.03 -22.88
C TYR A 324 -10.36 -20.51 -24.05
N VAL A 325 -10.60 -19.65 -25.04
CA VAL A 325 -11.39 -20.00 -26.24
C VAL A 325 -10.72 -21.13 -27.03
N SER A 326 -9.39 -21.16 -27.10
CA SER A 326 -8.66 -22.22 -27.77
C SER A 326 -8.75 -23.59 -27.06
N MET A 327 -8.98 -23.61 -25.75
CA MET A 327 -8.98 -24.84 -24.94
C MET A 327 -10.38 -25.42 -24.68
N ASN A 328 -11.43 -24.58 -24.58
CA ASN A 328 -12.71 -24.98 -24.01
C ASN A 328 -13.90 -25.00 -24.99
N GLU A 329 -13.69 -24.82 -26.30
CA GLU A 329 -14.76 -24.69 -27.33
C GLU A 329 -16.02 -23.92 -26.83
N PRO A 330 -15.87 -22.67 -26.32
CA PRO A 330 -16.98 -21.95 -25.70
C PRO A 330 -18.01 -21.44 -26.73
N LEU A 331 -19.18 -21.04 -26.22
CA LEU A 331 -20.29 -20.51 -27.02
C LEU A 331 -19.96 -19.22 -27.78
N TRP A 332 -19.03 -18.41 -27.26
CA TRP A 332 -18.62 -17.11 -27.81
C TRP A 332 -17.21 -17.14 -28.39
N ARG A 333 -16.95 -16.29 -29.38
CA ARG A 333 -15.62 -16.06 -29.95
C ARG A 333 -14.83 -15.03 -29.14
N VAL A 334 -13.53 -14.91 -29.41
CA VAL A 334 -12.64 -13.95 -28.72
C VAL A 334 -13.15 -12.52 -28.90
N GLU A 335 -13.64 -12.18 -30.08
CA GLU A 335 -14.17 -10.85 -30.39
C GLU A 335 -15.40 -10.50 -29.55
N ASP A 336 -16.29 -11.48 -29.31
CA ASP A 336 -17.52 -11.28 -28.54
C ASP A 336 -17.19 -10.93 -27.08
N TYR A 337 -16.27 -11.67 -26.45
CA TYR A 337 -15.81 -11.36 -25.09
C TYR A 337 -15.12 -9.99 -25.01
N THR A 338 -14.29 -9.66 -26.00
CA THR A 338 -13.52 -8.41 -26.02
C THR A 338 -14.46 -7.20 -26.13
N GLN A 339 -15.49 -7.29 -26.98
CA GLN A 339 -16.48 -6.22 -27.14
C GLN A 339 -17.27 -5.94 -25.85
N VAL A 340 -17.73 -6.99 -25.16
CA VAL A 340 -18.47 -6.82 -23.90
C VAL A 340 -17.57 -6.24 -22.81
N PHE A 341 -16.32 -6.71 -22.73
CA PHE A 341 -15.34 -6.20 -21.77
C PHE A 341 -14.98 -4.72 -21.98
N GLU A 342 -14.82 -4.27 -23.23
CA GLU A 342 -14.53 -2.86 -23.53
C GLU A 342 -15.72 -1.92 -23.29
N ARG A 343 -16.96 -2.44 -23.43
CA ARG A 343 -18.19 -1.65 -23.28
C ARG A 343 -18.73 -1.61 -21.85
N THR A 344 -18.27 -2.48 -20.95
CA THR A 344 -18.79 -2.58 -19.57
C THR A 344 -17.67 -2.38 -18.54
N PRO A 345 -17.45 -1.15 -18.04
CA PRO A 345 -16.38 -0.83 -17.09
C PRO A 345 -16.40 -1.65 -15.79
N SER A 346 -17.58 -1.94 -15.22
CA SER A 346 -17.67 -2.73 -13.99
C SER A 346 -17.17 -4.17 -14.18
N LEU A 347 -17.46 -4.77 -15.34
CA LEU A 347 -16.96 -6.07 -15.71
C LEU A 347 -15.44 -6.00 -15.91
N LYS A 348 -14.93 -4.92 -16.50
CA LYS A 348 -13.49 -4.70 -16.69
C LYS A 348 -12.72 -4.82 -15.37
N ASP A 349 -13.24 -4.22 -14.30
CA ASP A 349 -12.61 -4.28 -12.98
C ASP A 349 -12.73 -5.65 -12.32
N LEU A 350 -13.89 -6.31 -12.40
CA LEU A 350 -14.07 -7.67 -11.88
C LEU A 350 -13.14 -8.68 -12.56
N MET A 351 -12.99 -8.57 -13.88
CA MET A 351 -12.15 -9.44 -14.72
C MET A 351 -10.65 -9.27 -14.49
N ARG A 352 -10.21 -8.24 -13.76
CA ARG A 352 -8.81 -8.14 -13.32
C ARG A 352 -8.44 -9.22 -12.31
N ASN A 353 -9.42 -9.83 -11.63
CA ASN A 353 -9.21 -10.98 -10.77
C ASN A 353 -9.27 -12.28 -11.59
N PRO A 354 -8.21 -13.13 -11.61
CA PRO A 354 -8.16 -14.34 -12.44
C PRO A 354 -9.27 -15.37 -12.19
N LEU A 355 -9.74 -15.50 -10.94
CA LEU A 355 -10.86 -16.39 -10.64
C LEU A 355 -12.16 -15.85 -11.23
N LEU A 356 -12.48 -14.57 -10.96
CA LEU A 356 -13.67 -13.93 -11.52
C LEU A 356 -13.62 -13.92 -13.05
N MET A 357 -12.44 -13.78 -13.63
CA MET A 357 -12.24 -13.92 -15.07
C MET A 357 -12.67 -15.29 -15.57
N THR A 358 -12.18 -16.36 -14.95
CA THR A 358 -12.55 -17.73 -15.34
C THR A 358 -14.05 -17.98 -15.19
N LEU A 359 -14.64 -17.52 -14.08
CA LEU A 359 -16.08 -17.65 -13.82
C LEU A 359 -16.90 -16.89 -14.87
N SER A 360 -16.54 -15.64 -15.13
CA SER A 360 -17.23 -14.80 -16.09
C SER A 360 -17.15 -15.36 -17.50
N LEU A 361 -16.01 -15.91 -17.93
CA LEU A 361 -15.91 -16.52 -19.27
C LEU A 361 -16.79 -17.77 -19.45
N ASP A 362 -17.11 -18.52 -18.40
CA ASP A 362 -18.08 -19.65 -18.48
C ASP A 362 -19.54 -19.14 -18.44
N VAL A 363 -19.78 -18.04 -17.74
CA VAL A 363 -21.13 -17.55 -17.41
C VAL A 363 -21.67 -16.53 -18.42
N LEU A 364 -20.85 -15.57 -18.87
CA LEU A 364 -21.25 -14.45 -19.73
C LEU A 364 -22.03 -14.87 -20.98
N PRO A 365 -21.65 -15.94 -21.71
CA PRO A 365 -22.38 -16.35 -22.92
C PRO A 365 -23.84 -16.76 -22.72
N ARG A 366 -24.27 -16.95 -21.47
CA ARG A 366 -25.65 -17.29 -21.12
C ARG A 366 -26.37 -16.16 -20.41
N MET A 367 -25.64 -15.22 -19.82
CA MET A 367 -26.22 -14.03 -19.20
C MET A 367 -26.58 -12.95 -20.22
N MET A 368 -25.84 -12.90 -21.32
CA MET A 368 -25.87 -11.78 -22.26
C MET A 368 -25.87 -12.28 -23.71
N ASP A 369 -26.35 -11.44 -24.63
CA ASP A 369 -26.16 -11.63 -26.07
C ASP A 369 -25.03 -10.72 -26.60
N PRO A 370 -24.20 -11.17 -27.56
CA PRO A 370 -23.20 -10.32 -28.20
C PRO A 370 -23.84 -9.10 -28.85
N GLY A 371 -23.51 -7.90 -28.37
CA GLY A 371 -23.98 -6.63 -28.94
C GLY A 371 -24.97 -5.83 -28.09
N GLN A 372 -25.49 -6.38 -26.99
CA GLN A 372 -26.24 -5.61 -25.99
C GLN A 372 -25.30 -4.92 -25.00
N THR A 373 -25.54 -3.65 -24.72
CA THR A 373 -24.83 -2.92 -23.66
C THR A 373 -25.60 -3.08 -22.35
N TYR A 374 -25.01 -3.74 -21.37
CA TYR A 374 -25.54 -3.79 -20.01
C TYR A 374 -24.99 -2.63 -19.21
N SER A 375 -25.85 -1.98 -18.44
CA SER A 375 -25.46 -0.84 -17.59
C SER A 375 -24.41 -1.23 -16.55
N ARG A 376 -24.47 -2.46 -16.00
CA ARG A 376 -23.48 -2.97 -15.05
C ARG A 376 -23.61 -4.49 -14.86
N VAL A 377 -22.49 -5.17 -14.63
CA VAL A 377 -22.44 -6.57 -14.15
C VAL A 377 -21.80 -6.58 -12.77
N THR A 378 -22.48 -7.16 -11.79
CA THR A 378 -22.03 -7.23 -10.38
C THR A 378 -21.37 -8.57 -10.07
N ARG A 379 -20.63 -8.63 -8.96
CA ARG A 379 -20.05 -9.90 -8.50
C ARG A 379 -21.12 -10.89 -8.09
N LEU A 380 -22.19 -10.42 -7.45
CA LEU A 380 -23.28 -11.26 -6.97
C LEU A 380 -23.92 -12.03 -8.13
N GLU A 381 -24.27 -11.34 -9.22
CA GLU A 381 -24.86 -11.95 -10.41
C GLU A 381 -23.97 -13.03 -11.03
N LEU A 382 -22.65 -12.80 -11.09
CA LEU A 382 -21.70 -13.79 -11.60
C LEU A 382 -21.68 -15.06 -10.73
N TYR A 383 -21.71 -14.92 -9.41
CA TYR A 383 -21.75 -16.06 -8.50
C TYR A 383 -23.12 -16.76 -8.48
N ASP A 384 -24.22 -16.00 -8.57
CA ASP A 384 -25.58 -16.55 -8.71
C ASP A 384 -25.62 -17.54 -9.89
N HIS A 385 -25.29 -17.04 -11.09
CA HIS A 385 -25.31 -17.87 -12.30
C HIS A 385 -24.31 -19.03 -12.23
N PHE A 386 -23.12 -18.83 -11.66
CA PHE A 386 -22.15 -19.90 -11.51
C PHE A 386 -22.66 -21.02 -10.58
N VAL A 387 -23.21 -20.68 -9.42
CA VAL A 387 -23.71 -21.65 -8.43
C VAL A 387 -24.92 -22.40 -8.98
N GLU A 388 -25.85 -21.69 -9.62
CA GLU A 388 -26.99 -22.31 -10.29
C GLU A 388 -26.55 -23.33 -11.34
N GLN A 389 -25.61 -22.96 -12.22
CA GLN A 389 -25.06 -23.87 -13.22
C GLN A 389 -24.36 -25.08 -12.60
N TRP A 390 -23.60 -24.87 -11.53
CA TRP A 390 -22.92 -25.96 -10.82
C TRP A 390 -23.94 -26.97 -10.26
N LEU A 391 -25.00 -26.47 -9.63
CA LEU A 391 -26.06 -27.28 -9.05
C LEU A 391 -26.87 -28.02 -10.12
N GLU A 392 -27.16 -27.39 -11.27
CA GLU A 392 -27.82 -28.06 -12.40
C GLU A 392 -26.97 -29.18 -12.99
N ARG A 393 -25.66 -28.94 -13.17
CA ARG A 393 -24.70 -30.00 -13.56
C ARG A 393 -24.65 -31.11 -12.50
N GLY A 394 -24.74 -30.76 -11.22
CA GLY A 394 -24.86 -31.69 -10.09
C GLY A 394 -26.12 -32.56 -10.17
N LYS A 395 -27.28 -31.94 -10.38
CA LYS A 395 -28.59 -32.60 -10.55
C LYS A 395 -28.54 -33.61 -11.70
N LYS A 396 -27.98 -33.21 -12.85
CA LYS A 396 -27.81 -34.11 -14.00
C LYS A 396 -26.93 -35.32 -13.66
N ARG A 397 -25.75 -35.10 -13.05
CA ARG A 397 -24.85 -36.19 -12.61
C ARG A 397 -25.51 -37.15 -11.63
N LEU A 398 -26.35 -36.64 -10.72
CA LEU A 398 -27.11 -37.47 -9.77
C LEU A 398 -28.22 -38.26 -10.46
N SER A 399 -28.87 -37.71 -11.48
CA SER A 399 -29.92 -38.42 -12.23
C SER A 399 -29.42 -39.67 -12.95
N GLU A 400 -28.15 -39.67 -13.37
CA GLU A 400 -27.45 -40.74 -14.10
C GLU A 400 -26.80 -41.79 -13.18
N LYS A 401 -26.82 -41.57 -11.86
CA LYS A 401 -26.17 -42.43 -10.86
C LYS A 401 -27.12 -43.52 -10.36
N ASP A 402 -26.59 -44.74 -10.17
CA ASP A 402 -27.31 -45.82 -9.50
C ASP A 402 -27.52 -45.48 -8.01
N MET A 403 -28.78 -45.33 -7.61
CA MET A 403 -29.20 -44.93 -6.27
C MET A 403 -30.10 -45.99 -5.62
N THR A 404 -30.17 -46.00 -4.29
CA THR A 404 -31.16 -46.81 -3.56
C THR A 404 -32.57 -46.29 -3.85
N PRO A 405 -33.62 -47.12 -3.74
CA PRO A 405 -35.00 -46.67 -3.97
C PRO A 405 -35.42 -45.50 -3.07
N GLN A 406 -34.92 -45.46 -1.83
CA GLN A 406 -35.16 -44.38 -0.87
C GLN A 406 -34.52 -43.06 -1.32
N ALA A 407 -33.23 -43.08 -1.66
CA ALA A 407 -32.54 -41.91 -2.18
C ALA A 407 -33.13 -41.41 -3.52
N ARG A 408 -33.65 -42.33 -4.36
CA ARG A 408 -34.31 -41.95 -5.61
C ARG A 408 -35.62 -41.20 -5.37
N ALA A 409 -36.43 -41.64 -4.40
CA ALA A 409 -37.67 -40.94 -4.03
C ALA A 409 -37.38 -39.53 -3.48
N VAL A 410 -36.36 -39.38 -2.64
CA VAL A 410 -35.93 -38.08 -2.11
C VAL A 410 -35.43 -37.17 -3.24
N PHE A 411 -34.62 -37.69 -4.17
CA PHE A 411 -34.14 -36.95 -5.33
C PHE A 411 -35.28 -36.45 -6.23
N GLU A 412 -36.31 -37.28 -6.45
CA GLU A 412 -37.51 -36.91 -7.22
C GLU A 412 -38.32 -35.82 -6.51
N SER A 413 -38.48 -35.90 -5.18
CA SER A 413 -39.13 -34.84 -4.37
C SER A 413 -38.39 -33.51 -4.48
N LEU A 414 -37.08 -33.50 -4.23
CA LEU A 414 -36.24 -32.30 -4.36
C LEU A 414 -36.28 -31.71 -5.78
N SER A 415 -36.39 -32.57 -6.80
CA SER A 415 -36.48 -32.12 -8.19
C SER A 415 -37.80 -31.41 -8.51
N ILE A 416 -38.90 -31.79 -7.85
CA ILE A 416 -40.21 -31.15 -7.97
C ILE A 416 -40.26 -29.85 -7.18
N GLU A 417 -39.69 -29.84 -5.97
CA GLU A 417 -39.70 -28.69 -5.06
C GLU A 417 -38.73 -27.57 -5.48
N GLY A 418 -37.67 -27.89 -6.23
CA GLY A 418 -36.67 -26.93 -6.67
C GLY A 418 -35.28 -27.33 -6.20
N PHE A 419 -34.60 -28.19 -6.97
CA PHE A 419 -33.31 -28.76 -6.57
C PHE A 419 -32.22 -27.71 -6.43
N THR A 420 -32.18 -26.74 -7.34
CA THR A 420 -31.22 -25.63 -7.33
C THR A 420 -31.46 -24.71 -6.14
N GLU A 421 -32.71 -24.31 -5.91
CA GLU A 421 -33.11 -23.49 -4.75
C GLU A 421 -32.74 -24.16 -3.43
N SER A 422 -33.03 -25.46 -3.30
CA SER A 422 -32.63 -26.27 -2.14
C SER A 422 -31.11 -26.34 -1.97
N GLY A 423 -30.36 -26.43 -3.07
CA GLY A 423 -28.90 -26.43 -3.05
C GLY A 423 -28.29 -25.08 -2.67
N ILE A 424 -28.91 -23.97 -3.09
CA ILE A 424 -28.52 -22.60 -2.71
C ILE A 424 -28.82 -22.38 -1.23
N ASP A 425 -29.99 -22.78 -0.75
CA ASP A 425 -30.36 -22.71 0.67
C ASP A 425 -29.41 -23.55 1.55
N PHE A 426 -29.01 -24.74 1.08
CA PHE A 426 -27.98 -25.54 1.75
C PHE A 426 -26.63 -24.81 1.83
N LEU A 427 -26.18 -24.18 0.74
CA LEU A 427 -24.94 -23.39 0.71
C LEU A 427 -25.01 -22.19 1.66
N LYS A 428 -26.15 -21.48 1.68
CA LYS A 428 -26.45 -20.35 2.55
C LYS A 428 -26.34 -20.75 4.02
N ARG A 429 -27.06 -21.79 4.44
CA ARG A 429 -27.05 -22.31 5.82
C ARG A 429 -25.67 -22.85 6.23
N LEU A 430 -25.00 -23.58 5.34
CA LEU A 430 -23.66 -24.10 5.61
C LEU A 430 -22.64 -22.97 5.82
N SER A 431 -22.69 -21.93 4.97
CA SER A 431 -21.78 -20.79 5.07
C SER A 431 -22.01 -20.02 6.37
N ALA A 432 -23.27 -19.72 6.71
CA ALA A 432 -23.60 -19.07 7.98
C ALA A 432 -23.14 -19.89 9.20
N ALA A 433 -23.31 -21.21 9.18
CA ALA A 433 -22.86 -22.10 10.25
C ALA A 433 -21.32 -22.12 10.39
N ILE A 434 -20.57 -22.14 9.28
CA ILE A 434 -19.10 -22.06 9.31
C ILE A 434 -18.63 -20.74 9.93
N TYR A 435 -19.27 -19.62 9.56
CA TYR A 435 -18.95 -18.31 10.13
C TYR A 435 -19.30 -18.18 11.61
N LYS A 436 -20.41 -18.77 12.03
CA LYS A 436 -20.88 -18.73 13.42
C LYS A 436 -20.07 -19.63 14.34
N GLU A 437 -19.77 -20.85 13.91
CA GLU A 437 -19.24 -21.92 14.77
C GLU A 437 -17.72 -22.13 14.61
N GLN A 438 -17.12 -21.62 13.52
CA GLN A 438 -15.69 -21.78 13.22
C GLN A 438 -15.01 -20.47 12.79
N ASP A 439 -15.61 -19.32 13.08
CA ASP A 439 -15.06 -18.00 12.76
C ASP A 439 -14.66 -17.83 11.27
N GLY A 440 -15.42 -18.47 10.36
CA GLY A 440 -15.17 -18.38 8.92
C GLY A 440 -14.00 -19.23 8.42
N GLN A 441 -13.48 -20.16 9.24
CA GLN A 441 -12.45 -21.11 8.81
C GLN A 441 -13.00 -22.07 7.74
N PRO A 442 -12.40 -22.15 6.54
CA PRO A 442 -13.04 -22.77 5.37
C PRO A 442 -13.05 -24.32 5.39
N ILE A 443 -12.33 -24.95 6.32
CA ILE A 443 -12.18 -26.41 6.39
C ILE A 443 -13.04 -26.97 7.52
N VAL A 444 -14.05 -27.75 7.16
CA VAL A 444 -14.90 -28.46 8.11
C VAL A 444 -14.39 -29.90 8.27
N GLN A 445 -13.86 -30.22 9.45
CA GLN A 445 -13.52 -31.59 9.82
C GLN A 445 -14.74 -32.29 10.42
N TYR A 446 -15.17 -33.39 9.82
CA TYR A 446 -16.33 -34.16 10.28
C TYR A 446 -16.01 -35.65 10.44
N SER A 447 -16.19 -36.16 11.65
CA SER A 447 -16.14 -37.57 12.00
C SER A 447 -17.43 -37.98 12.69
N ARG A 448 -18.11 -39.00 12.15
CA ARG A 448 -19.39 -39.50 12.67
C ARG A 448 -19.38 -39.78 14.18
N TYR A 449 -18.29 -40.37 14.69
CA TYR A 449 -18.19 -40.76 16.09
C TYR A 449 -17.99 -39.57 17.03
N LYS A 450 -17.39 -38.48 16.55
CA LYS A 450 -17.07 -37.29 17.36
C LYS A 450 -18.12 -36.19 17.22
N ASP A 451 -18.65 -35.99 16.02
CA ASP A 451 -19.42 -34.82 15.64
C ASP A 451 -20.94 -35.08 15.53
N GLY A 452 -21.41 -36.28 15.90
CA GLY A 452 -22.81 -36.72 15.71
C GLY A 452 -23.88 -35.88 16.40
N GLY A 453 -23.52 -35.09 17.42
CA GLY A 453 -24.39 -34.12 18.10
C GLY A 453 -24.00 -32.65 17.86
N SER A 454 -23.11 -32.38 16.92
CA SER A 454 -22.67 -31.01 16.57
C SER A 454 -23.48 -30.45 15.39
N TRP A 455 -23.40 -29.14 15.16
CA TRP A 455 -23.96 -28.48 13.97
C TRP A 455 -23.52 -29.16 12.65
N LYS A 456 -22.33 -29.78 12.62
CA LYS A 456 -21.81 -30.47 11.43
C LYS A 456 -22.68 -31.67 11.03
N ALA A 457 -23.35 -32.33 11.96
CA ALA A 457 -24.25 -33.45 11.65
C ALA A 457 -25.49 -32.99 10.86
N GLU A 458 -25.84 -31.70 10.92
CA GLU A 458 -26.91 -31.11 10.13
C GLU A 458 -26.57 -31.11 8.63
N PHE A 459 -25.30 -30.97 8.26
CA PHE A 459 -24.86 -30.86 6.86
C PHE A 459 -24.17 -32.12 6.33
N PHE A 460 -23.39 -32.81 7.17
CA PHE A 460 -22.55 -33.94 6.77
C PHE A 460 -23.08 -35.31 7.26
N GLY A 461 -24.32 -35.34 7.78
CA GLY A 461 -25.03 -36.54 8.23
C GLY A 461 -25.38 -37.54 7.12
N ARG A 462 -25.83 -38.74 7.49
CA ARG A 462 -26.18 -39.84 6.55
C ARG A 462 -27.57 -39.76 5.93
N ASP A 463 -28.32 -38.70 6.22
CA ASP A 463 -29.63 -38.49 5.64
C ASP A 463 -29.53 -38.40 4.10
N ASP A 464 -30.44 -39.06 3.38
CA ASP A 464 -30.38 -39.15 1.91
C ASP A 464 -30.48 -37.76 1.26
N GLU A 465 -31.31 -36.86 1.80
CA GLU A 465 -31.45 -35.47 1.31
C GLU A 465 -30.12 -34.72 1.46
N LYS A 466 -29.53 -34.77 2.66
CA LYS A 466 -28.24 -34.14 2.97
C LYS A 466 -27.13 -34.68 2.08
N GLN A 467 -27.09 -36.00 1.85
CA GLN A 467 -26.07 -36.63 1.00
C GLN A 467 -26.22 -36.23 -0.47
N LEU A 468 -27.45 -36.05 -0.97
CA LEU A 468 -27.71 -35.58 -2.32
C LEU A 468 -27.29 -34.11 -2.49
N LEU A 469 -27.70 -33.23 -1.57
CA LEU A 469 -27.32 -31.80 -1.60
C LEU A 469 -25.82 -31.61 -1.42
N LEU A 470 -25.20 -32.36 -0.50
CA LEU A 470 -23.74 -32.35 -0.27
C LEU A 470 -22.95 -32.79 -1.52
N GLN A 471 -23.47 -33.76 -2.29
CA GLN A 471 -22.85 -34.22 -3.54
C GLN A 471 -23.02 -33.23 -4.70
N ALA A 472 -24.09 -32.44 -4.70
CA ALA A 472 -24.35 -31.42 -5.72
C ALA A 472 -23.64 -30.09 -5.44
N CYS A 473 -23.52 -29.72 -4.17
CA CYS A 473 -22.88 -28.48 -3.70
C CYS A 473 -21.41 -28.38 -4.20
N PRO A 474 -20.87 -27.18 -4.45
CA PRO A 474 -19.47 -26.96 -4.86
C PRO A 474 -18.46 -27.21 -3.72
N LEU A 475 -18.44 -28.45 -3.22
CA LEU A 475 -17.60 -28.93 -2.13
C LEU A 475 -16.59 -29.98 -2.64
N THR A 476 -15.40 -29.94 -2.07
CA THR A 476 -14.37 -30.97 -2.18
C THR A 476 -14.30 -31.76 -0.88
N ARG A 477 -13.97 -33.04 -0.98
CA ARG A 477 -13.82 -33.94 0.17
C ARG A 477 -12.49 -34.67 0.11
N ASN A 478 -11.70 -34.57 1.18
CA ASN A 478 -10.48 -35.34 1.36
C ASN A 478 -10.54 -36.06 2.72
N GLY A 479 -10.84 -37.37 2.71
CA GLY A 479 -11.09 -38.14 3.92
C GLY A 479 -12.29 -37.59 4.73
N ASN A 480 -11.99 -37.02 5.90
CA ASN A 480 -12.96 -36.42 6.83
C ASN A 480 -13.00 -34.88 6.75
N GLN A 481 -12.25 -34.27 5.83
CA GLN A 481 -12.23 -32.83 5.62
C GLN A 481 -13.15 -32.47 4.44
N PHE A 482 -14.01 -31.48 4.66
CA PHE A 482 -14.90 -30.89 3.67
C PHE A 482 -14.56 -29.41 3.50
N ARG A 483 -14.53 -28.95 2.25
CA ARG A 483 -14.14 -27.57 1.91
C ARG A 483 -14.83 -27.13 0.64
N LEU A 484 -15.34 -25.90 0.60
CA LEU A 484 -15.83 -25.29 -0.64
C LEU A 484 -14.68 -25.15 -1.65
N ILE A 485 -14.98 -25.33 -2.94
CA ILE A 485 -13.95 -25.25 -4.02
C ILE A 485 -13.18 -23.92 -3.98
N HIS A 486 -13.83 -22.86 -3.49
CA HIS A 486 -13.20 -21.57 -3.25
C HIS A 486 -13.89 -20.83 -2.08
N ARG A 487 -13.13 -20.07 -1.28
CA ARG A 487 -13.65 -19.32 -0.12
C ARG A 487 -14.67 -18.25 -0.50
N SER A 488 -14.55 -17.65 -1.68
CA SER A 488 -15.52 -16.65 -2.15
C SER A 488 -16.95 -17.20 -2.27
N LEU A 489 -17.13 -18.51 -2.46
CA LEU A 489 -18.45 -19.15 -2.45
C LEU A 489 -19.05 -19.20 -1.04
N MET A 490 -18.20 -19.28 -0.01
CA MET A 490 -18.60 -19.20 1.38
C MET A 490 -19.01 -17.77 1.75
N GLU A 491 -18.25 -16.77 1.26
CA GLU A 491 -18.55 -15.34 1.45
C GLU A 491 -19.83 -14.94 0.70
N TYR A 492 -20.01 -15.43 -0.52
CA TYR A 492 -21.25 -15.33 -1.27
C TYR A 492 -22.42 -16.01 -0.55
N GLY A 493 -22.26 -17.25 -0.09
CA GLY A 493 -23.30 -17.95 0.69
C GLY A 493 -23.66 -17.24 1.99
N LEU A 494 -22.69 -16.64 2.68
CA LEU A 494 -22.92 -15.78 3.85
C LEU A 494 -23.66 -14.49 3.47
N THR A 495 -23.33 -13.88 2.32
CA THR A 495 -24.03 -12.69 1.82
C THR A 495 -25.52 -13.00 1.62
N LEU A 496 -25.84 -14.14 1.00
CA LEU A 496 -27.22 -14.62 0.87
C LEU A 496 -27.86 -14.95 2.23
N ALA A 497 -27.07 -15.39 3.23
CA ALA A 497 -27.53 -15.63 4.59
C ALA A 497 -27.94 -14.33 5.30
N ILE A 498 -27.23 -13.24 5.00
CA ILE A 498 -27.56 -11.89 5.49
C ILE A 498 -28.79 -11.36 4.77
N PHE A 499 -28.78 -11.41 3.43
CA PHE A 499 -29.88 -10.94 2.60
C PHE A 499 -29.88 -11.65 1.25
N ASP A 500 -30.99 -12.33 0.92
CA ASP A 500 -31.19 -12.98 -0.37
C ASP A 500 -32.24 -12.18 -1.16
N PRO A 501 -31.86 -11.53 -2.29
CA PRO A 501 -32.79 -10.77 -3.12
C PRO A 501 -33.96 -11.60 -3.66
N ARG A 502 -33.79 -12.93 -3.79
CA ARG A 502 -34.82 -13.83 -4.31
C ARG A 502 -35.91 -14.17 -3.29
N ASP A 503 -35.64 -13.97 -1.99
CA ASP A 503 -36.62 -14.31 -0.95
C ASP A 503 -37.73 -13.26 -0.91
N THR A 504 -38.92 -13.63 -1.39
CA THR A 504 -40.10 -12.76 -1.43
C THR A 504 -40.55 -12.23 -0.07
N ARG A 505 -40.08 -12.82 1.05
CA ARG A 505 -40.30 -12.29 2.41
C ARG A 505 -39.54 -11.00 2.67
N ASN A 506 -38.36 -10.82 2.06
CA ASN A 506 -37.56 -9.60 2.20
C ASN A 506 -38.25 -8.37 1.57
N ALA A 507 -39.21 -8.57 0.65
CA ALA A 507 -40.02 -7.50 0.06
C ALA A 507 -41.26 -7.12 0.90
N ARG A 508 -41.61 -7.89 1.94
CA ARG A 508 -42.89 -7.76 2.68
C ARG A 508 -42.77 -7.21 4.10
N LEU A 509 -41.58 -6.78 4.53
CA LEU A 509 -41.33 -6.35 5.92
C LEU A 509 -41.80 -4.91 6.21
N GLN A 510 -43.08 -4.60 5.96
CA GLN A 510 -43.69 -3.34 6.39
C GLN A 510 -44.86 -3.49 7.38
N GLU A 511 -45.33 -4.71 7.73
CA GLU A 511 -46.63 -4.83 8.43
C GLU A 511 -46.77 -5.88 9.55
N VAL A 512 -45.70 -6.45 10.13
CA VAL A 512 -45.85 -7.46 11.22
C VAL A 512 -45.13 -7.04 12.50
N ALA A 513 -45.79 -7.16 13.65
CA ALA A 513 -45.36 -6.63 14.94
C ALA A 513 -44.37 -7.51 15.74
N ASP A 514 -44.01 -8.72 15.27
CA ASP A 514 -43.11 -9.66 15.95
C ASP A 514 -41.80 -9.88 15.15
N ILE A 515 -40.99 -8.81 15.03
CA ILE A 515 -39.79 -8.74 14.17
C ILE A 515 -38.49 -9.20 14.87
N ASP A 516 -38.50 -9.30 16.21
CA ASP A 516 -37.25 -9.42 16.99
C ASP A 516 -36.49 -10.75 16.75
N GLU A 517 -37.17 -11.90 16.65
CA GLU A 517 -36.47 -13.20 16.50
C GLU A 517 -35.77 -13.37 15.15
N GLU A 518 -36.38 -12.91 14.06
CA GLU A 518 -35.81 -13.02 12.70
C GLU A 518 -34.62 -12.06 12.51
N TYR A 519 -34.71 -10.85 13.08
CA TYR A 519 -33.58 -9.92 13.06
C TYR A 519 -32.43 -10.42 13.93
N LEU A 520 -32.71 -11.00 15.10
CA LEU A 520 -31.70 -11.61 15.97
C LEU A 520 -30.98 -12.80 15.34
N ALA A 521 -31.62 -13.52 14.41
CA ALA A 521 -31.00 -14.60 13.66
C ALA A 521 -30.00 -14.10 12.59
N SER A 522 -30.10 -12.83 12.17
CA SER A 522 -29.26 -12.26 11.12
C SER A 522 -27.77 -12.28 11.49
N PRO A 523 -26.88 -12.71 10.57
CA PRO A 523 -25.43 -12.65 10.78
C PRO A 523 -24.90 -11.27 11.14
N LEU A 524 -25.59 -10.19 10.72
CA LEU A 524 -25.21 -8.82 11.07
C LEU A 524 -25.23 -8.55 12.58
N VAL A 525 -26.04 -9.29 13.36
CA VAL A 525 -26.20 -9.07 14.80
C VAL A 525 -25.11 -9.76 15.61
N TRP A 526 -24.83 -11.04 15.30
CA TRP A 526 -23.97 -11.88 16.13
C TRP A 526 -22.50 -11.91 15.68
N ARG A 527 -22.14 -11.27 14.56
CA ARG A 527 -20.76 -11.16 14.09
C ARG A 527 -20.42 -9.74 13.62
N ASN A 528 -19.22 -9.26 13.97
CA ASN A 528 -18.68 -8.00 13.46
C ASN A 528 -17.91 -8.26 12.15
N PHE A 529 -18.32 -7.61 11.07
CA PHE A 529 -17.75 -7.74 9.72
C PHE A 529 -16.89 -6.54 9.31
N VAL A 530 -16.69 -5.54 10.18
CA VAL A 530 -15.99 -4.28 9.85
C VAL A 530 -14.59 -4.54 9.25
N ASN A 531 -13.93 -5.63 9.65
CA ASN A 531 -12.62 -6.02 9.14
C ASN A 531 -12.66 -7.10 8.04
N ASP A 532 -13.83 -7.67 7.73
CA ASP A 532 -14.01 -8.71 6.71
C ASP A 532 -14.21 -8.07 5.31
N SER A 533 -13.10 -7.55 4.76
CA SER A 533 -12.99 -6.84 3.47
C SER A 533 -13.76 -7.49 2.30
N SER A 534 -13.64 -8.82 2.15
CA SER A 534 -14.27 -9.57 1.07
C SER A 534 -15.79 -9.60 1.18
N VAL A 535 -16.32 -9.85 2.39
CA VAL A 535 -17.76 -9.86 2.69
C VAL A 535 -18.34 -8.45 2.55
N LEU A 536 -17.65 -7.43 3.07
CA LEU A 536 -18.06 -6.04 2.93
C LEU A 536 -18.11 -5.58 1.47
N GLN A 537 -17.32 -6.18 0.57
CA GLN A 537 -17.40 -5.87 -0.86
C GLN A 537 -18.70 -6.40 -1.49
N PHE A 538 -19.10 -7.64 -1.18
CA PHE A 538 -20.39 -8.17 -1.61
C PHE A 538 -21.57 -7.38 -1.03
N LEU A 539 -21.53 -7.09 0.27
CA LEU A 539 -22.61 -6.35 0.95
C LEU A 539 -22.68 -4.89 0.50
N GLY A 540 -21.53 -4.26 0.21
CA GLY A 540 -21.46 -2.91 -0.33
C GLY A 540 -22.06 -2.81 -1.74
N GLU A 541 -21.70 -3.74 -2.63
CA GLU A 541 -22.35 -3.87 -3.94
C GLU A 541 -23.86 -4.09 -3.77
N LEU A 542 -24.28 -5.03 -2.91
CA LEU A 542 -25.69 -5.31 -2.65
C LEU A 542 -26.45 -4.07 -2.16
N ALA A 543 -25.89 -3.29 -1.23
CA ALA A 543 -26.52 -2.08 -0.70
C ALA A 543 -26.63 -0.93 -1.72
N GLN A 544 -25.82 -0.95 -2.80
CA GLN A 544 -25.96 0.00 -3.90
C GLN A 544 -27.18 -0.31 -4.78
N TYR A 545 -27.49 -1.59 -5.00
CA TYR A 545 -28.49 -2.00 -5.99
C TYR A 545 -29.82 -2.46 -5.41
N GLU A 546 -29.86 -2.96 -4.17
CA GLU A 546 -31.07 -3.46 -3.53
C GLU A 546 -31.63 -2.45 -2.51
N PRO A 547 -32.69 -1.68 -2.86
CA PRO A 547 -33.24 -0.65 -1.97
C PRO A 547 -33.80 -1.23 -0.67
N SER A 548 -34.37 -2.43 -0.74
CA SER A 548 -34.91 -3.17 0.41
C SER A 548 -33.80 -3.55 1.41
N PHE A 549 -32.62 -3.97 0.91
CA PHE A 549 -31.47 -4.22 1.76
C PHE A 549 -30.93 -2.94 2.38
N LYS A 550 -30.80 -1.86 1.59
CA LYS A 550 -30.40 -0.53 2.10
C LYS A 550 -31.33 -0.05 3.21
N GLN A 551 -32.65 -0.21 3.04
CA GLN A 551 -33.63 0.14 4.06
C GLN A 551 -33.44 -0.71 5.33
N ARG A 552 -33.25 -2.01 5.20
CA ARG A 552 -32.97 -2.91 6.35
C ARG A 552 -31.71 -2.51 7.12
N LEU A 553 -30.66 -2.06 6.44
CA LEU A 553 -29.45 -1.54 7.08
C LEU A 553 -29.74 -0.26 7.88
N LEU A 554 -30.53 0.66 7.33
CA LEU A 554 -30.96 1.88 8.03
C LEU A 554 -31.81 1.55 9.27
N GLU A 555 -32.66 0.52 9.20
CA GLU A 555 -33.43 0.06 10.36
C GLU A 555 -32.56 -0.45 11.50
N PHE A 556 -31.47 -1.18 11.23
CA PHE A 556 -30.52 -1.59 12.27
C PHE A 556 -29.85 -0.40 12.97
N ILE A 557 -29.56 0.68 12.22
CA ILE A 557 -29.03 1.92 12.78
C ILE A 557 -30.07 2.55 13.73
N GLU A 558 -31.34 2.64 13.31
CA GLU A 558 -32.43 3.16 14.15
C GLU A 558 -32.69 2.29 15.40
N LEU A 559 -32.62 0.96 15.27
CA LEU A 559 -32.78 0.03 16.40
C LEU A 559 -31.67 0.21 17.45
N SER A 560 -30.47 0.60 17.06
CA SER A 560 -29.35 0.84 17.99
C SER A 560 -29.59 1.99 18.96
N LYS A 561 -30.40 2.99 18.56
CA LYS A 561 -30.82 4.10 19.42
C LYS A 561 -31.61 3.59 20.64
N LYS A 562 -32.35 2.48 20.49
CA LYS A 562 -33.21 1.90 21.53
C LYS A 562 -32.48 0.91 22.43
N ASP A 563 -31.74 -0.04 21.85
CA ASP A 563 -31.16 -1.18 22.58
C ASP A 563 -29.71 -1.47 22.16
N LYS A 564 -28.85 -1.75 23.15
CA LYS A 564 -27.43 -2.09 22.95
C LYS A 564 -27.24 -3.42 22.22
N LYS A 565 -28.23 -4.32 22.21
CA LYS A 565 -28.13 -5.60 21.47
C LYS A 565 -27.91 -5.42 19.97
N TRP A 566 -28.28 -4.26 19.42
CA TRP A 566 -28.14 -3.94 17.99
C TRP A 566 -26.83 -3.22 17.62
N CYS A 567 -25.94 -2.91 18.57
CA CYS A 567 -24.71 -2.15 18.31
C CYS A 567 -23.83 -2.78 17.22
N THR A 568 -23.64 -4.10 17.26
CA THR A 568 -22.85 -4.81 16.25
C THR A 568 -23.49 -4.71 14.86
N ALA A 569 -24.81 -4.91 14.77
CA ALA A 569 -25.55 -4.80 13.51
C ALA A 569 -25.51 -3.39 12.95
N ALA A 570 -25.68 -2.37 13.79
CA ALA A 570 -25.60 -0.98 13.39
C ALA A 570 -24.18 -0.58 12.93
N SER A 571 -23.14 -1.05 13.62
CA SER A 571 -21.74 -0.82 13.23
C SER A 571 -21.42 -1.44 11.88
N ASN A 572 -21.87 -2.68 11.64
CA ASN A 572 -21.80 -3.33 10.34
C ASN A 572 -22.60 -2.55 9.28
N ALA A 573 -23.84 -2.19 9.59
CA ALA A 573 -24.77 -1.55 8.66
C ALA A 573 -24.25 -0.20 8.17
N ILE A 574 -23.83 0.68 9.08
CA ILE A 574 -23.30 1.99 8.70
C ILE A 574 -21.97 1.85 7.92
N THR A 575 -21.12 0.89 8.28
CA THR A 575 -19.88 0.60 7.53
C THR A 575 -20.17 0.14 6.10
N ILE A 576 -21.16 -0.75 5.92
CA ILE A 576 -21.61 -1.21 4.60
C ILE A 576 -22.18 -0.04 3.77
N LEU A 577 -23.01 0.80 4.39
CA LEU A 577 -23.62 1.96 3.73
C LEU A 577 -22.56 2.99 3.30
N VAL A 578 -21.62 3.33 4.18
CA VAL A 578 -20.49 4.22 3.84
C VAL A 578 -19.68 3.64 2.68
N ARG A 579 -19.36 2.34 2.70
CA ARG A 579 -18.63 1.66 1.63
C ARG A 579 -19.42 1.59 0.32
N ALA A 580 -20.75 1.52 0.40
CA ALA A 580 -21.65 1.62 -0.75
C ALA A 580 -21.73 3.05 -1.32
N GLY A 581 -21.10 4.05 -0.68
CA GLY A 581 -21.14 5.46 -1.10
C GLY A 581 -22.37 6.21 -0.61
N VAL A 582 -23.10 5.67 0.37
CA VAL A 582 -24.25 6.35 0.98
C VAL A 582 -23.73 7.50 1.85
N GLN A 583 -24.28 8.69 1.60
CA GLN A 583 -23.98 9.90 2.35
C GLN A 583 -25.07 10.12 3.40
N PHE A 584 -24.67 10.57 4.58
CA PHE A 584 -25.53 10.85 5.74
C PHE A 584 -25.68 12.35 5.96
N ASN A 585 -25.80 13.12 4.87
CA ASN A 585 -25.91 14.57 4.95
C ASN A 585 -27.24 14.95 5.63
N SER A 586 -27.17 15.81 6.65
CA SER A 586 -28.31 16.22 7.47
C SER A 586 -29.09 15.06 8.10
N ALA A 587 -28.48 13.88 8.23
CA ALA A 587 -29.13 12.71 8.80
C ALA A 587 -29.33 12.88 10.31
N ASP A 588 -30.49 12.43 10.81
CA ASP A 588 -30.74 12.31 12.24
C ASP A 588 -30.12 11.01 12.78
N LEU A 589 -28.91 11.13 13.30
CA LEU A 589 -28.14 10.05 13.92
C LEU A 589 -28.00 10.29 15.43
N GLN A 590 -28.94 11.02 16.05
CA GLN A 590 -28.87 11.30 17.48
C GLN A 590 -28.99 9.99 18.27
N GLY A 591 -28.10 9.80 19.24
CA GLY A 591 -28.10 8.66 20.15
C GLY A 591 -27.78 7.30 19.53
N ILE A 592 -27.29 7.24 18.28
CA ILE A 592 -26.89 5.97 17.65
C ILE A 592 -25.75 5.31 18.43
N ARG A 593 -25.66 3.97 18.36
CA ARG A 593 -24.59 3.23 19.04
C ARG A 593 -23.86 2.33 18.06
N ILE A 594 -22.70 2.79 17.60
CA ILE A 594 -21.93 2.14 16.53
C ILE A 594 -20.44 1.98 16.87
N PRO A 595 -20.09 1.41 18.04
CA PRO A 595 -18.70 1.30 18.46
C PRO A 595 -17.90 0.41 17.50
N GLY A 596 -16.71 0.86 17.12
CA GLY A 596 -15.80 0.14 16.23
C GLY A 596 -16.20 0.15 14.75
N ALA A 597 -17.22 0.93 14.36
CA ALA A 597 -17.59 1.11 12.96
C ALA A 597 -16.45 1.75 12.15
N ASN A 598 -16.37 1.41 10.87
CA ASN A 598 -15.44 2.07 9.95
C ASN A 598 -16.19 3.05 9.07
N LEU A 599 -16.07 4.33 9.42
CA LEU A 599 -16.68 5.48 8.74
C LEU A 599 -15.64 6.26 7.91
N SER A 600 -14.46 5.67 7.67
CA SER A 600 -13.39 6.33 6.93
C SER A 600 -13.89 6.79 5.57
N TYR A 601 -13.61 8.04 5.22
CA TYR A 601 -14.04 8.65 3.96
C TYR A 601 -15.56 8.73 3.73
N GLY A 602 -16.35 8.48 4.77
CA GLY A 602 -17.80 8.69 4.74
C GLY A 602 -18.17 10.17 4.80
N VAL A 603 -19.33 10.52 4.26
CA VAL A 603 -19.84 11.89 4.24
C VAL A 603 -21.01 12.06 5.20
N PHE A 604 -20.85 12.98 6.14
CA PHE A 604 -21.76 13.28 7.27
C PHE A 604 -21.99 14.80 7.39
N ASP A 605 -22.07 15.52 6.26
CA ASP A 605 -22.24 16.98 6.25
C ASP A 605 -23.53 17.38 6.99
N SER A 606 -23.43 18.22 8.01
CA SER A 606 -24.55 18.66 8.85
C SER A 606 -25.29 17.54 9.60
N ALA A 607 -24.69 16.36 9.77
CA ALA A 607 -25.31 15.22 10.46
C ALA A 607 -25.51 15.50 11.96
N GLN A 608 -26.63 15.03 12.52
CA GLN A 608 -26.96 15.17 13.94
C GLN A 608 -26.45 13.93 14.68
N LEU A 609 -25.33 14.02 15.42
CA LEU A 609 -24.64 12.92 16.10
C LEU A 609 -24.61 13.10 17.62
N GLN A 610 -25.53 13.89 18.18
CA GLN A 610 -25.55 14.18 19.60
C GLN A 610 -25.78 12.90 20.41
N GLU A 611 -25.07 12.76 21.53
CA GLU A 611 -25.15 11.59 22.43
C GLU A 611 -24.85 10.24 21.74
N ALA A 612 -24.25 10.24 20.54
CA ALA A 612 -23.87 9.02 19.83
C ALA A 612 -22.70 8.28 20.51
N ASP A 613 -22.73 6.95 20.51
CA ASP A 613 -21.59 6.12 20.91
C ASP A 613 -20.73 5.79 19.68
N LEU A 614 -19.65 6.55 19.54
CA LEU A 614 -18.63 6.48 18.49
C LEU A 614 -17.29 5.95 19.03
N GLY A 615 -17.31 5.13 20.08
CA GLY A 615 -16.10 4.55 20.65
C GLY A 615 -15.36 3.65 19.64
N ASN A 616 -14.04 3.80 19.53
CA ASN A 616 -13.16 3.09 18.59
C ASN A 616 -13.55 3.21 17.11
N VAL A 617 -14.37 4.20 16.74
CA VAL A 617 -14.77 4.42 15.35
C VAL A 617 -13.59 4.94 14.54
N ASN A 618 -13.45 4.45 13.31
CA ASN A 618 -12.50 4.98 12.34
C ASN A 618 -13.16 6.09 11.52
N LEU A 619 -12.70 7.33 11.70
CA LEU A 619 -13.12 8.56 11.02
C LEU A 619 -12.03 9.11 10.07
N CYS A 620 -11.05 8.29 9.69
CA CYS A 620 -9.98 8.71 8.78
C CYS A 620 -10.54 9.30 7.48
N GLY A 621 -10.20 10.56 7.19
CA GLY A 621 -10.67 11.26 5.98
C GLY A 621 -12.19 11.45 5.90
N ALA A 622 -12.93 11.34 7.01
CA ALA A 622 -14.37 11.53 7.02
C ALA A 622 -14.74 13.02 6.78
N TRP A 623 -15.89 13.26 6.16
CA TRP A 623 -16.44 14.61 5.98
C TRP A 623 -17.51 14.88 7.03
N LEU A 624 -17.17 15.66 8.06
CA LEU A 624 -17.99 15.98 9.23
C LEU A 624 -18.32 17.49 9.32
N ARG A 625 -18.21 18.25 8.23
CA ARG A 625 -18.54 19.68 8.20
C ARG A 625 -19.93 19.92 8.77
N GLN A 626 -20.07 20.87 9.69
CA GLN A 626 -21.31 21.24 10.38
C GLN A 626 -22.02 20.09 11.14
N ALA A 627 -21.37 18.94 11.33
CA ALA A 627 -21.95 17.85 12.12
C ALA A 627 -22.03 18.22 13.60
N ASP A 628 -23.10 17.85 14.29
CA ASP A 628 -23.26 18.10 15.72
C ASP A 628 -22.89 16.85 16.54
N LEU A 629 -21.72 16.87 17.16
CA LEU A 629 -21.19 15.80 18.01
C LEU A 629 -21.43 16.05 19.50
N THR A 630 -22.35 16.96 19.87
CA THR A 630 -22.58 17.35 21.26
C THR A 630 -22.82 16.14 22.16
N LYS A 631 -22.04 15.99 23.24
CA LYS A 631 -22.09 14.85 24.19
C LYS A 631 -21.82 13.46 23.60
N ALA A 632 -21.26 13.36 22.39
CA ALA A 632 -20.90 12.07 21.82
C ALA A 632 -19.79 11.38 22.65
N GLN A 633 -19.80 10.05 22.69
CA GLN A 633 -18.74 9.23 23.28
C GLN A 633 -17.76 8.83 22.19
N MET A 634 -16.51 9.30 22.27
CA MET A 634 -15.49 9.13 21.23
C MET A 634 -14.19 8.50 21.75
N SER A 635 -14.30 7.64 22.77
CA SER A 635 -13.13 6.94 23.34
C SER A 635 -12.45 6.06 22.29
N GLY A 636 -11.18 6.34 22.01
CA GLY A 636 -10.40 5.59 21.01
C GLY A 636 -10.78 5.86 19.56
N ALA A 637 -11.57 6.91 19.27
CA ALA A 637 -11.86 7.31 17.89
C ALA A 637 -10.57 7.66 17.13
N GLN A 638 -10.49 7.23 15.87
CA GLN A 638 -9.28 7.36 15.04
C GLN A 638 -9.56 8.30 13.89
N PHE A 639 -8.74 9.35 13.73
CA PHE A 639 -8.87 10.32 12.64
C PHE A 639 -7.82 10.16 11.54
N GLY A 640 -6.81 9.31 11.76
CA GLY A 640 -5.74 9.03 10.79
C GLY A 640 -4.68 10.13 10.71
N ASP A 641 -5.07 11.37 10.97
CA ASP A 641 -4.19 12.54 11.04
C ASP A 641 -3.83 12.89 12.49
N LEU A 642 -2.68 13.52 12.67
CA LEU A 642 -2.27 14.17 13.93
C LEU A 642 -2.26 15.69 13.75
N PRO A 643 -2.54 16.47 14.80
CA PRO A 643 -2.57 17.92 14.71
C PRO A 643 -1.20 18.47 14.27
N SER A 644 -1.23 19.46 13.38
CA SER A 644 -0.03 20.22 13.00
C SER A 644 -0.04 21.60 13.64
N LEU A 645 1.15 22.06 14.02
CA LEU A 645 1.33 23.39 14.60
C LEU A 645 1.84 24.33 13.50
N ILE A 646 1.11 25.42 13.25
CA ILE A 646 1.49 26.44 12.27
C ILE A 646 2.21 27.57 13.00
N HIS A 647 3.31 28.03 12.41
CA HIS A 647 4.12 29.13 12.91
C HIS A 647 4.05 30.34 11.97
N ASP A 648 4.35 31.53 12.49
CA ASP A 648 4.38 32.77 11.72
C ASP A 648 5.60 32.84 10.77
N SER A 649 6.63 32.05 11.06
CA SER A 649 7.92 31.98 10.36
C SER A 649 8.27 30.55 9.96
N MET A 650 9.21 30.37 9.02
CA MET A 650 9.65 29.03 8.61
C MET A 650 10.28 28.28 9.78
N VAL A 651 10.08 26.97 9.81
CA VAL A 651 10.57 26.11 10.88
C VAL A 651 11.73 25.28 10.36
N LEU A 652 12.92 25.46 10.96
CA LEU A 652 14.18 24.96 10.38
C LEU A 652 14.67 23.68 11.03
N SER A 653 14.47 23.51 12.34
CA SER A 653 14.89 22.32 13.07
C SER A 653 13.94 22.00 14.22
N CYS A 654 13.88 20.72 14.58
CA CYS A 654 13.11 20.24 15.72
C CYS A 654 13.89 19.17 16.50
N ALA A 655 13.75 19.17 17.83
CA ALA A 655 14.40 18.18 18.69
C ALA A 655 13.52 17.84 19.90
N TYR A 656 13.31 16.54 20.14
CA TYR A 656 12.66 16.06 21.36
C TYR A 656 13.61 16.14 22.55
N SER A 657 13.07 16.43 23.73
CA SER A 657 13.79 16.21 24.99
C SER A 657 14.06 14.71 25.21
N PRO A 658 15.14 14.33 25.91
CA PRO A 658 15.50 12.92 26.09
C PRO A 658 14.43 12.06 26.78
N ASP A 659 13.63 12.68 27.66
CA ASP A 659 12.48 12.06 28.34
C ASP A 659 11.20 12.06 27.48
N GLY A 660 11.22 12.73 26.34
CA GLY A 660 10.11 12.84 25.39
C GLY A 660 8.95 13.70 25.89
N THR A 661 9.13 14.50 26.94
CA THR A 661 8.08 15.36 27.53
C THR A 661 7.94 16.72 26.84
N SER A 662 8.97 17.16 26.10
CA SER A 662 8.96 18.41 25.34
C SER A 662 9.59 18.27 23.96
N LEU A 663 9.22 19.18 23.05
CA LEU A 663 9.79 19.33 21.72
C LEU A 663 10.19 20.80 21.51
N ALA A 664 11.46 21.04 21.23
CA ALA A 664 11.97 22.35 20.84
C ALA A 664 11.96 22.50 19.32
N VAL A 665 11.65 23.71 18.86
CA VAL A 665 11.47 24.06 17.46
C VAL A 665 12.17 25.38 17.19
N SER A 666 13.07 25.43 16.20
CA SER A 666 13.80 26.64 15.82
C SER A 666 13.19 27.33 14.60
N LEU A 667 13.17 28.66 14.62
CA LEU A 667 12.53 29.48 13.61
C LEU A 667 13.53 30.35 12.83
N GLU A 668 13.15 30.73 11.62
CA GLU A 668 13.91 31.64 10.76
C GLU A 668 13.99 33.08 11.34
N ASP A 669 13.05 33.47 12.20
CA ASP A 669 13.01 34.81 12.83
C ASP A 669 13.97 34.98 14.02
N GLY A 670 14.66 33.92 14.44
CA GLY A 670 15.61 33.94 15.55
C GLY A 670 15.08 33.33 16.86
N ASP A 671 13.79 33.00 16.92
CA ASP A 671 13.15 32.46 18.12
C ASP A 671 13.24 30.91 18.18
N ILE A 672 13.18 30.37 19.40
CA ILE A 672 13.03 28.93 19.66
C ILE A 672 11.77 28.73 20.49
N ASN A 673 10.82 27.94 19.99
CA ASN A 673 9.61 27.61 20.72
C ASN A 673 9.71 26.20 21.31
N VAL A 674 9.31 26.04 22.58
CA VAL A 674 9.28 24.76 23.28
C VAL A 674 7.84 24.36 23.54
N TYR A 675 7.48 23.15 23.13
CA TYR A 675 6.15 22.57 23.26
C TYR A 675 6.16 21.39 24.23
N SER A 676 5.09 21.24 25.01
CA SER A 676 4.85 20.00 25.77
C SER A 676 4.38 18.90 24.81
N THR A 677 4.88 17.67 24.91
CA THR A 677 4.45 16.58 24.02
C THR A 677 3.16 15.90 24.48
N SER A 678 2.74 16.10 25.73
CA SER A 678 1.51 15.51 26.26
C SER A 678 0.27 16.17 25.69
N ASN A 679 0.32 17.49 25.52
CA ASN A 679 -0.79 18.28 25.04
C ASN A 679 -0.42 19.21 23.88
N TRP A 680 0.83 19.34 23.47
CA TRP A 680 1.30 20.23 22.38
C TRP A 680 1.11 21.73 22.66
N GLU A 681 0.96 22.15 23.92
CA GLU A 681 0.97 23.58 24.29
C GLU A 681 2.37 24.16 24.21
N LYS A 682 2.46 25.40 23.74
CA LYS A 682 3.69 26.18 23.79
C LYS A 682 3.98 26.53 25.26
N VAL A 683 5.02 25.92 25.81
CA VAL A 683 5.45 26.11 27.20
C VAL A 683 6.28 27.38 27.33
N GLN A 684 7.19 27.61 26.39
CA GLN A 684 8.12 28.74 26.44
C GLN A 684 8.60 29.16 25.04
N THR A 685 9.01 30.41 24.91
CA THR A 685 9.76 30.95 23.76
C THR A 685 11.09 31.50 24.23
N LEU A 686 12.20 31.02 23.66
CA LEU A 686 13.55 31.51 23.92
C LEU A 686 13.89 32.56 22.86
N LYS A 687 14.25 33.76 23.31
CA LYS A 687 14.59 34.89 22.45
C LYS A 687 16.02 35.33 22.71
N GLY A 688 16.77 35.64 21.65
CA GLY A 688 18.06 36.29 21.81
C GLY A 688 19.00 36.22 20.61
N HIS A 689 18.81 35.29 19.67
CA HIS A 689 19.58 35.29 18.42
C HIS A 689 19.17 36.46 17.52
N ASP A 690 20.14 37.01 16.79
CA ASP A 690 19.94 38.16 15.88
C ASP A 690 19.72 37.72 14.42
N GLY A 691 19.60 36.42 14.19
CA GLY A 691 19.33 35.82 12.89
C GLY A 691 18.76 34.42 13.03
N SER A 692 18.32 33.87 11.89
CA SER A 692 17.73 32.54 11.75
C SER A 692 18.47 31.45 12.54
N VAL A 693 17.71 30.67 13.33
CA VAL A 693 18.23 29.57 14.15
C VAL A 693 18.13 28.27 13.35
N SER A 694 19.26 27.83 12.83
CA SER A 694 19.34 26.71 11.89
C SER A 694 19.19 25.34 12.56
N CYS A 695 19.58 25.20 13.84
CA CYS A 695 19.54 23.93 14.55
C CYS A 695 19.39 24.13 16.06
N VAL A 696 18.64 23.26 16.71
CA VAL A 696 18.47 23.20 18.17
C VAL A 696 18.55 21.76 18.65
N VAL A 697 19.26 21.50 19.76
CA VAL A 697 19.37 20.18 20.37
C VAL A 697 19.33 20.23 21.89
N TYR A 698 18.78 19.20 22.51
CA TYR A 698 18.85 19.01 23.97
C TYR A 698 20.15 18.30 24.38
N SER A 699 20.63 18.66 25.56
CA SER A 699 21.64 17.87 26.26
C SER A 699 21.12 16.47 26.61
N PRO A 700 21.99 15.45 26.74
CA PRO A 700 21.56 14.08 27.07
C PRO A 700 20.79 13.96 28.41
N GLN A 701 21.04 14.88 29.35
CA GLN A 701 20.34 14.94 30.63
C GLN A 701 19.06 15.81 30.60
N GLY A 702 18.82 16.54 29.51
CA GLY A 702 17.66 17.40 29.35
C GLY A 702 17.68 18.72 30.13
N SER A 703 18.75 19.02 30.88
CA SER A 703 18.87 20.27 31.69
C SER A 703 19.31 21.50 30.89
N HIS A 704 19.93 21.27 29.73
CA HIS A 704 20.37 22.33 28.82
C HIS A 704 19.89 22.10 27.39
N MET A 705 19.72 23.19 26.64
CA MET A 705 19.56 23.22 25.18
C MET A 705 20.69 24.01 24.55
N VAL A 706 21.06 23.67 23.33
CA VAL A 706 22.00 24.46 22.53
C VAL A 706 21.35 24.81 21.20
N SER A 707 21.64 26.01 20.69
CA SER A 707 21.17 26.47 19.40
C SER A 707 22.31 27.04 18.54
N ALA A 708 22.20 26.82 17.23
CA ALA A 708 23.07 27.35 16.19
C ALA A 708 22.31 28.37 15.36
N SER A 709 22.99 29.46 14.95
CA SER A 709 22.36 30.52 14.18
C SER A 709 23.24 31.06 13.07
N SER A 710 22.57 31.61 12.06
CA SER A 710 23.16 32.45 11.01
C SER A 710 23.86 33.70 11.58
N ASP A 711 23.59 34.09 12.83
CA ASP A 711 24.29 35.18 13.54
C ASP A 711 25.75 34.85 13.95
N THR A 712 26.28 33.71 13.50
CA THR A 712 27.64 33.18 13.75
C THR A 712 27.89 32.66 15.18
N THR A 713 26.86 32.64 16.03
CA THR A 713 26.98 32.22 17.43
C THR A 713 26.34 30.86 17.70
N VAL A 714 26.87 30.18 18.72
CA VAL A 714 26.21 29.03 19.36
C VAL A 714 25.80 29.44 20.76
N ARG A 715 24.55 29.21 21.16
CA ARG A 715 24.04 29.62 22.48
C ARG A 715 23.62 28.43 23.32
N LEU A 716 23.99 28.46 24.59
CA LEU A 716 23.58 27.49 25.61
C LEU A 716 22.45 28.08 26.45
N TRP A 717 21.37 27.33 26.59
CA TRP A 717 20.16 27.71 27.30
C TRP A 717 19.91 26.75 28.45
N ASP A 718 19.41 27.29 29.54
CA ASP A 718 18.81 26.51 30.62
C ASP A 718 17.40 26.04 30.19
N THR A 719 17.08 24.76 30.30
CA THR A 719 15.79 24.24 29.80
C THR A 719 14.61 24.61 30.68
N GLU A 720 14.82 24.78 31.99
CA GLU A 720 13.76 25.07 32.95
C GLU A 720 13.42 26.57 32.98
N SER A 721 14.44 27.43 33.01
CA SER A 721 14.25 28.90 33.04
C SER A 721 14.19 29.52 31.65
N GLY A 722 14.67 28.85 30.60
CA GLY A 722 14.83 29.37 29.24
C GLY A 722 15.81 30.54 29.12
N THR A 723 16.67 30.73 30.12
CA THR A 723 17.67 31.81 30.09
C THR A 723 18.90 31.39 29.30
N CYS A 724 19.44 32.32 28.49
CA CYS A 724 20.71 32.12 27.81
C CYS A 724 21.85 32.17 28.83
N GLN A 725 22.49 31.03 29.09
CA GLN A 725 23.59 30.91 30.03
C GLN A 725 24.92 31.35 29.41
N LYS A 726 25.14 31.03 28.13
CA LYS A 726 26.39 31.31 27.42
C LYS A 726 26.20 31.56 25.93
N ILE A 727 27.08 32.39 25.38
CA ILE A 727 27.23 32.66 23.95
C ILE A 727 28.66 32.27 23.55
N LEU A 728 28.78 31.29 22.66
CA LEU A 728 30.04 30.79 22.14
C LEU A 728 30.32 31.50 20.81
N THR A 729 31.41 32.25 20.77
CA THR A 729 31.81 33.07 19.62
C THR A 729 33.15 32.58 19.07
N GLY A 730 33.28 32.52 17.75
CA GLY A 730 34.54 32.15 17.09
C GLY A 730 34.42 31.65 15.65
N HIS A 731 33.25 31.18 15.23
CA HIS A 731 32.96 30.96 13.80
C HIS A 731 32.96 32.29 13.04
N THR A 732 33.37 32.27 11.78
CA THR A 732 33.46 33.50 10.95
C THR A 732 32.26 33.68 10.01
N GLU A 733 31.43 32.65 9.86
CA GLU A 733 30.19 32.67 9.10
C GLU A 733 29.09 31.94 9.89
N GLY A 734 27.86 31.89 9.36
CA GLY A 734 26.72 31.27 10.01
C GLY A 734 26.98 29.83 10.44
N VAL A 735 26.44 29.44 11.59
CA VAL A 735 26.52 28.06 12.12
C VAL A 735 25.30 27.31 11.58
N SER A 736 25.50 26.15 10.99
CA SER A 736 24.47 25.36 10.29
C SER A 736 23.86 24.29 11.18
N CYS A 737 24.67 23.56 11.93
CA CYS A 737 24.24 22.42 12.74
C CYS A 737 25.09 22.30 14.02
N ILE A 738 24.53 21.63 15.03
CA ILE A 738 25.14 21.39 16.33
C ILE A 738 24.82 19.99 16.85
N ALA A 739 25.74 19.42 17.64
CA ALA A 739 25.52 18.12 18.28
C ALA A 739 26.12 18.05 19.68
N PHE A 740 25.44 17.31 20.56
CA PHE A 740 25.94 16.93 21.88
C PHE A 740 26.58 15.55 21.85
N PRO A 741 27.70 15.34 22.57
CA PRO A 741 28.20 14.01 22.87
C PRO A 741 27.34 13.38 23.98
N PRO A 742 27.31 12.04 24.07
CA PRO A 742 26.56 11.31 25.11
C PRO A 742 26.93 11.72 26.55
N GLN A 743 28.17 12.15 26.79
CA GLN A 743 28.66 12.56 28.11
C GLN A 743 28.27 14.00 28.48
N GLY A 744 27.87 14.83 27.52
CA GLY A 744 27.43 16.21 27.74
C GLY A 744 28.51 17.19 28.24
N ASP A 745 29.80 16.90 28.02
CA ASP A 745 30.94 17.73 28.46
C ASP A 745 31.38 18.78 27.42
N GLN A 746 31.08 18.52 26.14
CA GLN A 746 31.45 19.36 25.00
C GLN A 746 30.29 19.53 24.02
N VAL A 747 30.41 20.42 23.03
CA VAL A 747 29.47 20.57 21.89
C VAL A 747 30.26 20.62 20.60
N ALA A 748 29.77 19.97 19.55
CA ALA A 748 30.29 20.17 18.19
C ALA A 748 29.38 21.13 17.42
N SER A 749 29.95 22.01 16.60
CA SER A 749 29.21 22.88 15.68
C SER A 749 29.81 22.83 14.28
N ALA A 750 28.94 22.79 13.27
CA ALA A 750 29.28 22.90 11.86
C ALA A 750 28.92 24.30 11.34
N SER A 751 29.70 24.83 10.39
CA SER A 751 29.51 26.20 9.90
C SER A 751 29.79 26.35 8.40
N ASN A 752 29.22 27.41 7.85
CA ASN A 752 29.51 27.92 6.51
C ASN A 752 31.00 28.31 6.35
N ASP A 753 31.72 28.56 7.45
CA ASP A 753 33.17 28.81 7.44
C ASP A 753 34.04 27.59 7.11
N LYS A 754 33.41 26.47 6.73
CA LYS A 754 34.03 25.20 6.31
C LYS A 754 34.69 24.42 7.45
N THR A 755 34.45 24.80 8.70
CA THR A 755 35.03 24.14 9.87
C THR A 755 33.97 23.46 10.74
N VAL A 756 34.40 22.41 11.44
CA VAL A 756 33.68 21.89 12.61
C VAL A 756 34.46 22.30 13.86
N ARG A 757 33.78 22.84 14.87
CA ARG A 757 34.43 23.28 16.12
C ARG A 757 33.91 22.50 17.32
N LEU A 758 34.83 22.17 18.22
CA LEU A 758 34.51 21.53 19.50
C LEU A 758 34.62 22.56 20.62
N TRP A 759 33.55 22.71 21.38
CA TRP A 759 33.42 23.69 22.45
C TRP A 759 33.32 23.00 23.79
N ASP A 760 33.98 23.58 24.77
CA ASP A 760 33.82 23.19 26.17
C ASP A 760 32.62 23.92 26.77
N ILE A 761 31.65 23.18 27.31
CA ILE A 761 30.42 23.76 27.87
C ILE A 761 30.72 24.56 29.16
N VAL A 762 31.67 24.09 29.98
CA VAL A 762 31.99 24.65 31.30
C VAL A 762 32.77 25.96 31.21
N THR A 763 33.66 26.09 30.24
CA THR A 763 34.51 27.26 30.01
C THR A 763 33.99 28.16 28.89
N GLY A 764 33.26 27.60 27.93
CA GLY A 764 32.84 28.27 26.70
C GLY A 764 33.95 28.40 25.65
N GLY A 765 35.13 27.83 25.90
CA GLY A 765 36.27 27.92 24.99
C GLY A 765 36.18 26.93 23.83
N CYS A 766 36.66 27.34 22.66
CA CYS A 766 36.89 26.43 21.53
C CYS A 766 38.10 25.53 21.84
N ARG A 767 37.87 24.23 22.02
CA ARG A 767 38.92 23.23 22.28
C ARG A 767 39.65 22.84 21.00
N ARG A 768 38.92 22.67 19.89
CA ARG A 768 39.47 22.26 18.59
C ARG A 768 38.72 22.87 17.43
N ILE A 769 39.44 23.04 16.33
CA ILE A 769 38.93 23.41 15.01
C ILE A 769 39.33 22.28 14.06
N LEU A 770 38.34 21.58 13.51
CA LEU A 770 38.51 20.52 12.53
C LEU A 770 38.38 21.14 11.14
N SER A 771 39.49 21.16 10.40
CA SER A 771 39.58 21.77 9.07
C SER A 771 39.86 20.70 8.03
N GLY A 772 39.07 20.66 6.96
CA GLY A 772 39.27 19.70 5.87
C GLY A 772 38.15 19.67 4.82
N HIS A 773 36.94 20.12 5.16
CA HIS A 773 35.89 20.33 4.17
C HIS A 773 36.26 21.48 3.22
N ASN A 774 35.89 21.34 1.94
CA ASN A 774 36.20 22.31 0.89
C ASN A 774 35.08 23.34 0.67
N ALA A 775 33.90 23.08 1.22
CA ALA A 775 32.72 23.92 1.17
C ALA A 775 32.04 23.97 2.55
N VAL A 776 30.85 24.57 2.61
CA VAL A 776 30.01 24.66 3.81
C VAL A 776 29.81 23.28 4.44
N VAL A 777 29.95 23.18 5.75
CA VAL A 777 29.59 21.97 6.50
C VAL A 777 28.12 22.12 6.90
N ALA A 778 27.25 21.24 6.41
CA ALA A 778 25.80 21.35 6.60
C ALA A 778 25.31 20.66 7.89
N SER A 779 25.92 19.53 8.26
CA SER A 779 25.49 18.73 9.42
C SER A 779 26.67 18.11 10.16
N VAL A 780 26.50 17.91 11.47
CA VAL A 780 27.48 17.26 12.35
C VAL A 780 26.77 16.43 13.42
N VAL A 781 27.28 15.22 13.70
CA VAL A 781 26.69 14.31 14.69
C VAL A 781 27.76 13.48 15.39
N TYR A 782 27.61 13.25 16.70
CA TYR A 782 28.48 12.36 17.48
C TYR A 782 28.08 10.89 17.32
N SER A 783 29.08 10.01 17.38
CA SER A 783 28.81 8.59 17.58
C SER A 783 28.15 8.36 18.95
N PRO A 784 27.35 7.30 19.13
CA PRO A 784 26.73 6.97 20.41
C PRO A 784 27.73 6.69 21.55
N GLN A 785 29.01 6.45 21.23
CA GLN A 785 30.09 6.30 22.19
C GLN A 785 30.84 7.61 22.47
N GLY A 786 30.61 8.66 21.66
CA GLY A 786 31.21 9.99 21.79
C GLY A 786 32.66 10.10 21.33
N ASN A 787 33.26 9.03 20.79
CA ASN A 787 34.65 9.01 20.35
C ASN A 787 34.85 9.45 18.89
N GLN A 788 33.80 9.41 18.07
CA GLN A 788 33.83 9.80 16.66
C GLN A 788 32.79 10.86 16.37
N LEU A 789 33.07 11.68 15.36
CA LEU A 789 32.16 12.66 14.79
C LEU A 789 32.00 12.38 13.29
N ALA A 790 30.76 12.45 12.80
CA ALA A 790 30.48 12.49 11.38
C ALA A 790 30.05 13.91 10.98
N SER A 791 30.58 14.43 9.88
CA SER A 791 30.17 15.71 9.31
C SER A 791 29.84 15.57 7.83
N GLY A 792 28.70 16.14 7.41
CA GLY A 792 28.27 16.21 6.02
C GLY A 792 28.49 17.61 5.45
N GLY A 793 29.01 17.70 4.23
CA GLY A 793 29.32 18.97 3.58
C GLY A 793 28.68 19.16 2.19
N VAL A 794 28.56 20.42 1.80
CA VAL A 794 28.20 20.84 0.42
C VAL A 794 29.29 20.47 -0.59
N ASP A 795 30.46 20.00 -0.11
CA ASP A 795 31.52 19.41 -0.95
C ASP A 795 31.24 17.96 -1.36
N CYS A 796 29.99 17.50 -1.21
CA CYS A 796 29.50 16.16 -1.52
C CYS A 796 30.17 15.05 -0.68
N THR A 797 30.80 15.38 0.45
CA THR A 797 31.49 14.40 1.29
C THR A 797 30.88 14.25 2.69
N VAL A 798 30.92 13.03 3.21
CA VAL A 798 30.80 12.76 4.64
C VAL A 798 32.21 12.49 5.19
N ARG A 799 32.57 13.12 6.29
CA ARG A 799 33.88 12.92 6.94
C ARG A 799 33.72 12.38 8.34
N LEU A 800 34.58 11.42 8.68
CA LEU A 800 34.68 10.88 10.03
C LEU A 800 35.91 11.42 10.73
N TRP A 801 35.72 11.89 11.95
CA TRP A 801 36.75 12.51 12.77
C TRP A 801 36.86 11.77 14.09
N ASP A 802 38.09 11.58 14.54
CA ASP A 802 38.35 11.16 15.91
C ASP A 802 38.28 12.40 16.83
N VAL A 803 37.45 12.33 17.88
CA VAL A 803 37.16 13.48 18.75
C VAL A 803 38.36 13.87 19.60
N GLU A 804 39.18 12.90 20.00
CA GLU A 804 40.31 13.13 20.89
C GLU A 804 41.51 13.73 20.17
N SER A 805 41.85 13.23 18.99
CA SER A 805 42.96 13.74 18.16
C SER A 805 42.54 14.95 17.31
N GLY A 806 41.33 14.91 16.75
CA GLY A 806 40.87 15.82 15.70
C GLY A 806 41.23 15.35 14.28
N ASP A 807 41.80 14.15 14.13
CA ASP A 807 42.20 13.62 12.83
C ASP A 807 41.00 13.09 12.04
N CYS A 808 41.02 13.27 10.71
CA CYS A 808 40.01 12.71 9.81
C CYS A 808 40.38 11.25 9.48
N SER A 809 39.56 10.30 9.91
CA SER A 809 39.79 8.86 9.69
C SER A 809 39.30 8.40 8.31
N HIS A 810 38.15 8.91 7.86
CA HIS A 810 37.55 8.53 6.56
C HIS A 810 36.93 9.74 5.85
N ILE A 811 37.00 9.71 4.52
CA ILE A 811 36.30 10.64 3.62
C ILE A 811 35.43 9.79 2.69
N LEU A 812 34.12 9.94 2.81
CA LEU A 812 33.12 9.17 2.06
C LEU A 812 32.58 10.08 0.95
N SER A 813 32.81 9.74 -0.32
CA SER A 813 32.64 10.65 -1.45
C SER A 813 31.78 10.08 -2.60
N ASP A 814 30.88 9.14 -2.31
CA ASP A 814 30.05 8.54 -3.36
C ASP A 814 28.78 9.34 -3.69
N HIS A 815 28.45 10.39 -2.92
CA HIS A 815 27.34 11.29 -3.25
C HIS A 815 27.70 12.18 -4.45
N SER A 816 26.73 12.40 -5.34
CA SER A 816 26.94 13.23 -6.55
C SER A 816 26.57 14.69 -6.36
N ASP A 817 25.94 15.03 -5.24
CA ASP A 817 25.54 16.40 -4.88
C ASP A 817 25.73 16.64 -3.36
N ALA A 818 25.42 17.84 -2.89
CA ALA A 818 25.60 18.29 -1.52
C ALA A 818 24.99 17.30 -0.49
N VAL A 819 25.74 17.02 0.59
CA VAL A 819 25.22 16.26 1.73
C VAL A 819 24.57 17.23 2.70
N SER A 820 23.26 17.12 2.89
CA SER A 820 22.48 18.04 3.70
C SER A 820 22.45 17.66 5.17
N ASP A 821 22.43 16.34 5.47
CA ASP A 821 22.28 15.85 6.84
C ASP A 821 22.94 14.48 7.05
N VAL A 822 23.34 14.19 8.29
CA VAL A 822 24.00 12.94 8.69
C VAL A 822 23.49 12.45 10.06
N ALA A 823 23.27 11.15 10.19
CA ALA A 823 22.81 10.53 11.44
C ALA A 823 23.54 9.20 11.71
N PHE A 824 23.97 8.98 12.96
CA PHE A 824 24.45 7.67 13.39
C PHE A 824 23.29 6.74 13.73
N SER A 825 23.47 5.45 13.47
CA SER A 825 22.59 4.42 14.05
C SER A 825 22.77 4.39 15.57
N PRO A 826 21.74 4.00 16.36
CA PRO A 826 21.82 3.97 17.82
C PRO A 826 22.95 3.09 18.38
N GLN A 827 23.39 2.09 17.60
CA GLN A 827 24.49 1.21 17.96
C GLN A 827 25.87 1.75 17.52
N GLY A 828 25.91 2.76 16.64
CA GLY A 828 27.13 3.42 16.17
C GLY A 828 27.85 2.73 15.01
N TYR A 829 27.33 1.60 14.51
CA TYR A 829 27.98 0.84 13.42
C TYR A 829 27.68 1.37 12.02
N GLN A 830 26.67 2.22 11.89
CA GLN A 830 26.21 2.74 10.60
C GLN A 830 26.00 4.25 10.67
N ILE A 831 26.19 4.90 9.53
CA ILE A 831 25.87 6.32 9.32
C ILE A 831 24.89 6.40 8.16
N ALA A 832 23.82 7.16 8.30
CA ALA A 832 22.96 7.55 7.19
C ALA A 832 23.29 8.99 6.78
N SER A 833 23.35 9.27 5.48
CA SER A 833 23.55 10.61 4.93
C SER A 833 22.47 10.94 3.92
N ALA A 834 21.82 12.10 4.09
CA ALA A 834 20.88 12.68 3.14
C ALA A 834 21.61 13.60 2.17
N SER A 835 21.20 13.60 0.91
CA SER A 835 21.81 14.44 -0.13
C SER A 835 20.80 14.98 -1.13
N TYR A 836 21.18 16.10 -1.74
CA TYR A 836 20.48 16.72 -2.87
C TYR A 836 20.56 15.87 -4.14
N ASP A 837 21.35 14.79 -4.15
CA ASP A 837 21.29 13.76 -5.21
C ASP A 837 20.03 12.87 -5.15
N ARG A 838 19.07 13.23 -4.28
CA ARG A 838 17.78 12.54 -4.05
C ARG A 838 17.92 11.15 -3.43
N THR A 839 19.06 10.86 -2.82
CA THR A 839 19.32 9.59 -2.15
C THR A 839 19.61 9.78 -0.67
N VAL A 840 19.30 8.74 0.10
CA VAL A 840 19.93 8.53 1.41
C VAL A 840 20.92 7.38 1.29
N ARG A 841 22.16 7.57 1.70
CA ARG A 841 23.17 6.49 1.72
C ARG A 841 23.42 6.01 3.14
N VAL A 842 23.60 4.71 3.29
CA VAL A 842 23.96 4.09 4.57
C VAL A 842 25.37 3.53 4.47
N TRP A 843 26.24 3.98 5.36
CA TRP A 843 27.67 3.67 5.40
C TRP A 843 28.00 2.82 6.61
N ASN A 844 29.05 2.01 6.50
CA ASN A 844 29.67 1.36 7.64
C ASN A 844 30.59 2.36 8.35
N ALA A 845 30.34 2.64 9.63
CA ALA A 845 31.12 3.62 10.39
C ALA A 845 32.58 3.19 10.64
N GLY A 846 32.86 1.89 10.66
CA GLY A 846 34.20 1.36 10.89
C GLY A 846 35.06 1.22 9.63
N THR A 847 34.45 0.96 8.47
CA THR A 847 35.19 0.78 7.21
C THR A 847 35.06 1.96 6.25
N GLY A 848 34.01 2.78 6.37
CA GLY A 848 33.67 3.83 5.42
C GLY A 848 33.00 3.32 4.13
N GLU A 849 32.69 2.03 4.02
CA GLU A 849 32.05 1.49 2.82
C GLU A 849 30.56 1.84 2.77
N CYS A 850 30.07 2.22 1.58
CA CYS A 850 28.64 2.39 1.32
C CYS A 850 27.96 1.02 1.33
N ILE A 851 27.13 0.76 2.34
CA ILE A 851 26.38 -0.50 2.51
C ILE A 851 25.11 -0.47 1.65
N ARG A 852 24.41 0.69 1.60
CA ARG A 852 23.12 0.82 0.90
C ARG A 852 22.90 2.21 0.31
N ILE A 853 22.10 2.24 -0.75
CA ILE A 853 21.56 3.45 -1.37
C ILE A 853 20.04 3.34 -1.32
N LEU A 854 19.39 4.27 -0.63
CA LEU A 854 17.94 4.39 -0.50
C LEU A 854 17.46 5.38 -1.57
N SER A 855 17.04 4.82 -2.71
CA SER A 855 16.54 5.57 -3.87
C SER A 855 15.01 5.48 -3.95
N GLY A 856 14.35 6.61 -4.18
CA GLY A 856 12.88 6.66 -4.28
C GLY A 856 12.26 8.02 -3.98
N HIS A 857 13.06 9.00 -3.56
CA HIS A 857 12.61 10.38 -3.40
C HIS A 857 12.43 11.06 -4.76
N SER A 858 11.35 11.82 -4.92
CA SER A 858 11.07 12.61 -6.12
C SER A 858 11.83 13.94 -6.16
N SER A 859 12.41 14.35 -5.03
CA SER A 859 13.12 15.62 -4.84
C SER A 859 14.31 15.43 -3.90
N ASP A 860 15.07 16.51 -3.72
CA ASP A 860 16.28 16.59 -2.91
C ASP A 860 16.00 16.22 -1.45
N VAL A 861 16.86 15.38 -0.84
CA VAL A 861 16.68 14.95 0.55
C VAL A 861 17.36 15.97 1.46
N CYS A 862 16.61 16.48 2.43
CA CYS A 862 17.05 17.56 3.30
C CYS A 862 17.48 17.07 4.69
N SER A 863 16.83 16.05 5.25
CA SER A 863 17.13 15.54 6.60
C SER A 863 16.98 14.02 6.69
N VAL A 864 17.73 13.41 7.62
CA VAL A 864 17.70 11.97 7.90
C VAL A 864 17.80 11.68 9.39
N ALA A 865 17.02 10.72 9.90
CA ALA A 865 17.07 10.30 11.29
C ALA A 865 16.88 8.78 11.43
N TYR A 866 17.62 8.14 12.34
CA TYR A 866 17.36 6.75 12.74
C TYR A 866 16.27 6.68 13.81
N SER A 867 15.48 5.61 13.78
CA SER A 867 14.62 5.26 14.91
C SER A 867 15.46 4.95 16.15
N PRO A 868 14.94 5.15 17.38
CA PRO A 868 15.68 4.82 18.61
C PRO A 868 16.09 3.34 18.71
N LYS A 869 15.34 2.44 18.04
CA LYS A 869 15.66 1.00 17.96
C LYS A 869 16.67 0.68 16.86
N GLY A 870 16.89 1.58 15.90
CA GLY A 870 17.78 1.41 14.76
C GLY A 870 17.24 0.52 13.64
N ASP A 871 15.95 0.20 13.68
CA ASP A 871 15.25 -0.65 12.70
C ASP A 871 14.67 0.16 11.51
N GLN A 872 14.50 1.47 11.67
CA GLN A 872 13.97 2.36 10.64
C GLN A 872 14.85 3.60 10.45
N ILE A 873 14.78 4.16 9.24
CA ILE A 873 15.34 5.46 8.89
C ILE A 873 14.20 6.32 8.38
N ALA A 874 14.02 7.53 8.92
CA ALA A 874 13.14 8.55 8.37
C ALA A 874 13.96 9.55 7.56
N SER A 875 13.41 10.05 6.46
CA SER A 875 14.05 11.06 5.63
C SER A 875 13.04 12.06 5.10
N GLY A 876 13.32 13.36 5.25
CA GLY A 876 12.49 14.44 4.70
C GLY A 876 13.07 14.97 3.40
N CYS A 877 12.22 15.30 2.43
CA CYS A 877 12.62 15.87 1.14
C CYS A 877 12.04 17.26 0.88
N GLU A 878 12.60 17.96 -0.11
CA GLU A 878 12.14 19.28 -0.55
C GLU A 878 10.71 19.25 -1.10
N GLY A 879 10.27 18.11 -1.63
CA GLY A 879 8.92 17.89 -2.15
C GLY A 879 7.84 17.67 -1.09
N GLY A 880 8.13 17.91 0.20
CA GLY A 880 7.14 17.81 1.29
C GLY A 880 6.85 16.40 1.80
N ALA A 881 7.58 15.38 1.30
CA ALA A 881 7.40 14.00 1.74
C ALA A 881 8.38 13.64 2.88
N VAL A 882 7.87 12.89 3.86
CA VAL A 882 8.68 12.19 4.86
C VAL A 882 8.62 10.69 4.57
N THR A 883 9.72 10.11 4.14
CA THR A 883 9.79 8.69 3.76
C THR A 883 10.42 7.86 4.87
N LEU A 884 9.78 6.76 5.23
CA LEU A 884 10.27 5.77 6.19
C LEU A 884 10.85 4.57 5.45
N TRP A 885 12.06 4.19 5.85
CA TRP A 885 12.82 3.09 5.28
C TRP A 885 13.10 2.07 6.36
N ASN A 886 13.11 0.80 5.99
CA ASN A 886 13.70 -0.21 6.86
C ASN A 886 15.24 -0.06 6.82
N ALA A 887 15.85 0.15 7.98
CA ALA A 887 17.29 0.38 8.09
C ALA A 887 18.12 -0.82 7.62
N GLU A 888 17.61 -2.03 7.79
CA GLU A 888 18.30 -3.29 7.48
C GLU A 888 18.17 -3.70 6.01
N THR A 889 17.01 -3.48 5.37
CA THR A 889 16.78 -3.91 3.98
C THR A 889 16.94 -2.77 2.99
N GLY A 890 16.79 -1.52 3.43
CA GLY A 890 16.74 -0.34 2.58
C GLY A 890 15.44 -0.20 1.77
N ILE A 891 14.42 -1.00 2.09
CA ILE A 891 13.13 -0.92 1.43
C ILE A 891 12.33 0.24 2.02
N CYS A 892 11.74 1.07 1.15
CA CYS A 892 10.77 2.08 1.55
C CYS A 892 9.53 1.38 2.16
N HIS A 893 9.25 1.68 3.43
CA HIS A 893 8.10 1.18 4.16
C HIS A 893 6.86 2.05 3.92
N ARG A 894 7.04 3.38 3.86
CA ARG A 894 5.94 4.35 3.76
C ARG A 894 6.45 5.72 3.31
N ALA A 895 5.69 6.43 2.50
CA ALA A 895 5.84 7.87 2.30
C ALA A 895 4.69 8.60 3.01
N LEU A 896 5.03 9.55 3.87
CA LEU A 896 4.11 10.39 4.63
C LEU A 896 4.04 11.75 3.93
N THR A 897 2.91 12.02 3.30
CA THR A 897 2.69 13.25 2.52
C THR A 897 1.78 14.19 3.29
N GLY A 898 2.17 15.46 3.40
CA GLY A 898 1.33 16.47 4.02
C GLY A 898 1.99 17.84 4.16
N HIS A 899 3.33 17.91 4.16
CA HIS A 899 3.99 19.20 4.03
C HIS A 899 3.78 19.77 2.62
N ILE A 900 3.53 21.07 2.54
CA ILE A 900 3.30 21.80 1.27
C ILE A 900 4.62 22.39 0.74
N GLY A 901 5.68 22.38 1.56
CA GLY A 901 7.01 22.84 1.23
C GLY A 901 8.10 21.90 1.76
N ALA A 902 9.35 22.32 1.61
CA ALA A 902 10.51 21.51 1.97
C ALA A 902 10.51 21.07 3.44
N VAL A 903 10.77 19.78 3.69
CA VAL A 903 10.94 19.26 5.06
C VAL A 903 12.39 19.41 5.48
N PHE A 904 12.69 20.43 6.27
CA PHE A 904 14.06 20.76 6.68
C PHE A 904 14.62 19.86 7.77
N SER A 905 13.78 19.30 8.65
CA SER A 905 14.22 18.45 9.76
C SER A 905 13.19 17.38 10.11
N VAL A 906 13.68 16.18 10.41
CA VAL A 906 12.87 15.06 10.92
C VAL A 906 13.47 14.50 12.20
N SER A 907 12.65 14.23 13.22
CA SER A 907 13.09 13.67 14.50
C SER A 907 12.13 12.61 15.00
N TYR A 908 12.66 11.46 15.41
CA TYR A 908 11.88 10.47 16.17
C TYR A 908 11.70 10.94 17.61
N SER A 909 10.55 10.63 18.18
CA SER A 909 10.34 10.64 19.63
C SER A 909 11.22 9.58 20.32
N PRO A 910 11.64 9.77 21.58
CA PRO A 910 12.48 8.80 22.29
C PRO A 910 11.85 7.39 22.42
N SER A 911 10.52 7.32 22.47
CA SER A 911 9.77 6.05 22.50
C SER A 911 9.73 5.37 21.12
N GLY A 912 9.99 6.11 20.04
CA GLY A 912 9.90 5.65 18.66
C GLY A 912 8.47 5.54 18.10
N GLY A 913 7.45 5.98 18.87
CA GLY A 913 6.05 5.90 18.45
C GLY A 913 5.61 7.05 17.53
N LEU A 914 6.26 8.20 17.65
CA LEU A 914 5.98 9.39 16.85
C LEU A 914 7.23 9.89 16.11
N ILE A 915 7.00 10.54 14.97
CA ILE A 915 7.98 11.34 14.22
C ILE A 915 7.47 12.77 14.18
N ALA A 916 8.33 13.73 14.51
CA ALA A 916 8.11 15.15 14.23
C ALA A 916 8.83 15.52 12.94
N SER A 917 8.17 16.28 12.06
CA SER A 917 8.80 16.88 10.89
C SER A 917 8.45 18.36 10.79
N VAL A 918 9.40 19.15 10.34
CA VAL A 918 9.26 20.60 10.21
C VAL A 918 9.76 21.08 8.86
N GLY A 919 9.20 22.18 8.36
CA GLY A 919 9.51 22.64 7.01
C GLY A 919 9.23 24.10 6.69
N GLY A 920 9.50 24.43 5.42
CA GLY A 920 9.31 25.77 4.83
C GLY A 920 7.84 26.17 4.68
N ASP A 921 6.91 25.24 4.87
CA ASP A 921 5.48 25.51 5.00
C ASP A 921 5.08 26.08 6.37
N ARG A 922 6.07 26.39 7.23
CA ARG A 922 5.89 26.91 8.59
C ARG A 922 5.17 25.94 9.52
N MET A 923 5.10 24.66 9.14
CA MET A 923 4.39 23.64 9.93
C MET A 923 5.36 22.78 10.70
N LEU A 924 4.95 22.41 11.91
CA LEU A 924 5.39 21.21 12.61
C LEU A 924 4.30 20.16 12.47
N ARG A 925 4.61 19.04 11.81
CA ARG A 925 3.72 17.88 11.68
C ARG A 925 4.20 16.73 12.53
N LEU A 926 3.24 15.97 13.05
CA LEU A 926 3.47 14.77 13.81
C LEU A 926 2.96 13.58 13.01
N TRP A 927 3.69 12.47 13.08
CA TRP A 927 3.33 11.25 12.39
C TRP A 927 3.38 10.09 13.36
N ASP A 928 2.30 9.32 13.41
CA ASP A 928 2.29 8.07 14.16
C ASP A 928 2.97 6.96 13.34
N VAL A 929 3.95 6.30 13.96
CA VAL A 929 4.72 5.22 13.34
C VAL A 929 3.90 3.92 13.30
N SER A 930 2.94 3.74 14.22
CA SER A 930 2.16 2.52 14.45
C SER A 930 0.78 2.52 13.77
N ILE A 931 0.12 3.67 13.62
CA ILE A 931 -1.22 3.73 13.01
C ILE A 931 -1.10 3.37 11.53
N GLY A 932 -1.69 2.23 11.18
CA GLY A 932 -1.96 1.81 9.81
C GLY A 932 -3.11 2.62 9.23
N ALA A 933 -2.85 3.88 8.85
CA ALA A 933 -3.78 4.64 8.05
C ALA A 933 -3.52 4.40 6.56
N SER A 934 -4.55 3.85 5.92
CA SER A 934 -4.77 3.62 4.49
C SER A 934 -4.11 2.39 3.85
N ARG A 935 -4.96 1.43 3.49
CA ARG A 935 -4.91 0.85 2.13
C ARG A 935 -4.62 2.02 1.19
N SER A 936 -3.67 1.87 0.27
CA SER A 936 -3.67 2.70 -0.92
C SER A 936 -5.05 2.53 -1.58
N VAL A 937 -5.99 3.44 -1.28
CA VAL A 937 -6.75 4.00 -2.37
C VAL A 937 -5.65 4.43 -3.31
N SER A 938 -5.66 3.91 -4.53
CA SER A 938 -4.79 4.41 -5.57
C SER A 938 -4.83 5.92 -5.43
N SER A 939 -3.72 6.49 -4.95
CA SER A 939 -3.49 7.91 -5.03
C SER A 939 -3.37 8.14 -6.53
N HIS A 940 -4.51 8.21 -7.21
CA HIS A 940 -4.70 9.23 -8.21
C HIS A 940 -4.30 10.47 -7.44
N ASN A 941 -3.02 10.84 -7.64
CA ASN A 941 -2.38 11.98 -7.02
C ASN A 941 -3.46 13.05 -6.92
N ILE A 942 -3.80 13.48 -5.69
CA ILE A 942 -4.72 14.59 -5.49
C ILE A 942 -3.99 15.78 -6.11
N ARG A 943 -4.27 16.00 -7.39
CA ARG A 943 -3.64 16.96 -8.31
C ARG A 943 -4.72 17.96 -8.65
N GLY A 944 -4.34 19.23 -8.64
CA GLY A 944 -5.28 20.33 -8.66
C GLY A 944 -6.22 20.38 -9.84
N ILE A 945 -7.47 20.69 -9.51
CA ILE A 945 -8.48 21.01 -10.50
C ILE A 945 -8.25 22.44 -10.97
N LEU A 946 -7.78 22.61 -12.20
CA LEU A 946 -7.52 23.93 -12.79
C LEU A 946 -8.78 24.61 -13.34
N PHE A 947 -9.76 23.81 -13.80
CA PHE A 947 -11.05 24.30 -14.24
C PHE A 947 -12.17 23.27 -14.01
N VAL A 948 -13.42 23.75 -14.01
CA VAL A 948 -14.64 22.95 -13.93
C VAL A 948 -15.74 23.54 -14.82
N LYS A 949 -16.46 22.73 -15.61
CA LYS A 949 -17.62 23.16 -16.41
C LYS A 949 -18.69 22.09 -16.48
N TYR A 950 -19.96 22.49 -16.33
CA TYR A 950 -21.11 21.63 -16.62
C TYR A 950 -21.31 21.48 -18.13
N SER A 951 -21.87 20.34 -18.53
CA SER A 951 -22.43 20.19 -19.88
C SER A 951 -23.66 21.09 -20.06
N PRO A 952 -24.01 21.47 -21.30
CA PRO A 952 -25.17 22.34 -21.55
C PRO A 952 -26.49 21.79 -20.97
N GLU A 953 -26.64 20.47 -20.91
CA GLU A 953 -27.82 19.78 -20.36
C GLU A 953 -27.73 19.56 -18.84
N GLY A 954 -26.61 19.89 -18.20
CA GLY A 954 -26.39 19.78 -16.75
C GLY A 954 -26.15 18.36 -16.21
N GLY A 955 -26.13 17.34 -17.08
CA GLY A 955 -25.96 15.93 -16.68
C GLY A 955 -24.51 15.45 -16.51
N ASP A 956 -23.55 16.16 -17.12
CA ASP A 956 -22.12 15.83 -17.06
C ASP A 956 -21.29 17.02 -16.58
N ILE A 957 -20.08 16.75 -16.08
CA ILE A 957 -19.10 17.78 -15.71
C ILE A 957 -17.72 17.44 -16.25
N ILE A 958 -17.01 18.44 -16.79
CA ILE A 958 -15.60 18.33 -17.17
C ILE A 958 -14.72 19.08 -16.18
N CYS A 959 -13.57 18.48 -15.87
CA CYS A 959 -12.51 19.12 -15.11
C CYS A 959 -11.14 18.66 -15.62
N SER A 960 -10.08 19.37 -15.24
CA SER A 960 -8.71 18.99 -15.57
C SER A 960 -7.84 18.90 -14.33
N LEU A 961 -7.03 17.85 -14.26
CA LEU A 961 -6.09 17.56 -13.17
C LEU A 961 -4.64 17.98 -13.50
N ASP A 962 -4.29 18.05 -14.78
CA ASP A 962 -2.96 18.39 -15.30
C ASP A 962 -3.00 18.65 -16.82
N ASN A 963 -2.32 17.83 -17.62
CA ASN A 963 -2.40 17.85 -19.08
C ASN A 963 -3.56 16.96 -19.62
N THR A 964 -4.34 16.37 -18.71
CA THR A 964 -5.52 15.56 -19.03
C THR A 964 -6.81 16.29 -18.69
N ILE A 965 -7.88 15.93 -19.41
CA ILE A 965 -9.25 16.39 -19.14
C ILE A 965 -10.08 15.17 -18.82
N GLN A 966 -10.91 15.25 -17.80
CA GLN A 966 -11.78 14.16 -17.35
C GLN A 966 -13.24 14.58 -17.43
N LEU A 967 -14.08 13.65 -17.86
CA LEU A 967 -15.52 13.79 -18.01
C LEU A 967 -16.23 12.86 -17.03
N TYR A 968 -17.07 13.44 -16.20
CA TYR A 968 -17.83 12.75 -15.16
C TYR A 968 -19.32 12.80 -15.43
N ASP A 969 -19.97 11.69 -15.10
CA ASP A 969 -21.42 11.61 -14.98
C ASP A 969 -21.83 12.01 -13.56
N ILE A 970 -22.71 13.00 -13.45
CA ILE A 970 -23.14 13.53 -12.15
C ILE A 970 -24.09 12.55 -11.45
N GLU A 971 -24.95 11.86 -12.19
CA GLU A 971 -25.94 10.92 -11.64
C GLU A 971 -25.28 9.60 -11.22
N ALA A 972 -24.47 9.02 -12.11
CA ALA A 972 -23.75 7.79 -11.86
C ALA A 972 -22.55 7.98 -10.91
N ARG A 973 -22.13 9.24 -10.69
CA ARG A 973 -20.99 9.64 -9.83
C ARG A 973 -19.69 8.93 -10.20
N ASP A 974 -19.49 8.72 -11.49
CA ASP A 974 -18.38 7.95 -12.02
C ASP A 974 -17.72 8.64 -13.21
N LEU A 975 -16.46 8.28 -13.44
CA LEU A 975 -15.68 8.76 -14.58
C LEU A 975 -16.22 8.11 -15.86
N ARG A 976 -16.76 8.92 -16.77
CA ARG A 976 -17.16 8.45 -18.11
C ARG A 976 -15.97 8.32 -19.04
N ARG A 977 -15.04 9.29 -19.03
CA ARG A 977 -13.95 9.36 -20.02
C ARG A 977 -12.79 10.25 -19.61
N GLU A 978 -11.61 9.94 -20.14
CA GLU A 978 -10.40 10.76 -20.05
C GLU A 978 -9.91 11.15 -21.45
N PHE A 979 -9.52 12.41 -21.62
CA PHE A 979 -8.96 12.95 -22.86
C PHE A 979 -7.46 13.21 -22.68
N HIS A 980 -6.67 12.54 -23.50
CA HIS A 980 -5.21 12.60 -23.47
C HIS A 980 -4.70 13.24 -24.76
N GLY A 981 -3.78 14.20 -24.65
CA GLY A 981 -3.07 14.74 -25.83
C GLY A 981 -2.36 16.07 -25.65
N HIS A 982 -2.69 16.86 -24.64
CA HIS A 982 -1.89 18.04 -24.30
C HIS A 982 -0.54 17.63 -23.67
N SER A 983 0.52 18.39 -23.94
CA SER A 983 1.86 18.12 -23.39
C SER A 983 2.14 18.88 -22.10
N ASP A 984 1.29 19.83 -21.74
CA ASP A 984 1.38 20.66 -20.54
C ASP A 984 -0.03 20.96 -19.99
N LYS A 985 -0.11 21.63 -18.84
CA LYS A 985 -1.33 21.90 -18.07
C LYS A 985 -2.45 22.50 -18.94
N VAL A 986 -3.64 21.93 -18.87
CA VAL A 986 -4.85 22.47 -19.51
C VAL A 986 -5.44 23.55 -18.61
N SER A 987 -5.46 24.79 -19.10
CA SER A 987 -5.90 25.96 -18.34
C SER A 987 -7.41 26.16 -18.37
N SER A 988 -8.08 25.71 -19.45
CA SER A 988 -9.49 25.93 -19.69
C SER A 988 -10.04 24.91 -20.69
N ALA A 989 -11.28 24.48 -20.51
CA ALA A 989 -12.05 23.81 -21.54
C ALA A 989 -13.52 24.28 -21.53
N VAL A 990 -14.20 24.10 -22.65
CA VAL A 990 -15.59 24.54 -22.85
C VAL A 990 -16.31 23.60 -23.83
N TYR A 991 -17.58 23.33 -23.58
CA TYR A 991 -18.46 22.59 -24.48
C TYR A 991 -18.88 23.45 -25.68
N SER A 992 -19.10 22.82 -26.84
CA SER A 992 -19.89 23.43 -27.89
C SER A 992 -21.32 23.67 -27.39
N PRO A 993 -22.05 24.68 -27.91
CA PRO A 993 -23.45 24.92 -27.54
C PRO A 993 -24.37 23.72 -27.77
N ARG A 994 -23.98 22.81 -28.69
CA ARG A 994 -24.70 21.57 -28.99
C ARG A 994 -24.30 20.37 -28.11
N GLY A 995 -23.25 20.51 -27.30
CA GLY A 995 -22.75 19.46 -26.41
C GLY A 995 -22.12 18.25 -27.11
N ASP A 996 -21.84 18.34 -28.41
CA ASP A 996 -21.24 17.27 -29.22
C ASP A 996 -19.70 17.34 -29.29
N GLN A 997 -19.14 18.55 -29.15
CA GLN A 997 -17.71 18.81 -29.15
C GLN A 997 -17.26 19.54 -27.89
N MET A 998 -15.97 19.47 -27.59
CA MET A 998 -15.30 20.22 -26.54
C MET A 998 -14.05 20.89 -27.08
N ALA A 999 -13.80 22.14 -26.69
CA ALA A 999 -12.55 22.85 -26.95
C ALA A 999 -11.72 22.98 -25.67
N SER A 1000 -10.41 22.81 -25.75
CA SER A 1000 -9.49 22.94 -24.62
C SER A 1000 -8.25 23.77 -24.97
N GLY A 1001 -7.72 24.49 -23.99
CA GLY A 1001 -6.56 25.37 -24.12
C GLY A 1001 -5.53 25.03 -23.07
N SER A 1002 -4.26 25.06 -23.43
CA SER A 1002 -3.17 24.60 -22.58
C SER A 1002 -1.98 25.56 -22.59
N ALA A 1003 -1.18 25.44 -21.53
CA ALA A 1003 0.16 26.01 -21.44
C ALA A 1003 1.09 25.50 -22.56
N ASP A 1004 0.74 24.41 -23.25
CA ASP A 1004 1.45 23.92 -24.45
C ASP A 1004 1.27 24.79 -25.70
N MET A 1005 0.63 25.95 -25.56
CA MET A 1005 0.39 26.96 -26.61
C MET A 1005 -0.65 26.54 -27.66
N THR A 1006 -1.34 25.42 -27.46
CA THR A 1006 -2.33 24.90 -28.41
C THR A 1006 -3.76 24.99 -27.89
N VAL A 1007 -4.70 25.06 -28.84
CA VAL A 1007 -6.12 24.79 -28.61
C VAL A 1007 -6.46 23.47 -29.27
N ARG A 1008 -7.21 22.59 -28.60
CA ARG A 1008 -7.62 21.29 -29.16
C ARG A 1008 -9.13 21.14 -29.17
N LEU A 1009 -9.63 20.48 -30.21
CA LEU A 1009 -11.03 20.11 -30.36
C LEU A 1009 -11.21 18.60 -30.20
N TRP A 1010 -12.19 18.23 -29.39
CA TRP A 1010 -12.46 16.86 -29.01
C TRP A 1010 -13.89 16.48 -29.34
N ASP A 1011 -14.05 15.27 -29.87
CA ASP A 1011 -15.35 14.62 -29.94
C ASP A 1011 -15.69 13.97 -28.59
N ILE A 1012 -16.83 14.33 -28.01
CA ILE A 1012 -17.18 13.91 -26.64
C ILE A 1012 -17.49 12.41 -26.57
N GLN A 1013 -18.14 11.83 -27.60
CA GLN A 1013 -18.54 10.43 -27.59
C GLN A 1013 -17.34 9.47 -27.80
N SER A 1014 -16.47 9.79 -28.74
CA SER A 1014 -15.33 8.95 -29.12
C SER A 1014 -14.07 9.24 -28.30
N GLY A 1015 -13.95 10.43 -27.70
CA GLY A 1015 -12.74 10.87 -26.98
C GLY A 1015 -11.58 11.27 -27.89
N THR A 1016 -11.81 11.38 -29.21
CA THR A 1016 -10.74 11.63 -30.17
C THR A 1016 -10.51 13.12 -30.39
N CYS A 1017 -9.24 13.51 -30.54
CA CYS A 1017 -8.86 14.86 -30.91
C CYS A 1017 -9.13 15.05 -32.42
N GLN A 1018 -10.09 15.90 -32.77
CA GLN A 1018 -10.45 16.22 -34.16
C GLN A 1018 -9.48 17.23 -34.77
N HIS A 1019 -9.16 18.30 -34.03
CA HIS A 1019 -8.26 19.35 -34.48
C HIS A 1019 -7.29 19.80 -33.39
N SER A 1020 -6.08 20.21 -33.78
CA SER A 1020 -5.08 20.85 -32.92
C SER A 1020 -4.70 22.18 -33.55
N LEU A 1021 -5.23 23.27 -32.98
CA LEU A 1021 -5.07 24.63 -33.47
C LEU A 1021 -3.78 25.23 -32.89
N THR A 1022 -2.89 25.66 -33.77
CA THR A 1022 -1.58 26.23 -33.41
C THR A 1022 -1.48 27.65 -33.94
N GLY A 1023 -0.89 28.56 -33.17
CA GLY A 1023 -0.72 29.95 -33.58
C GLY A 1023 -0.44 30.95 -32.46
N HIS A 1024 -0.79 30.63 -31.21
CA HIS A 1024 -0.32 31.38 -30.05
C HIS A 1024 1.18 31.16 -29.82
N SER A 1025 1.89 32.20 -29.35
CA SER A 1025 3.34 32.13 -29.08
C SER A 1025 3.68 31.92 -27.60
N ASP A 1026 2.66 31.81 -26.75
CA ASP A 1026 2.77 31.55 -25.32
C ASP A 1026 1.51 30.78 -24.87
N GLY A 1027 1.47 30.33 -23.62
CA GLY A 1027 0.39 29.51 -23.07
C GLY A 1027 -1.00 30.12 -23.27
N VAL A 1028 -1.99 29.28 -23.61
CA VAL A 1028 -3.40 29.67 -23.72
C VAL A 1028 -4.00 29.66 -22.33
N ASN A 1029 -4.67 30.74 -21.91
CA ASN A 1029 -5.21 30.91 -20.56
C ASN A 1029 -6.71 30.58 -20.45
N CYS A 1030 -7.50 30.94 -21.46
CA CYS A 1030 -8.95 30.71 -21.45
C CYS A 1030 -9.52 30.64 -22.86
N ILE A 1031 -10.63 29.92 -23.01
CA ILE A 1031 -11.35 29.71 -24.26
C ILE A 1031 -12.86 29.91 -24.06
N ALA A 1032 -13.55 30.42 -25.09
CA ALA A 1032 -15.00 30.48 -25.17
C ALA A 1032 -15.51 30.11 -26.58
N TYR A 1033 -16.64 29.40 -26.65
CA TYR A 1033 -17.41 29.27 -27.89
C TYR A 1033 -18.32 30.48 -28.09
N SER A 1034 -18.58 30.83 -29.35
CA SER A 1034 -19.69 31.72 -29.69
C SER A 1034 -21.04 31.07 -29.33
N PRO A 1035 -22.09 31.85 -29.03
CA PRO A 1035 -23.41 31.31 -28.69
C PRO A 1035 -24.00 30.38 -29.78
N GLU A 1036 -23.71 30.66 -31.05
CA GLU A 1036 -24.14 29.85 -32.19
C GLU A 1036 -23.21 28.64 -32.47
N GLY A 1037 -22.03 28.60 -31.84
CA GLY A 1037 -21.04 27.53 -31.99
C GLY A 1037 -20.22 27.59 -33.28
N ASP A 1038 -20.28 28.70 -34.00
CA ASP A 1038 -19.60 28.94 -35.28
C ASP A 1038 -18.18 29.51 -35.15
N GLN A 1039 -17.79 29.98 -33.96
CA GLN A 1039 -16.45 30.50 -33.66
C GLN A 1039 -15.97 30.08 -32.28
N ILE A 1040 -14.65 29.98 -32.13
CA ILE A 1040 -13.97 29.83 -30.83
C ILE A 1040 -13.05 31.02 -30.63
N ALA A 1041 -13.11 31.63 -29.44
CA ALA A 1041 -12.14 32.65 -29.01
C ALA A 1041 -11.17 32.04 -28.01
N SER A 1042 -9.87 32.29 -28.17
CA SER A 1042 -8.83 31.91 -27.22
C SER A 1042 -8.02 33.13 -26.77
N SER A 1043 -7.66 33.16 -25.49
CA SER A 1043 -6.81 34.20 -24.88
C SER A 1043 -5.50 33.60 -24.39
N SER A 1044 -4.40 34.36 -24.48
CA SER A 1044 -3.05 33.86 -24.19
C SER A 1044 -2.16 34.89 -23.48
N ASN A 1045 -1.11 34.38 -22.83
CA ASN A 1045 0.01 35.18 -22.31
C ASN A 1045 0.74 35.95 -23.41
N ASP A 1046 0.55 35.61 -24.69
CA ASP A 1046 1.11 36.35 -25.84
C ASP A 1046 0.44 37.72 -26.09
N LYS A 1047 -0.44 38.16 -25.18
CA LYS A 1047 -1.14 39.46 -25.18
C LYS A 1047 -2.24 39.58 -26.25
N THR A 1048 -2.61 38.47 -26.91
CA THR A 1048 -3.61 38.45 -27.97
C THR A 1048 -4.84 37.63 -27.62
N VAL A 1049 -5.94 37.93 -28.32
CA VAL A 1049 -7.11 37.04 -28.42
C VAL A 1049 -7.21 36.58 -29.86
N ARG A 1050 -7.38 35.27 -30.10
CA ARG A 1050 -7.53 34.70 -31.45
C ARG A 1050 -8.91 34.12 -31.64
N LEU A 1051 -9.47 34.29 -32.83
CA LEU A 1051 -10.73 33.70 -33.26
C LEU A 1051 -10.46 32.57 -34.25
N TRP A 1052 -11.10 31.44 -34.04
CA TRP A 1052 -10.92 30.21 -34.80
C TRP A 1052 -12.24 29.71 -35.34
N ASP A 1053 -12.18 29.13 -36.53
CA ASP A 1053 -13.28 28.34 -37.09
C ASP A 1053 -13.23 26.92 -36.51
N PRO A 1054 -14.27 26.45 -35.79
CA PRO A 1054 -14.31 25.11 -35.23
C PRO A 1054 -14.27 23.99 -36.28
N SER A 1055 -14.77 24.26 -37.49
CA SER A 1055 -14.92 23.25 -38.55
C SER A 1055 -13.66 23.03 -39.37
N SER A 1056 -12.90 24.10 -39.64
CA SER A 1056 -11.66 24.05 -40.41
C SER A 1056 -10.41 24.05 -39.51
N GLY A 1057 -10.52 24.58 -38.29
CA GLY A 1057 -9.40 24.82 -37.39
C GLY A 1057 -8.52 26.02 -37.78
N GLU A 1058 -8.94 26.83 -38.75
CA GLU A 1058 -8.16 28.00 -39.17
C GLU A 1058 -8.36 29.20 -38.23
N CYS A 1059 -7.29 29.98 -38.03
CA CYS A 1059 -7.36 31.25 -37.31
C CYS A 1059 -7.97 32.31 -38.24
N GLN A 1060 -9.18 32.76 -37.93
CA GLN A 1060 -9.90 33.77 -38.71
C GLN A 1060 -9.39 35.19 -38.41
N GLN A 1061 -9.08 35.48 -37.14
CA GLN A 1061 -8.71 36.83 -36.72
C GLN A 1061 -7.85 36.83 -35.46
N THR A 1062 -6.98 37.83 -35.33
CA THR A 1062 -6.18 38.08 -34.10
C THR A 1062 -6.44 39.50 -33.62
N LEU A 1063 -6.96 39.62 -32.41
CA LEU A 1063 -7.23 40.88 -31.71
C LEU A 1063 -6.01 41.22 -30.84
N SER A 1064 -5.42 42.39 -31.08
CA SER A 1064 -4.24 42.87 -30.37
C SER A 1064 -4.48 44.27 -29.81
N GLY A 1065 -3.98 44.53 -28.61
CA GLY A 1065 -4.12 45.84 -27.97
C GLY A 1065 -3.93 45.85 -26.45
N HIS A 1066 -4.00 44.70 -25.79
CA HIS A 1066 -3.61 44.57 -24.38
C HIS A 1066 -2.10 44.74 -24.20
N ASN A 1067 -1.70 45.29 -23.05
CA ASN A 1067 -0.29 45.55 -22.76
C ASN A 1067 0.41 44.38 -22.04
N GLU A 1068 -0.36 43.47 -21.44
CA GLU A 1068 0.13 42.27 -20.77
C GLU A 1068 -0.73 41.05 -21.16
N GLY A 1069 -0.40 39.87 -20.63
CA GLY A 1069 -1.09 38.62 -20.93
C GLY A 1069 -2.61 38.73 -20.74
N VAL A 1070 -3.36 38.07 -21.62
CA VAL A 1070 -4.83 38.02 -21.57
C VAL A 1070 -5.25 36.78 -20.80
N MET A 1071 -5.91 36.98 -19.66
CA MET A 1071 -6.24 35.93 -18.69
C MET A 1071 -7.56 35.23 -19.01
N SER A 1072 -8.53 35.94 -19.58
CA SER A 1072 -9.85 35.38 -19.87
C SER A 1072 -10.52 36.05 -21.07
N VAL A 1073 -11.38 35.30 -21.75
CA VAL A 1073 -12.21 35.76 -22.87
C VAL A 1073 -13.63 35.20 -22.75
N VAL A 1074 -14.64 36.01 -23.05
CA VAL A 1074 -16.06 35.62 -22.98
C VAL A 1074 -16.87 36.33 -24.06
N TYR A 1075 -17.76 35.59 -24.74
CA TYR A 1075 -18.69 36.14 -25.73
C TYR A 1075 -19.87 36.85 -25.06
N PHE A 1076 -20.31 37.94 -25.69
CA PHE A 1076 -21.60 38.55 -25.41
C PHE A 1076 -22.73 37.56 -25.78
N PRO A 1077 -23.86 37.50 -25.04
CA PRO A 1077 -24.95 36.55 -25.33
C PRO A 1077 -25.50 36.62 -26.76
N GLY A 1078 -25.49 37.81 -27.37
CA GLY A 1078 -25.87 38.02 -28.77
C GLY A 1078 -24.78 37.73 -29.82
N GLY A 1079 -23.60 37.25 -29.42
CA GLY A 1079 -22.52 36.79 -30.30
C GLY A 1079 -21.75 37.87 -31.09
N ASN A 1080 -22.16 39.13 -31.03
CA ASN A 1080 -21.57 40.23 -31.83
C ASN A 1080 -20.35 40.91 -31.19
N GLN A 1081 -20.11 40.68 -29.89
CA GLN A 1081 -19.05 41.29 -29.11
C GLN A 1081 -18.33 40.26 -28.24
N LEU A 1082 -17.09 40.58 -27.87
CA LEU A 1082 -16.25 39.80 -26.97
C LEU A 1082 -15.72 40.69 -25.84
N ALA A 1083 -15.64 40.16 -24.62
CA ALA A 1083 -14.89 40.77 -23.54
C ALA A 1083 -13.61 39.99 -23.27
N SER A 1084 -12.48 40.69 -23.07
CA SER A 1084 -11.21 40.11 -22.65
C SER A 1084 -10.68 40.77 -21.38
N CYS A 1085 -10.15 39.96 -20.47
CA CYS A 1085 -9.57 40.38 -19.20
C CYS A 1085 -8.04 40.18 -19.23
N SER A 1086 -7.27 41.11 -18.66
CA SER A 1086 -5.81 41.06 -18.76
C SER A 1086 -5.11 41.43 -17.45
N ALA A 1087 -3.85 40.99 -17.36
CA ALA A 1087 -2.88 41.43 -16.36
C ALA A 1087 -2.53 42.94 -16.47
N ASP A 1088 -3.00 43.64 -17.52
CA ASP A 1088 -2.90 45.10 -17.62
C ASP A 1088 -3.96 45.88 -16.79
N ASN A 1089 -4.67 45.17 -15.91
CA ASN A 1089 -5.73 45.67 -15.02
C ASN A 1089 -7.00 46.16 -15.73
N THR A 1090 -7.17 45.86 -17.02
CA THR A 1090 -8.35 46.29 -17.80
C THR A 1090 -9.20 45.13 -18.30
N VAL A 1091 -10.49 45.44 -18.52
CA VAL A 1091 -11.37 44.62 -19.36
C VAL A 1091 -11.63 45.36 -20.66
N ARG A 1092 -11.46 44.69 -21.81
CA ARG A 1092 -11.70 45.27 -23.13
C ARG A 1092 -12.87 44.62 -23.82
N LEU A 1093 -13.71 45.44 -24.43
CA LEU A 1093 -14.80 45.01 -25.29
C LEU A 1093 -14.37 45.15 -26.74
N TRP A 1094 -14.59 44.10 -27.53
CA TRP A 1094 -14.22 44.00 -28.92
C TRP A 1094 -15.47 43.84 -29.78
N ASP A 1095 -15.52 44.62 -30.86
CA ASP A 1095 -16.44 44.34 -31.95
C ASP A 1095 -15.82 43.28 -32.85
N ILE A 1096 -16.50 42.14 -32.99
CA ILE A 1096 -15.96 40.97 -33.71
C ILE A 1096 -15.89 41.25 -35.21
N ALA A 1097 -16.92 41.87 -35.77
CA ALA A 1097 -16.99 42.14 -37.21
C ALA A 1097 -15.90 43.12 -37.65
N MET A 1098 -15.57 44.10 -36.80
CA MET A 1098 -14.57 45.13 -37.10
C MET A 1098 -13.16 44.78 -36.60
N GLY A 1099 -13.03 43.88 -35.62
CA GLY A 1099 -11.74 43.55 -35.01
C GLY A 1099 -11.12 44.63 -34.15
N VAL A 1100 -11.92 45.61 -33.70
CA VAL A 1100 -11.43 46.76 -32.95
C VAL A 1100 -11.95 46.76 -31.53
N CYS A 1101 -11.13 47.27 -30.62
CA CYS A 1101 -11.54 47.51 -29.24
C CYS A 1101 -12.56 48.65 -29.23
N SER A 1102 -13.81 48.34 -28.91
CA SER A 1102 -14.91 49.32 -28.85
C SER A 1102 -14.88 50.11 -27.54
N ARG A 1103 -14.48 49.48 -26.43
CA ARG A 1103 -14.43 50.11 -25.10
C ARG A 1103 -13.39 49.46 -24.19
N ILE A 1104 -12.81 50.25 -23.30
CA ILE A 1104 -11.91 49.80 -22.22
C ILE A 1104 -12.58 50.13 -20.90
N LEU A 1105 -12.80 49.13 -20.06
CA LEU A 1105 -13.30 49.27 -18.69
C LEU A 1105 -12.09 49.30 -17.76
N SER A 1106 -11.81 50.48 -17.20
CA SER A 1106 -10.68 50.73 -16.31
C SER A 1106 -11.18 51.06 -14.90
N GLY A 1107 -10.65 50.38 -13.88
CA GLY A 1107 -11.00 50.66 -12.49
C GLY A 1107 -10.42 49.68 -11.48
N HIS A 1108 -10.09 48.45 -11.90
CA HIS A 1108 -9.34 47.51 -11.07
C HIS A 1108 -7.90 47.98 -10.84
N SER A 1109 -7.36 47.66 -9.67
CA SER A 1109 -5.98 48.01 -9.27
C SER A 1109 -4.98 46.87 -9.37
N GLY A 1110 -5.46 45.66 -9.69
CA GLY A 1110 -4.66 44.47 -9.94
C GLY A 1110 -5.13 43.72 -11.19
N THR A 1111 -4.48 42.60 -11.49
CA THR A 1111 -4.78 41.77 -12.66
C THR A 1111 -6.26 41.38 -12.68
N VAL A 1112 -6.91 41.47 -13.85
CA VAL A 1112 -8.28 40.99 -14.02
C VAL A 1112 -8.23 39.55 -14.52
N TYR A 1113 -8.62 38.61 -13.67
CA TYR A 1113 -8.51 37.19 -13.97
C TYR A 1113 -9.64 36.67 -14.85
N ASN A 1114 -10.87 37.19 -14.65
CA ASN A 1114 -12.04 36.65 -15.31
C ASN A 1114 -13.18 37.67 -15.41
N ALA A 1115 -14.06 37.47 -16.39
CA ALA A 1115 -15.33 38.17 -16.48
C ALA A 1115 -16.46 37.26 -16.97
N ALA A 1116 -17.70 37.63 -16.65
CA ALA A 1116 -18.91 36.96 -17.08
C ALA A 1116 -20.01 37.96 -17.40
N PHE A 1117 -20.68 37.79 -18.54
CA PHE A 1117 -21.87 38.57 -18.88
C PHE A 1117 -23.08 38.07 -18.08
N SER A 1118 -23.99 38.98 -17.75
CA SER A 1118 -25.32 38.58 -17.30
C SER A 1118 -26.07 37.88 -18.44
N PRO A 1119 -27.02 36.97 -18.15
CA PRO A 1119 -27.77 36.24 -19.19
C PRO A 1119 -28.44 37.15 -20.22
N GLN A 1120 -28.88 38.34 -19.79
CA GLN A 1120 -29.50 39.35 -20.64
C GLN A 1120 -28.49 40.29 -21.34
N GLY A 1121 -27.20 40.21 -21.02
CA GLY A 1121 -26.13 41.02 -21.61
C GLY A 1121 -26.07 42.48 -21.14
N HIS A 1122 -26.97 42.94 -20.27
CA HIS A 1122 -26.95 44.34 -19.82
C HIS A 1122 -25.81 44.67 -18.85
N GLN A 1123 -25.21 43.65 -18.23
CA GLN A 1123 -24.15 43.81 -17.24
C GLN A 1123 -22.99 42.84 -17.51
N LEU A 1124 -21.81 43.23 -17.05
CA LEU A 1124 -20.63 42.38 -17.00
C LEU A 1124 -20.07 42.38 -15.57
N ALA A 1125 -19.77 41.22 -15.02
CA ALA A 1125 -19.05 41.09 -13.77
C ALA A 1125 -17.58 40.77 -14.06
N SER A 1126 -16.63 41.40 -13.34
CA SER A 1126 -15.19 41.11 -13.44
C SER A 1126 -14.58 40.81 -12.08
N ALA A 1127 -13.69 39.81 -12.04
CA ALA A 1127 -12.95 39.35 -10.86
C ALA A 1127 -11.46 39.68 -10.99
N SER A 1128 -10.84 40.14 -9.90
CA SER A 1128 -9.47 40.66 -9.93
C SER A 1128 -8.63 40.28 -8.70
N ALA A 1129 -7.31 40.35 -8.89
CA ALA A 1129 -6.29 40.29 -7.85
C ALA A 1129 -6.42 41.41 -6.81
N ASP A 1130 -7.19 42.47 -7.07
CA ASP A 1130 -7.47 43.52 -6.08
C ASP A 1130 -8.51 43.16 -5.02
N THR A 1131 -8.81 41.87 -4.86
CA THR A 1131 -9.80 41.27 -3.94
C THR A 1131 -11.26 41.67 -4.17
N THR A 1132 -11.56 42.38 -5.27
CA THR A 1132 -12.92 42.85 -5.58
C THR A 1132 -13.54 42.16 -6.78
N VAL A 1133 -14.88 42.09 -6.77
CA VAL A 1133 -15.69 41.85 -7.97
C VAL A 1133 -16.36 43.16 -8.36
N ARG A 1134 -16.30 43.54 -9.64
CA ARG A 1134 -16.96 44.75 -10.16
C ARG A 1134 -18.05 44.42 -11.14
N ILE A 1135 -19.19 45.09 -11.01
CA ILE A 1135 -20.32 44.99 -11.93
C ILE A 1135 -20.36 46.25 -12.79
N TRP A 1136 -20.34 46.06 -14.11
CA TRP A 1136 -20.28 47.11 -15.12
C TRP A 1136 -21.60 47.17 -15.90
N GLY A 1137 -22.12 48.38 -16.13
CA GLY A 1137 -23.23 48.60 -17.06
C GLY A 1137 -22.74 48.57 -18.50
N MET A 1138 -23.33 47.73 -19.35
CA MET A 1138 -22.86 47.58 -20.74
C MET A 1138 -23.26 48.76 -21.64
N GLU A 1139 -24.36 49.44 -21.34
CA GLU A 1139 -24.76 50.65 -22.07
C GLU A 1139 -23.82 51.83 -21.77
N THR A 1140 -23.60 52.11 -20.49
CA THR A 1140 -22.86 53.28 -19.99
C THR A 1140 -21.35 53.07 -19.94
N GLY A 1141 -20.89 51.84 -19.67
CA GLY A 1141 -19.49 51.51 -19.40
C GLY A 1141 -19.04 51.86 -17.97
N GLU A 1142 -19.97 52.28 -17.11
CA GLU A 1142 -19.69 52.67 -15.73
C GLU A 1142 -19.75 51.46 -14.79
N CYS A 1143 -18.96 51.50 -13.71
CA CYS A 1143 -19.02 50.52 -12.64
C CYS A 1143 -20.21 50.85 -11.72
N HIS A 1144 -21.21 49.98 -11.69
CA HIS A 1144 -22.42 50.15 -10.88
C HIS A 1144 -22.23 49.69 -9.43
N ASN A 1145 -21.55 48.55 -9.23
CA ASN A 1145 -21.30 47.97 -7.90
C ASN A 1145 -19.86 47.46 -7.79
N ILE A 1146 -19.26 47.65 -6.60
CA ILE A 1146 -17.98 47.04 -6.20
C ILE A 1146 -18.28 46.13 -5.02
N LEU A 1147 -18.16 44.83 -5.22
CA LEU A 1147 -18.43 43.81 -4.22
C LEU A 1147 -17.13 43.55 -3.46
N THR A 1148 -17.12 43.90 -2.17
CA THR A 1148 -15.98 43.76 -1.27
C THR A 1148 -16.29 42.74 -0.19
N GLY A 1149 -15.31 41.89 0.14
CA GLY A 1149 -15.44 40.95 1.25
C GLY A 1149 -14.49 39.76 1.20
N HIS A 1150 -13.87 39.46 0.05
CA HIS A 1150 -12.80 38.47 -0.02
C HIS A 1150 -11.52 38.99 0.64
N ASP A 1151 -10.79 38.09 1.29
CA ASP A 1151 -9.54 38.41 2.01
C ASP A 1151 -8.28 38.21 1.13
N ASP A 1152 -8.46 37.63 -0.06
CA ASP A 1152 -7.41 37.37 -1.05
C ASP A 1152 -7.98 37.50 -2.49
N GLU A 1153 -7.12 37.33 -3.50
CA GLU A 1153 -7.41 37.52 -4.92
C GLU A 1153 -8.66 36.75 -5.41
N VAL A 1154 -9.52 37.40 -6.20
CA VAL A 1154 -10.73 36.77 -6.76
C VAL A 1154 -10.41 36.16 -8.12
N THR A 1155 -10.51 34.84 -8.22
CA THR A 1155 -10.05 34.06 -9.37
C THR A 1155 -11.06 33.96 -10.51
N ARG A 1156 -12.36 33.84 -10.18
CA ARG A 1156 -13.46 33.66 -11.15
C ARG A 1156 -14.76 34.29 -10.67
N VAL A 1157 -15.63 34.59 -11.64
CA VAL A 1157 -16.98 35.08 -11.41
C VAL A 1157 -17.97 34.43 -12.38
N ARG A 1158 -19.18 34.09 -11.90
CA ARG A 1158 -20.27 33.53 -12.71
C ARG A 1158 -21.60 34.12 -12.29
N TYR A 1159 -22.47 34.43 -13.24
CA TYR A 1159 -23.87 34.73 -12.95
C TYR A 1159 -24.66 33.44 -12.72
N SER A 1160 -25.72 33.52 -11.92
CA SER A 1160 -26.78 32.51 -11.96
C SER A 1160 -27.53 32.58 -13.29
N ASP A 1161 -28.17 31.48 -13.69
CA ASP A 1161 -28.86 31.40 -14.98
C ASP A 1161 -30.01 32.42 -15.12
N GLU A 1162 -30.62 32.81 -13.99
CA GLU A 1162 -31.64 33.88 -13.93
C GLU A 1162 -31.04 35.30 -13.91
N GLY A 1163 -29.73 35.43 -13.63
CA GLY A 1163 -29.01 36.71 -13.59
C GLY A 1163 -29.19 37.55 -12.32
N GLU A 1164 -29.94 37.06 -11.33
CA GLU A 1164 -30.19 37.76 -10.06
C GLU A 1164 -28.99 37.69 -9.10
N MET A 1165 -28.15 36.66 -9.23
CA MET A 1165 -27.03 36.40 -8.33
C MET A 1165 -25.70 36.31 -9.08
N VAL A 1166 -24.62 36.62 -8.38
CA VAL A 1166 -23.25 36.40 -8.82
C VAL A 1166 -22.53 35.51 -7.81
N ALA A 1167 -21.82 34.50 -8.30
CA ALA A 1167 -20.90 33.68 -7.52
C ALA A 1167 -19.46 34.11 -7.82
N SER A 1168 -18.63 34.24 -6.79
CA SER A 1168 -17.20 34.53 -6.93
C SER A 1168 -16.35 33.57 -6.11
N SER A 1169 -15.25 33.09 -6.69
CA SER A 1169 -14.24 32.29 -5.99
C SER A 1169 -12.97 33.09 -5.74
N SER A 1170 -12.29 32.79 -4.64
CA SER A 1170 -11.04 33.46 -4.26
C SER A 1170 -9.97 32.47 -3.79
N LEU A 1171 -8.73 32.95 -3.81
CA LEU A 1171 -7.59 32.28 -3.19
C LEU A 1171 -7.71 32.23 -1.65
N ASP A 1172 -8.65 32.98 -1.04
CA ASP A 1172 -8.95 32.93 0.39
C ASP A 1172 -9.67 31.64 0.84
N GLY A 1173 -9.96 30.73 -0.10
CA GLY A 1173 -10.65 29.47 0.17
C GLY A 1173 -12.17 29.62 0.31
N THR A 1174 -12.74 30.73 -0.15
CA THR A 1174 -14.18 30.96 -0.09
C THR A 1174 -14.82 31.13 -1.47
N VAL A 1175 -16.05 30.64 -1.59
CA VAL A 1175 -16.99 31.06 -2.63
C VAL A 1175 -18.06 31.92 -2.01
N ARG A 1176 -18.26 33.12 -2.56
CA ARG A 1176 -19.28 34.06 -2.09
C ARG A 1176 -20.40 34.17 -3.11
N LEU A 1177 -21.63 34.15 -2.62
CA LEU A 1177 -22.83 34.46 -3.40
C LEU A 1177 -23.26 35.89 -3.11
N TRP A 1178 -23.53 36.65 -4.15
CA TRP A 1178 -23.86 38.07 -4.07
C TRP A 1178 -25.19 38.34 -4.75
N ASP A 1179 -25.96 39.23 -4.15
CA ASP A 1179 -27.13 39.83 -4.80
C ASP A 1179 -26.68 40.93 -5.75
N VAL A 1180 -27.10 40.86 -7.02
CA VAL A 1180 -26.63 41.80 -8.06
C VAL A 1180 -27.18 43.21 -7.85
N ALA A 1181 -28.41 43.34 -7.34
CA ALA A 1181 -29.08 44.63 -7.19
C ALA A 1181 -28.54 45.43 -6.00
N SER A 1182 -28.39 44.78 -4.84
CA SER A 1182 -27.97 45.40 -3.59
C SER A 1182 -26.46 45.34 -3.36
N GLY A 1183 -25.75 44.43 -4.03
CA GLY A 1183 -24.32 44.18 -3.80
C GLY A 1183 -24.00 43.50 -2.48
N GLN A 1184 -25.00 43.00 -1.75
CA GLN A 1184 -24.80 42.31 -0.48
C GLN A 1184 -24.38 40.85 -0.69
N SER A 1185 -23.54 40.33 0.22
CA SER A 1185 -23.22 38.91 0.28
C SER A 1185 -24.39 38.14 0.89
N LEU A 1186 -24.93 37.19 0.13
CA LEU A 1186 -26.07 36.34 0.49
C LEU A 1186 -25.65 35.08 1.24
N ALA A 1187 -24.52 34.48 0.85
CA ALA A 1187 -23.96 33.30 1.48
C ALA A 1187 -22.44 33.23 1.25
N VAL A 1188 -21.74 32.60 2.19
CA VAL A 1188 -20.30 32.32 2.09
C VAL A 1188 -20.11 30.82 2.26
N VAL A 1189 -19.46 30.19 1.28
CA VAL A 1189 -19.06 28.78 1.32
C VAL A 1189 -17.56 28.76 1.57
N GLN A 1190 -17.14 28.29 2.74
CA GLN A 1190 -15.74 28.11 3.06
C GLN A 1190 -15.33 26.66 2.79
N THR A 1191 -14.33 26.48 1.93
CA THR A 1191 -13.67 25.19 1.68
C THR A 1191 -12.37 25.16 2.48
N TYR A 1192 -12.00 24.01 3.07
CA TYR A 1192 -10.84 23.95 3.96
C TYR A 1192 -9.52 24.21 3.21
N GLN A 1193 -8.73 25.18 3.68
CA GLN A 1193 -7.32 25.47 3.34
C GLN A 1193 -6.92 25.31 1.86
N GLN A 1194 -7.77 25.70 0.91
CA GLN A 1194 -7.44 25.53 -0.50
C GLN A 1194 -7.90 26.69 -1.37
N ASN A 1195 -6.98 27.16 -2.20
CA ASN A 1195 -7.22 28.14 -3.23
C ASN A 1195 -8.26 27.60 -4.23
N ILE A 1196 -9.36 28.32 -4.40
CA ILE A 1196 -10.42 27.96 -5.36
C ILE A 1196 -10.09 28.63 -6.69
N PHE A 1197 -9.80 27.82 -7.70
CA PHE A 1197 -9.37 28.30 -9.02
C PHE A 1197 -10.53 28.49 -9.99
N ASP A 1198 -11.58 27.66 -9.89
CA ASP A 1198 -12.71 27.76 -10.79
C ASP A 1198 -14.04 27.38 -10.18
N ILE A 1199 -15.09 27.97 -10.74
CA ILE A 1199 -16.48 27.74 -10.37
C ILE A 1199 -17.34 27.56 -11.62
N ALA A 1200 -18.34 26.69 -11.51
CA ALA A 1200 -19.37 26.52 -12.52
C ALA A 1200 -20.75 26.54 -11.86
N TRP A 1201 -21.70 27.21 -12.50
CA TRP A 1201 -23.10 27.27 -12.09
C TRP A 1201 -23.93 26.45 -13.08
N SER A 1202 -24.93 25.74 -12.58
CA SER A 1202 -25.94 25.06 -13.41
C SER A 1202 -27.28 25.05 -12.68
N ALA A 1203 -28.33 25.55 -13.28
CA ALA A 1203 -29.70 25.31 -12.86
C ALA A 1203 -30.27 24.12 -13.62
N THR A 1204 -30.73 23.10 -12.89
CA THR A 1204 -31.53 22.01 -13.47
C THR A 1204 -32.97 22.10 -12.94
N PRO A 1205 -33.94 21.39 -13.53
CA PRO A 1205 -35.29 21.32 -12.99
C PRO A 1205 -35.36 20.87 -11.52
N GLU A 1206 -34.31 20.20 -11.02
CA GLU A 1206 -34.21 19.69 -9.64
C GLU A 1206 -33.57 20.68 -8.66
N GLY A 1207 -32.97 21.78 -9.14
CA GLY A 1207 -32.41 22.83 -8.29
C GLY A 1207 -31.20 23.56 -8.89
N ASN A 1208 -30.68 24.53 -8.13
CA ASN A 1208 -29.47 25.28 -8.49
C ASN A 1208 -28.23 24.61 -7.91
N TYR A 1209 -27.26 24.31 -8.77
CA TYR A 1209 -26.02 23.64 -8.40
C TYR A 1209 -24.81 24.50 -8.71
N LEU A 1210 -23.81 24.41 -7.84
CA LEU A 1210 -22.55 25.11 -7.93
C LEU A 1210 -21.42 24.10 -7.78
N ALA A 1211 -20.52 24.05 -8.75
CA ALA A 1211 -19.32 23.23 -8.70
C ALA A 1211 -18.09 24.09 -8.42
N THR A 1212 -17.18 23.60 -7.58
CA THR A 1212 -15.95 24.32 -7.20
C THR A 1212 -14.73 23.43 -7.39
N GLY A 1213 -13.74 23.93 -8.14
CA GLY A 1213 -12.43 23.28 -8.35
C GLY A 1213 -11.34 23.89 -7.47
N CYS A 1214 -10.60 23.04 -6.75
CA CYS A 1214 -9.54 23.44 -5.82
C CYS A 1214 -8.16 22.93 -6.27
N ARG A 1215 -7.08 23.63 -5.88
CA ARG A 1215 -5.69 23.31 -6.28
C ARG A 1215 -5.15 21.98 -5.78
N ASP A 1216 -5.62 21.49 -4.64
CA ASP A 1216 -5.03 20.33 -3.98
C ASP A 1216 -6.12 19.48 -3.33
N GLY A 1217 -7.32 19.48 -3.92
CA GLY A 1217 -8.48 18.88 -3.31
C GLY A 1217 -9.62 18.58 -4.27
N PRO A 1218 -10.66 17.95 -3.75
CA PRO A 1218 -11.70 17.36 -4.55
C PRO A 1218 -12.54 18.40 -5.30
N LEU A 1219 -13.13 17.96 -6.42
CA LEU A 1219 -14.23 18.70 -7.04
C LEU A 1219 -15.40 18.66 -6.08
N LEU A 1220 -15.91 19.81 -5.62
CA LEU A 1220 -17.06 19.85 -4.72
C LEU A 1220 -18.29 20.34 -5.48
N ILE A 1221 -19.41 19.64 -5.30
CA ILE A 1221 -20.72 20.00 -5.83
C ILE A 1221 -21.63 20.42 -4.68
N TRP A 1222 -22.17 21.61 -4.81
CA TRP A 1222 -23.04 22.27 -3.85
C TRP A 1222 -24.43 22.47 -4.45
N GLN A 1223 -25.46 22.39 -3.62
CA GLN A 1223 -26.81 22.82 -3.97
C GLN A 1223 -27.13 24.13 -3.27
N VAL A 1224 -27.57 25.12 -4.02
CA VAL A 1224 -28.02 26.42 -3.51
C VAL A 1224 -29.53 26.35 -3.30
N ILE A 1225 -29.96 26.43 -2.05
CA ILE A 1225 -31.35 26.33 -1.62
C ILE A 1225 -31.79 27.67 -1.06
N ARG A 1226 -32.95 28.16 -1.48
CA ARG A 1226 -33.58 29.34 -0.90
C ARG A 1226 -34.59 28.92 0.17
N GLU A 1227 -34.27 29.19 1.44
CA GLU A 1227 -35.18 28.97 2.56
C GLU A 1227 -35.68 30.32 3.09
N ARG A 1228 -36.95 30.64 2.82
CA ARG A 1228 -37.59 31.94 3.15
C ARG A 1228 -36.83 33.13 2.52
N GLU A 1229 -36.06 33.86 3.33
CA GLU A 1229 -35.26 35.04 2.96
C GLU A 1229 -33.75 34.78 3.02
N GLN A 1230 -33.30 33.55 3.30
CA GLN A 1230 -31.88 33.19 3.38
C GLN A 1230 -31.51 32.15 2.31
N TYR A 1231 -30.30 32.27 1.78
CA TYR A 1231 -29.72 31.29 0.88
C TYR A 1231 -28.82 30.35 1.67
N LEU A 1232 -29.09 29.04 1.56
CA LEU A 1232 -28.32 28.00 2.22
C LEU A 1232 -27.64 27.13 1.16
N VAL A 1233 -26.34 26.88 1.34
CA VAL A 1233 -25.55 26.10 0.38
C VAL A 1233 -25.23 24.74 0.99
N ARG A 1234 -25.90 23.69 0.50
CA ARG A 1234 -25.75 22.31 0.99
C ARG A 1234 -24.72 21.55 0.17
N PHE A 1235 -23.84 20.82 0.85
CA PHE A 1235 -22.95 19.90 0.17
C PHE A 1235 -23.74 18.73 -0.42
N ARG A 1236 -23.55 18.43 -1.70
CA ARG A 1236 -24.16 17.27 -2.35
C ARG A 1236 -23.16 16.15 -2.51
N TRP A 1237 -22.01 16.43 -3.11
CA TRP A 1237 -21.08 15.39 -3.49
C TRP A 1237 -19.69 15.95 -3.77
N ALA A 1238 -18.66 15.10 -3.66
CA ALA A 1238 -17.28 15.43 -3.99
C ALA A 1238 -16.64 14.32 -4.83
N PHE A 1239 -15.76 14.70 -5.75
CA PHE A 1239 -14.90 13.77 -6.49
C PHE A 1239 -13.50 13.76 -5.89
N ALA A 1240 -12.98 12.56 -5.60
CA ALA A 1240 -11.80 12.26 -4.78
C ALA A 1240 -12.06 12.42 -3.27
N TYR A 1241 -11.63 11.43 -2.49
CA TYR A 1241 -11.74 11.50 -1.04
C TYR A 1241 -10.73 12.54 -0.53
N GLY A 1242 -11.26 13.67 -0.05
CA GLY A 1242 -10.47 14.76 0.53
C GLY A 1242 -9.96 14.44 1.94
N PRO A 1243 -9.12 15.31 2.51
CA PRO A 1243 -8.71 15.23 3.91
C PRO A 1243 -9.91 15.31 4.86
N LEU A 1244 -9.71 14.88 6.11
CA LEU A 1244 -10.69 15.01 7.19
C LEU A 1244 -11.23 16.45 7.22
N THR A 1245 -12.55 16.61 7.20
CA THR A 1245 -13.20 17.94 7.19
C THR A 1245 -14.10 18.08 8.41
N LEU A 1246 -13.86 19.08 9.26
CA LEU A 1246 -14.60 19.30 10.51
C LEU A 1246 -15.11 20.74 10.67
N THR A 1247 -15.10 21.52 9.58
CA THR A 1247 -15.46 22.94 9.63
C THR A 1247 -16.89 23.17 10.12
N GLY A 1248 -17.06 23.98 11.17
CA GLY A 1248 -18.34 24.24 11.81
C GLY A 1248 -18.95 23.03 12.55
N ALA A 1249 -18.23 21.91 12.70
CA ALA A 1249 -18.70 20.78 13.48
C ALA A 1249 -18.76 21.16 14.97
N THR A 1250 -19.84 20.81 15.68
CA THR A 1250 -20.00 21.16 17.10
C THR A 1250 -19.45 20.03 17.98
N ILE A 1251 -18.52 20.33 18.89
CA ILE A 1251 -17.88 19.34 19.78
C ILE A 1251 -18.11 19.65 21.28
N GLN A 1252 -19.27 20.22 21.61
CA GLN A 1252 -19.61 20.58 22.98
C GLN A 1252 -19.78 19.34 23.88
N ASP A 1253 -19.14 19.32 25.04
CA ASP A 1253 -19.26 18.24 26.04
C ASP A 1253 -18.94 16.81 25.54
N VAL A 1254 -18.11 16.64 24.50
CA VAL A 1254 -17.71 15.31 23.98
C VAL A 1254 -16.92 14.53 25.05
N HIS A 1255 -17.22 13.24 25.20
CA HIS A 1255 -16.60 12.36 26.18
C HIS A 1255 -15.55 11.42 25.55
N GLY A 1256 -14.48 11.12 26.28
CA GLY A 1256 -13.47 10.12 25.91
C GLY A 1256 -12.51 10.51 24.77
N LEU A 1257 -12.61 11.73 24.24
CA LEU A 1257 -11.70 12.23 23.20
C LEU A 1257 -10.30 12.51 23.80
N SER A 1258 -9.23 12.10 23.11
CA SER A 1258 -7.86 12.45 23.52
C SER A 1258 -7.58 13.93 23.27
N ASP A 1259 -6.68 14.53 24.06
CA ASP A 1259 -6.27 15.94 23.89
C ASP A 1259 -5.71 16.21 22.48
N LEU A 1260 -5.06 15.20 21.90
CA LEU A 1260 -4.50 15.22 20.54
C LEU A 1260 -5.59 15.29 19.47
N ASN A 1261 -6.61 14.42 19.56
CA ASN A 1261 -7.74 14.40 18.63
C ASN A 1261 -8.59 15.65 18.78
N LYS A 1262 -8.71 16.19 20.00
CA LYS A 1262 -9.42 17.44 20.25
C LYS A 1262 -8.80 18.60 19.46
N ARG A 1263 -7.48 18.76 19.55
CA ARG A 1263 -6.76 19.80 18.82
C ARG A 1263 -6.82 19.63 17.32
N LEU A 1264 -6.74 18.38 16.85
CA LEU A 1264 -6.97 18.08 15.45
C LEU A 1264 -8.34 18.61 15.04
N MET A 1265 -9.39 18.32 15.81
CA MET A 1265 -10.73 18.80 15.47
C MET A 1265 -10.84 20.33 15.43
N GLU A 1266 -10.31 21.02 16.44
CA GLU A 1266 -10.28 22.49 16.50
C GLU A 1266 -9.49 23.08 15.32
N GLN A 1267 -8.35 22.49 14.97
CA GLN A 1267 -7.53 22.90 13.83
C GLN A 1267 -8.29 22.77 12.50
N TYR A 1268 -9.06 21.68 12.34
CA TYR A 1268 -9.90 21.45 11.17
C TYR A 1268 -11.24 22.22 11.23
N GLY A 1269 -11.40 23.14 12.19
CA GLY A 1269 -12.48 24.12 12.24
C GLY A 1269 -13.71 23.70 13.06
N ALA A 1270 -13.60 22.73 13.97
CA ALA A 1270 -14.68 22.39 14.90
C ALA A 1270 -14.85 23.46 15.99
N GLU A 1271 -16.10 23.71 16.40
CA GLU A 1271 -16.50 24.73 17.37
C GLU A 1271 -17.05 24.07 18.66
N GLY A 1272 -16.68 24.60 19.83
CA GLY A 1272 -17.27 24.19 21.12
C GLY A 1272 -16.26 23.98 22.25
N THR A 1273 -16.75 23.98 23.49
CA THR A 1273 -15.95 23.68 24.69
C THR A 1273 -16.22 22.25 25.17
N PRO A 1274 -15.20 21.43 25.43
CA PRO A 1274 -15.42 20.07 25.93
C PRO A 1274 -15.74 20.05 27.43
N ALA A 1275 -16.32 18.94 27.87
CA ALA A 1275 -16.58 18.67 29.27
C ALA A 1275 -15.24 18.43 30.01
N SER A 1276 -15.13 18.95 31.24
CA SER A 1276 -13.99 18.71 32.11
C SER A 1276 -13.78 17.21 32.36
N PRO A 1277 -12.52 16.71 32.39
CA PRO A 1277 -12.25 15.32 32.69
C PRO A 1277 -12.72 15.02 34.13
N ASN A 1278 -13.71 14.12 34.25
CA ASN A 1278 -14.12 13.52 35.52
C ASN A 1278 -13.89 12.01 35.46
#